data_AF-A0A9W6ZVI4-F1
#
_entry.id   AF-A0A9W6ZVI4-F1
#
_cell.length_a   1.000
_cell.length_b   1.000
_cell.length_c   1.000
_cell.angle_alpha   90.00
_cell.angle_beta   90.00
_cell.angle_gamma   90.00
#
_symmetry.space_group_name_H-M   'P 1'
#
loop_
_entity.id
_entity.type
_entity.pdbx_description
1 polymer ?
#
loop_
_entity_poly.entity_id
_entity_poly.type
_entity_poly.pdbx_seq_one_letter_code
_entity_poly.pdbx_strand_id
1 'polypeptide(L)'
;MPPRKKKAAPKAKAPAKIAAKRAPPAKAEPASKRSKTGGAKQAPAAKAKAQRSKPAAKPAAPPSLDHVHKNITNEELLSDLSLTNYLQNSLYPKIKSKKSLDNKTLSVITAVLQHTLANSPSPPQLLSFLDDDAEAELVSDVVLAIIPDPKLLSHLLRTSYTSDEHNTLVRAALSSTFDSILSHIPESILEYFVAKALIPNPKPPNKLSSAFHSSVQTFISSSCVDSDFVSLFQSLHSTPSFSDISKAYCMALNITSKVPDLASLDGAYDVYTLQRIGFKYYPEKLTRLGLMGRIEGLEKELSLLTADELTDLGSRLRLIAPESEYEKVELLALFMHTFNPSVKPPARSIYPTVQNLSTTQTLPYLPTQYVDLKHYIDVNYKAYSQEYWYDLKSDMANHVQRTQPRAVYNQDGGTEDVEASVEFAGWSKYVTPSRDFKVSKVGRPRLGRVEPDTVEATVVVDLAQYNFGMRAEWDDGWQDSYVYLININPSKIPEGDKAVKDPTIKDIGVERVRGAKVLGVTDVDGNVVGNRWDDQQKRQPVSAVRHIRLELSAAQFHLDTIKNNLFIYKNFNLLMRRDGVNNNHPSILETLNHITSEVEEGKLLPSWLHDVFLGYGNVDDASFTGAKMKRYAEITPGVTKPSDFIDFGSSFKSVNHLKASFPGFKVTSTSSGAGYSLRVNNEKKTVEAKLYETKETPAVPKFTPVQISAIRSGLNPGLTMVVGPPGTGKTDTAVSIITNLFRSFPTQRTLLVTHSNAALNDLFEKIMATGVVDERYMIRLGSGEKDLNIESSHDFTKQGRVKYTLQKREKLLMEVQSLSESLGVSNVLERGAGGLSSYTCETAMLFYTHHIQARIQLFFSKLKGGDEGVGGLFPFGGFFGGRVVQEVEDAKGLFEELKSMFDELEDFRAFELMRSMGKRTDYLMTKQAKIVACTVTHAALARQRLIELGFNYDSIVVEEAGQMLEVENFVPLLLQKNTGGSNRLKRVCLFGDHHQLPPIIKNRDLSTKANMDMSFFTRMIRLGIKHYTLDSQGRAREDMSKLYGWRYGGLASLDCVKEGRYLKANAGLVHDFQIIDVEDYEGRGEHAPTPHYIQNLGEAEYVVAMFQYMVLIGYDPKRISILTTYNGQKDLIKDVLQSRCRNRIFGALPTVSTVDKFQGQQNDYVLLSLVRTKNVGHLRDVRRLVVALSRAKLGLYVFCRKANFERCSDLKESLDLLGKNGGEGKLELVMGEGYGGVERASGAEVEEGKKYVCEKLEDLGKVVHSLQAQVLASS
;
A
#
# COMPACT_ATOMS: atom_id res chain seq x y z
N MET A 1 19.36 -39.84 35.06
CA MET A 1 19.74 -40.31 36.41
C MET A 1 21.26 -40.30 36.51
N PRO A 2 21.89 -40.24 37.71
CA PRO A 2 21.38 -39.84 39.03
C PRO A 2 22.24 -38.64 39.57
N PRO A 3 22.44 -38.42 40.89
CA PRO A 3 21.48 -37.71 41.75
C PRO A 3 22.06 -36.56 42.62
N ARG A 4 21.22 -35.62 43.11
CA ARG A 4 20.92 -35.48 44.57
C ARG A 4 20.01 -34.30 44.99
N LYS A 5 19.09 -34.65 45.92
CA LYS A 5 18.57 -33.92 47.09
C LYS A 5 17.63 -32.69 46.93
N LYS A 6 16.38 -32.91 47.37
CA LYS A 6 15.38 -31.91 47.78
C LYS A 6 15.71 -31.28 49.15
N LYS A 7 15.21 -30.05 49.40
CA LYS A 7 14.70 -29.41 50.66
C LYS A 7 14.76 -27.88 50.50
N ALA A 8 13.95 -27.02 51.12
CA ALA A 8 12.59 -27.12 51.69
C ALA A 8 12.06 -25.69 51.91
N ALA A 9 10.73 -25.48 52.04
CA ALA A 9 10.18 -24.19 52.48
C ALA A 9 10.34 -23.99 54.01
N PRO A 10 10.29 -22.74 54.52
CA PRO A 10 9.05 -22.38 55.24
C PRO A 10 8.61 -20.89 55.23
N LYS A 11 7.29 -20.72 55.26
CA LYS A 11 6.44 -19.75 56.00
C LYS A 11 6.96 -18.33 56.36
N ALA A 12 6.16 -17.37 55.87
CA ALA A 12 5.93 -15.99 56.29
C ALA A 12 6.04 -15.60 57.79
N LYS A 13 6.29 -14.30 58.01
CA LYS A 13 5.86 -13.50 59.19
C LYS A 13 5.74 -12.01 58.84
N ALA A 14 4.78 -11.31 59.47
CA ALA A 14 4.69 -9.85 59.52
C ALA A 14 5.40 -9.29 60.78
N PRO A 15 5.60 -7.96 60.91
CA PRO A 15 4.56 -7.02 61.39
C PRO A 15 4.42 -5.80 60.43
N ALA A 16 3.88 -4.60 60.72
CA ALA A 16 3.42 -3.95 61.96
C ALA A 16 2.35 -2.83 61.72
N LYS A 17 1.88 -2.22 62.80
CA LYS A 17 1.30 -0.85 62.91
C LYS A 17 1.78 -0.22 64.24
N ILE A 18 1.49 1.08 64.48
CA ILE A 18 1.66 1.94 65.69
C ILE A 18 2.65 3.10 65.45
N ALA A 19 2.48 4.35 65.94
CA ALA A 19 1.28 5.17 66.25
C ALA A 19 1.67 6.65 66.55
N ALA A 20 0.67 7.55 66.47
CA ALA A 20 0.46 8.76 67.30
C ALA A 20 1.46 9.97 67.35
N LYS A 21 0.94 11.10 66.83
CA LYS A 21 0.84 12.46 67.45
C LYS A 21 2.02 13.08 68.24
N ARG A 22 2.40 14.32 67.86
CA ARG A 22 2.32 15.51 68.75
C ARG A 22 2.41 16.86 68.01
N ALA A 23 1.84 17.88 68.67
CA ALA A 23 1.85 19.34 68.43
C ALA A 23 1.51 20.01 69.79
N PRO A 24 1.45 21.35 69.99
CA PRO A 24 1.75 22.50 69.12
C PRO A 24 2.91 23.35 69.73
N PRO A 25 3.01 24.70 69.56
CA PRO A 25 2.11 25.68 70.20
C PRO A 25 1.60 26.81 69.26
N ALA A 26 0.81 27.76 69.79
CA ALA A 26 0.21 28.88 69.04
C ALA A 26 -0.06 30.12 69.92
N LYS A 27 -0.19 31.31 69.28
CA LYS A 27 -0.78 32.62 69.70
C LYS A 27 -0.23 33.73 68.79
N ALA A 28 -0.90 34.86 68.49
CA ALA A 28 -2.22 35.38 68.91
C ALA A 28 -2.92 36.17 67.77
N GLU A 29 -4.18 36.56 68.00
CA GLU A 29 -5.01 37.49 67.18
C GLU A 29 -4.84 38.96 67.68
N PRO A 30 -5.66 39.98 67.29
CA PRO A 30 -6.68 40.08 66.23
C PRO A 30 -6.60 41.39 65.39
N ALA A 31 -7.59 41.62 64.52
CA ALA A 31 -8.33 42.89 64.31
C ALA A 31 -8.63 43.25 62.84
N SER A 32 -9.73 43.99 62.63
CA SER A 32 -10.20 44.47 61.33
C SER A 32 -9.92 45.97 61.11
N LYS A 33 -9.84 46.42 59.84
CA LYS A 33 -10.29 47.76 59.43
C LYS A 33 -10.35 47.99 57.91
N ARG A 34 -11.49 48.53 57.49
CA ARG A 34 -11.75 49.57 56.44
C ARG A 34 -11.10 49.49 55.05
N SER A 35 -11.99 49.60 54.08
CA SER A 35 -11.76 50.10 52.72
C SER A 35 -11.34 51.58 52.67
N LYS A 36 -10.72 52.00 51.54
CA LYS A 36 -11.13 53.18 50.75
C LYS A 36 -10.39 53.29 49.39
N THR A 37 -10.87 54.21 48.55
CA THR A 37 -10.45 54.55 47.15
C THR A 37 -10.77 53.45 46.11
N GLY A 38 -11.52 53.68 45.02
CA GLY A 38 -12.18 54.90 44.50
C GLY A 38 -11.29 55.71 43.55
N GLY A 39 -11.72 56.20 42.37
CA GLY A 39 -13.06 56.20 41.75
C GLY A 39 -12.99 56.17 40.20
N ALA A 40 -14.11 56.20 39.45
CA ALA A 40 -14.88 57.39 39.05
C ALA A 40 -14.15 58.30 38.03
N LYS A 41 -14.73 58.85 36.95
CA LYS A 41 -16.06 58.84 36.24
C LYS A 41 -15.74 59.24 34.76
N GLN A 42 -16.61 59.50 33.76
CA GLN A 42 -18.07 59.59 33.52
C GLN A 42 -18.42 58.69 32.29
N ALA A 43 -19.64 58.34 31.85
CA ALA A 43 -21.04 58.82 31.99
C ALA A 43 -21.49 59.97 31.03
N PRO A 44 -22.79 60.11 30.63
CA PRO A 44 -23.91 59.16 30.64
C PRO A 44 -24.66 59.05 29.27
N ALA A 45 -25.82 58.37 29.26
CA ALA A 45 -26.69 58.11 28.09
C ALA A 45 -27.85 59.13 27.92
N ALA A 46 -28.56 59.13 26.76
CA ALA A 46 -30.04 59.13 26.69
C ALA A 46 -30.69 59.05 25.27
N LYS A 47 -31.69 58.16 25.13
CA LYS A 47 -33.03 58.26 24.47
C LYS A 47 -33.29 59.08 23.16
N ALA A 48 -33.88 58.35 22.19
CA ALA A 48 -35.19 58.60 21.50
C ALA A 48 -35.32 59.24 20.08
N LYS A 49 -36.12 58.53 19.25
CA LYS A 49 -37.11 58.95 18.22
C LYS A 49 -36.76 59.94 17.07
N ALA A 50 -36.67 59.35 15.86
CA ALA A 50 -37.62 59.53 14.73
C ALA A 50 -37.37 60.52 13.55
N GLN A 51 -37.87 60.07 12.38
CA GLN A 51 -38.28 60.77 11.14
C GLN A 51 -37.26 61.33 10.10
N ARG A 52 -37.29 60.68 8.91
CA ARG A 52 -37.30 61.20 7.52
C ARG A 52 -36.50 62.46 7.13
N SER A 53 -35.60 62.30 6.14
CA SER A 53 -35.72 62.96 4.81
C SER A 53 -34.67 62.47 3.78
N LYS A 54 -34.96 62.72 2.48
CA LYS A 54 -34.08 62.73 1.28
C LYS A 54 -34.20 64.16 0.67
N PRO A 55 -33.53 64.57 -0.46
CA PRO A 55 -32.48 63.95 -1.28
C PRO A 55 -31.26 64.88 -1.60
N ALA A 56 -30.26 64.38 -2.35
CA ALA A 56 -29.42 65.16 -3.30
C ALA A 56 -28.72 64.19 -4.29
N ALA A 57 -28.15 64.67 -5.41
CA ALA A 57 -27.81 63.83 -6.58
C ALA A 57 -26.37 63.95 -7.12
N LYS A 58 -25.85 62.82 -7.69
CA LYS A 58 -24.94 62.65 -8.87
C LYS A 58 -23.54 63.35 -8.85
N PRO A 59 -22.54 62.97 -9.71
CA PRO A 59 -22.61 62.11 -10.91
C PRO A 59 -21.55 60.97 -11.11
N ALA A 60 -21.95 59.99 -11.94
CA ALA A 60 -21.24 59.19 -12.97
C ALA A 60 -19.75 58.71 -12.88
N ALA A 61 -19.59 57.36 -12.86
CA ALA A 61 -18.79 56.48 -13.76
C ALA A 61 -17.25 56.63 -13.90
N PRO A 62 -16.49 55.61 -14.40
CA PRO A 62 -16.85 54.24 -14.82
C PRO A 62 -16.32 53.14 -13.85
N PRO A 63 -16.56 51.82 -14.07
CA PRO A 63 -16.37 50.82 -13.02
C PRO A 63 -14.96 50.18 -12.96
N SER A 64 -14.57 49.82 -11.74
CA SER A 64 -13.55 48.79 -11.43
C SER A 64 -14.20 47.71 -10.56
N LEU A 65 -13.76 46.46 -10.69
CA LEU A 65 -14.33 45.31 -9.99
C LEU A 65 -13.37 44.82 -8.92
N ASP A 66 -13.64 45.17 -7.66
CA ASP A 66 -12.97 44.56 -6.51
C ASP A 66 -13.90 44.48 -5.28
N HIS A 67 -13.60 43.51 -4.41
CA HIS A 67 -14.43 42.92 -3.36
C HIS A 67 -15.25 43.83 -2.41
N VAL A 68 -16.43 43.35 -1.95
CA VAL A 68 -16.65 42.76 -0.60
C VAL A 68 -18.13 42.33 -0.38
N HIS A 69 -18.32 41.29 0.46
CA HIS A 69 -19.56 40.68 0.95
C HIS A 69 -20.89 41.48 0.95
N LYS A 70 -21.97 40.75 0.64
CA LYS A 70 -23.20 40.78 1.45
C LYS A 70 -23.76 39.36 1.65
N ASN A 71 -24.53 39.17 2.71
CA ASN A 71 -25.15 37.89 3.06
C ASN A 71 -26.26 37.55 2.05
N ILE A 72 -26.24 36.33 1.51
CA ILE A 72 -27.40 35.72 0.84
C ILE A 72 -27.99 34.72 1.83
N THR A 73 -29.29 34.81 2.10
CA THR A 73 -30.04 33.82 2.87
C THR A 73 -30.34 32.60 2.00
N ASN A 74 -30.24 31.40 2.56
CA ASN A 74 -30.30 30.13 1.82
C ASN A 74 -31.61 29.87 1.04
N GLU A 75 -32.65 30.69 1.23
CA GLU A 75 -33.95 30.56 0.58
C GLU A 75 -33.96 31.14 -0.85
N GLU A 76 -33.11 32.12 -1.18
CA GLU A 76 -33.04 32.71 -2.54
C GLU A 76 -32.27 31.83 -3.54
N LEU A 77 -31.56 30.79 -3.06
CA LEU A 77 -30.80 29.85 -3.88
C LEU A 77 -31.65 28.72 -4.51
N LEU A 78 -32.97 28.77 -4.32
CA LEU A 78 -33.97 27.83 -4.85
C LEU A 78 -35.00 28.56 -5.73
N SER A 79 -34.52 29.26 -6.78
CA SER A 79 -35.36 29.80 -7.85
C SER A 79 -35.24 28.94 -9.13
N ASP A 80 -36.38 28.56 -9.70
CA ASP A 80 -36.56 27.41 -10.62
C ASP A 80 -35.96 27.56 -12.04
N LEU A 81 -35.23 28.65 -12.30
CA LEU A 81 -34.57 28.89 -13.59
C LEU A 81 -33.30 28.05 -13.79
N SER A 82 -32.69 27.52 -12.71
CA SER A 82 -31.46 26.72 -12.82
C SER A 82 -31.70 25.27 -13.25
N LEU A 83 -32.69 24.59 -12.64
CA LEU A 83 -32.99 23.18 -12.93
C LEU A 83 -33.56 23.02 -14.35
N THR A 84 -34.46 23.91 -14.75
CA THR A 84 -35.07 23.94 -16.09
C THR A 84 -34.01 24.09 -17.20
N ASN A 85 -33.03 24.98 -17.00
CA ASN A 85 -31.90 25.14 -17.91
C ASN A 85 -30.97 23.90 -17.92
N TYR A 86 -30.73 23.27 -16.78
CA TYR A 86 -29.91 22.05 -16.69
C TYR A 86 -30.57 20.87 -17.42
N LEU A 87 -31.88 20.68 -17.25
CA LEU A 87 -32.66 19.65 -17.93
C LEU A 87 -32.67 19.86 -19.45
N GLN A 88 -33.01 21.07 -19.93
CA GLN A 88 -33.06 21.37 -21.36
C GLN A 88 -31.67 21.30 -22.04
N ASN A 89 -30.62 21.86 -21.42
CA ASN A 89 -29.30 21.97 -22.06
C ASN A 89 -28.36 20.78 -21.78
N SER A 90 -28.65 19.93 -20.77
CA SER A 90 -27.74 18.84 -20.37
C SER A 90 -28.37 17.46 -20.25
N LEU A 91 -29.68 17.33 -20.00
CA LEU A 91 -30.35 16.02 -19.95
C LEU A 91 -31.03 15.67 -21.29
N TYR A 92 -31.82 16.61 -21.83
CA TYR A 92 -32.56 16.45 -23.09
C TYR A 92 -31.68 16.02 -24.28
N PRO A 93 -30.46 16.58 -24.49
CA PRO A 93 -29.58 16.15 -25.57
C PRO A 93 -29.01 14.73 -25.36
N LYS A 94 -28.81 14.31 -24.11
CA LYS A 94 -28.31 12.96 -23.77
C LYS A 94 -29.39 11.91 -23.99
N ILE A 95 -30.63 12.18 -23.59
CA ILE A 95 -31.79 11.32 -23.89
C ILE A 95 -31.92 11.14 -25.40
N LYS A 96 -31.93 12.24 -26.16
CA LYS A 96 -32.03 12.21 -27.63
C LYS A 96 -30.84 11.55 -28.36
N SER A 97 -29.74 11.27 -27.65
CA SER A 97 -28.57 10.55 -28.20
C SER A 97 -28.62 9.03 -28.03
N LYS A 98 -29.56 8.49 -27.23
CA LYS A 98 -29.67 7.05 -26.93
C LYS A 98 -30.92 6.44 -27.56
N LYS A 99 -30.76 5.90 -28.79
CA LYS A 99 -31.80 5.26 -29.61
C LYS A 99 -32.97 6.20 -30.00
N SER A 100 -33.78 5.72 -30.95
CA SER A 100 -34.92 6.44 -31.54
C SER A 100 -36.16 6.33 -30.65
N LEU A 101 -36.19 7.11 -29.57
CA LEU A 101 -37.44 7.48 -28.90
C LEU A 101 -38.31 8.27 -29.90
N ASP A 102 -39.59 7.94 -29.99
CA ASP A 102 -40.49 8.60 -30.93
C ASP A 102 -40.94 9.98 -30.41
N ASN A 103 -41.56 10.79 -31.27
CA ASN A 103 -42.00 12.14 -30.89
C ASN A 103 -43.17 12.12 -29.89
N LYS A 104 -43.99 11.05 -29.83
CA LYS A 104 -45.07 10.89 -28.84
C LYS A 104 -44.47 10.63 -27.45
N THR A 105 -43.52 9.71 -27.32
CA THR A 105 -42.76 9.47 -26.09
C THR A 105 -42.09 10.74 -25.58
N LEU A 106 -41.42 11.48 -26.47
CA LEU A 106 -40.74 12.74 -26.11
C LEU A 106 -41.72 13.83 -25.66
N SER A 107 -42.95 13.88 -26.17
CA SER A 107 -43.96 14.82 -25.68
C SER A 107 -44.51 14.41 -24.31
N VAL A 108 -44.75 13.12 -24.06
CA VAL A 108 -45.19 12.60 -22.74
C VAL A 108 -44.13 12.87 -21.66
N ILE A 109 -42.86 12.53 -21.91
CA ILE A 109 -41.75 12.81 -20.98
C ILE A 109 -41.65 14.33 -20.69
N THR A 110 -41.81 15.17 -21.72
CA THR A 110 -41.78 16.62 -21.55
C THR A 110 -42.96 17.14 -20.73
N ALA A 111 -44.18 16.64 -20.98
CA ALA A 111 -45.39 17.02 -20.25
C ALA A 111 -45.31 16.60 -18.76
N VAL A 112 -44.87 15.37 -18.47
CA VAL A 112 -44.68 14.87 -17.10
C VAL A 112 -43.63 15.70 -16.35
N LEU A 113 -42.48 16.01 -16.98
CA LEU A 113 -41.46 16.86 -16.37
C LEU A 113 -41.97 18.29 -16.14
N GLN A 114 -42.68 18.89 -17.09
CA GLN A 114 -43.26 20.23 -16.94
C GLN A 114 -44.33 20.28 -15.83
N HIS A 115 -45.21 19.28 -15.75
CA HIS A 115 -46.22 19.20 -14.69
C HIS A 115 -45.59 19.01 -13.30
N THR A 116 -44.55 18.18 -13.19
CA THR A 116 -43.79 17.95 -11.95
C THR A 116 -43.06 19.21 -11.46
N LEU A 117 -42.73 20.15 -12.37
CA LEU A 117 -42.10 21.43 -12.05
C LEU A 117 -43.11 22.56 -11.75
N ALA A 118 -44.40 22.37 -12.02
CA ALA A 118 -45.40 23.45 -11.98
C ALA A 118 -46.16 23.60 -10.63
N ASN A 119 -46.15 22.59 -9.76
CA ASN A 119 -46.85 22.58 -8.46
C ASN A 119 -48.35 22.95 -8.53
N SER A 120 -49.05 22.56 -9.60
CA SER A 120 -50.48 22.88 -9.85
C SER A 120 -51.42 21.69 -9.59
N PRO A 121 -52.46 21.82 -8.74
CA PRO A 121 -53.34 20.71 -8.37
C PRO A 121 -54.58 20.56 -9.28
N SER A 122 -54.44 19.94 -10.46
CA SER A 122 -55.59 19.43 -11.24
C SER A 122 -55.18 18.39 -12.29
N PRO A 123 -55.45 17.08 -12.11
CA PRO A 123 -55.03 16.01 -13.02
C PRO A 123 -55.92 15.61 -14.24
N PRO A 124 -57.04 16.26 -14.65
CA PRO A 124 -57.94 15.68 -15.68
C PRO A 124 -57.37 15.46 -17.10
N GLN A 125 -56.28 16.13 -17.49
CA GLN A 125 -55.83 16.17 -18.90
C GLN A 125 -54.57 15.33 -19.21
N LEU A 126 -53.90 14.78 -18.20
CA LEU A 126 -52.74 13.89 -18.41
C LEU A 126 -53.15 12.43 -18.63
N LEU A 127 -54.29 12.02 -18.07
CA LEU A 127 -54.82 10.66 -18.18
C LEU A 127 -55.47 10.34 -19.55
N SER A 128 -55.65 11.33 -20.43
CA SER A 128 -56.23 11.13 -21.77
C SER A 128 -55.18 10.88 -22.88
N PHE A 129 -53.95 10.51 -22.51
CA PHE A 129 -52.83 10.31 -23.44
C PHE A 129 -52.08 8.98 -23.28
N LEU A 130 -52.43 8.19 -22.26
CA LEU A 130 -51.75 6.96 -21.85
C LEU A 130 -52.67 5.77 -22.17
N ASP A 131 -52.14 4.74 -22.84
CA ASP A 131 -52.82 3.45 -23.09
C ASP A 131 -52.04 2.35 -22.34
N ASP A 132 -52.74 1.51 -21.58
CA ASP A 132 -52.24 0.97 -20.30
C ASP A 132 -50.98 0.06 -20.33
N ASP A 133 -50.74 -0.73 -21.38
CA ASP A 133 -49.75 -1.83 -21.34
C ASP A 133 -48.34 -1.48 -21.88
N ALA A 134 -48.19 -0.44 -22.69
CA ALA A 134 -46.95 -0.20 -23.46
C ALA A 134 -45.90 0.68 -22.75
N GLU A 135 -46.28 1.39 -21.69
CA GLU A 135 -45.50 2.53 -21.17
C GLU A 135 -44.80 2.24 -19.82
N ALA A 136 -45.00 1.07 -19.21
CA ALA A 136 -44.33 0.67 -17.97
C ALA A 136 -42.81 0.49 -18.13
N GLU A 137 -42.36 -0.20 -19.19
CA GLU A 137 -40.92 -0.26 -19.54
C GLU A 137 -40.36 1.13 -19.85
N LEU A 138 -41.17 1.99 -20.48
CA LEU A 138 -40.78 3.33 -20.92
C LEU A 138 -40.54 4.27 -19.73
N VAL A 139 -41.41 4.21 -18.71
CA VAL A 139 -41.22 4.90 -17.42
C VAL A 139 -40.01 4.33 -16.67
N SER A 140 -39.83 3.00 -16.67
CA SER A 140 -38.66 2.35 -16.08
C SER A 140 -37.34 2.83 -16.69
N ASP A 141 -37.23 2.84 -18.03
CA ASP A 141 -36.03 3.32 -18.75
C ASP A 141 -35.74 4.80 -18.50
N VAL A 142 -36.78 5.64 -18.40
CA VAL A 142 -36.64 7.07 -18.06
C VAL A 142 -36.15 7.25 -16.61
N VAL A 143 -36.65 6.47 -15.65
CA VAL A 143 -36.19 6.53 -14.27
C VAL A 143 -34.76 5.99 -14.15
N LEU A 144 -34.43 4.87 -14.80
CA LEU A 144 -33.07 4.32 -14.89
C LEU A 144 -32.07 5.32 -15.50
N ALA A 145 -32.50 6.15 -16.46
CA ALA A 145 -31.69 7.23 -17.02
C ALA A 145 -31.48 8.43 -16.07
N ILE A 146 -32.33 8.59 -15.04
CA ILE A 146 -32.30 9.68 -14.05
C ILE A 146 -31.52 9.31 -12.78
N ILE A 147 -31.48 8.03 -12.39
CA ILE A 147 -30.77 7.51 -11.19
C ILE A 147 -29.36 8.11 -10.97
N PRO A 148 -28.52 8.36 -11.99
CA PRO A 148 -27.18 8.94 -11.78
C PRO A 148 -27.12 10.37 -11.22
N ASP A 149 -28.23 11.11 -11.14
CA ASP A 149 -28.25 12.46 -10.52
C ASP A 149 -28.92 12.45 -9.13
N PRO A 150 -28.15 12.44 -8.03
CA PRO A 150 -28.71 12.34 -6.68
C PRO A 150 -29.50 13.58 -6.26
N LYS A 151 -29.47 14.70 -7.00
CA LYS A 151 -30.35 15.84 -6.73
C LYS A 151 -31.78 15.54 -7.17
N LEU A 152 -31.96 15.03 -8.40
CA LEU A 152 -33.30 14.68 -8.92
C LEU A 152 -33.92 13.55 -8.09
N LEU A 153 -33.14 12.51 -7.77
CA LEU A 153 -33.60 11.42 -6.90
C LEU A 153 -34.08 11.94 -5.54
N SER A 154 -33.33 12.87 -4.93
CA SER A 154 -33.72 13.50 -3.66
C SER A 154 -34.95 14.42 -3.73
N HIS A 155 -35.41 14.77 -4.93
CA HIS A 155 -36.61 15.58 -5.16
C HIS A 155 -37.84 14.69 -5.39
N LEU A 156 -37.70 13.62 -6.18
CA LEU A 156 -38.72 12.58 -6.39
C LEU A 156 -39.07 11.86 -5.07
N LEU A 157 -38.06 11.58 -4.24
CA LEU A 157 -38.23 11.04 -2.88
C LEU A 157 -38.81 12.05 -1.86
N ARG A 158 -39.17 13.28 -2.28
CA ARG A 158 -39.92 14.24 -1.45
C ARG A 158 -41.36 14.42 -1.91
N THR A 159 -41.62 14.42 -3.22
CA THR A 159 -42.97 14.57 -3.79
C THR A 159 -43.83 13.31 -3.66
N SER A 160 -43.20 12.13 -3.51
CA SER A 160 -43.88 10.85 -3.26
C SER A 160 -44.49 10.71 -1.85
N TYR A 161 -44.08 11.57 -0.91
CA TYR A 161 -44.48 11.52 0.51
C TYR A 161 -45.58 12.52 0.92
N THR A 162 -46.13 13.31 -0.01
CA THR A 162 -47.31 14.15 0.26
C THR A 162 -48.61 13.34 0.18
N SER A 163 -49.53 13.59 1.11
CA SER A 163 -50.62 12.68 1.49
C SER A 163 -51.93 12.83 0.68
N ASP A 164 -51.84 13.03 -0.64
CA ASP A 164 -53.03 13.11 -1.52
C ASP A 164 -53.42 11.75 -2.10
N GLU A 165 -54.71 11.40 -2.00
CA GLU A 165 -55.28 10.13 -2.46
C GLU A 165 -55.15 9.89 -3.97
N HIS A 166 -54.99 10.96 -4.75
CA HIS A 166 -54.79 10.92 -6.20
C HIS A 166 -53.44 10.28 -6.63
N ASN A 167 -52.49 10.09 -5.71
CA ASN A 167 -51.22 9.42 -6.02
C ASN A 167 -51.33 7.89 -6.15
N THR A 168 -52.50 7.28 -5.95
CA THR A 168 -52.64 5.82 -5.84
C THR A 168 -52.25 5.06 -7.12
N LEU A 169 -52.62 5.55 -8.30
CA LEU A 169 -52.29 4.91 -9.58
C LEU A 169 -50.79 5.10 -9.93
N VAL A 170 -50.24 6.28 -9.64
CA VAL A 170 -48.80 6.56 -9.76
C VAL A 170 -48.00 5.70 -8.79
N ARG A 171 -48.48 5.47 -7.55
CA ARG A 171 -47.87 4.53 -6.60
C ARG A 171 -47.96 3.08 -7.07
N ALA A 172 -49.03 2.66 -7.72
CA ALA A 172 -49.15 1.30 -8.25
C ALA A 172 -48.17 1.03 -9.40
N ALA A 173 -48.12 1.91 -10.41
CA ALA A 173 -47.17 1.83 -11.52
C ALA A 173 -45.72 2.03 -11.05
N LEU A 174 -45.50 2.92 -10.08
CA LEU A 174 -44.20 3.02 -9.42
C LEU A 174 -43.89 1.77 -8.61
N SER A 175 -44.82 1.04 -7.99
CA SER A 175 -44.52 -0.07 -7.06
C SER A 175 -43.76 -1.22 -7.73
N SER A 176 -44.26 -1.75 -8.85
CA SER A 176 -43.58 -2.83 -9.59
C SER A 176 -42.20 -2.39 -10.09
N THR A 177 -42.08 -1.11 -10.46
CA THR A 177 -40.80 -0.49 -10.81
C THR A 177 -39.93 -0.26 -9.57
N PHE A 178 -40.52 0.07 -8.41
CA PHE A 178 -39.88 0.38 -7.15
C PHE A 178 -39.25 -0.86 -6.53
N ASP A 179 -39.87 -2.03 -6.60
CA ASP A 179 -39.25 -3.28 -6.13
C ASP A 179 -37.99 -3.61 -6.94
N SER A 180 -38.03 -3.41 -8.26
CA SER A 180 -36.87 -3.51 -9.13
C SER A 180 -35.80 -2.46 -8.79
N ILE A 181 -36.19 -1.19 -8.64
CA ILE A 181 -35.28 -0.08 -8.29
C ILE A 181 -34.75 -0.22 -6.85
N LEU A 182 -35.51 -0.77 -5.90
CA LEU A 182 -35.11 -1.05 -4.51
C LEU A 182 -34.10 -2.20 -4.41
N SER A 183 -33.87 -2.96 -5.48
CA SER A 183 -32.70 -3.84 -5.55
C SER A 183 -31.39 -3.08 -5.83
N HIS A 184 -31.45 -1.82 -6.30
CA HIS A 184 -30.29 -0.99 -6.72
C HIS A 184 -30.16 0.33 -5.93
N ILE A 185 -31.25 0.85 -5.35
CA ILE A 185 -31.28 2.03 -4.48
C ILE A 185 -30.48 1.87 -3.17
N PRO A 186 -30.50 0.71 -2.46
CA PRO A 186 -29.90 0.61 -1.13
C PRO A 186 -28.41 0.91 -1.11
N GLU A 187 -27.62 0.37 -2.05
CA GLU A 187 -26.18 0.65 -2.11
C GLU A 187 -25.91 2.14 -2.38
N SER A 188 -26.59 2.74 -3.36
CA SER A 188 -26.38 4.16 -3.72
C SER A 188 -26.86 5.14 -2.64
N ILE A 189 -27.93 4.82 -1.89
CA ILE A 189 -28.37 5.61 -0.72
C ILE A 189 -27.41 5.41 0.47
N LEU A 190 -26.90 4.20 0.71
CA LEU A 190 -25.90 3.95 1.75
C LEU A 190 -24.58 4.65 1.44
N GLU A 191 -24.09 4.60 0.20
CA GLU A 191 -22.93 5.39 -0.26
C GLU A 191 -23.15 6.89 -0.03
N TYR A 192 -24.34 7.42 -0.35
CA TYR A 192 -24.68 8.83 -0.11
C TYR A 192 -24.67 9.20 1.39
N PHE A 193 -25.16 8.33 2.27
CA PHE A 193 -25.11 8.55 3.72
C PHE A 193 -23.68 8.44 4.28
N VAL A 194 -22.88 7.46 3.84
CA VAL A 194 -21.45 7.33 4.21
C VAL A 194 -20.66 8.54 3.72
N ALA A 195 -20.86 8.97 2.48
CA ALA A 195 -20.24 10.17 1.92
C ALA A 195 -20.62 11.44 2.70
N LYS A 196 -21.88 11.57 3.13
CA LYS A 196 -22.32 12.69 3.99
C LYS A 196 -21.72 12.66 5.39
N ALA A 197 -21.57 11.48 5.99
CA ALA A 197 -20.97 11.31 7.31
C ALA A 197 -19.50 11.71 7.37
N LEU A 198 -18.77 11.54 6.25
CA LEU A 198 -17.36 11.90 6.14
C LEU A 198 -17.11 13.41 6.01
N ILE A 199 -18.14 14.23 5.76
CA ILE A 199 -18.01 15.69 5.62
C ILE A 199 -18.13 16.36 7.01
N PRO A 200 -17.07 17.04 7.52
CA PRO A 200 -17.13 17.80 8.76
C PRO A 200 -17.91 19.12 8.56
N ASN A 201 -19.23 19.03 8.46
CA ASN A 201 -20.11 20.17 8.18
C ASN A 201 -20.65 20.79 9.48
N PRO A 202 -20.27 22.02 9.88
CA PRO A 202 -20.52 22.58 11.21
C PRO A 202 -21.97 23.08 11.43
N LYS A 203 -22.96 22.51 10.74
CA LYS A 203 -24.38 22.79 10.95
C LYS A 203 -25.17 21.47 10.96
N PRO A 204 -25.88 21.13 12.05
CA PRO A 204 -26.62 19.88 12.13
C PRO A 204 -27.83 19.91 11.17
N PRO A 205 -28.03 18.87 10.34
CA PRO A 205 -29.32 18.62 9.75
C PRO A 205 -30.26 18.08 10.83
N ASN A 206 -31.26 18.86 11.26
CA ASN A 206 -32.28 18.47 12.25
C ASN A 206 -33.27 17.39 11.72
N LYS A 207 -32.81 16.49 10.84
CA LYS A 207 -33.56 15.42 10.15
C LYS A 207 -32.76 14.11 10.09
N LEU A 208 -31.94 13.83 11.11
CA LEU A 208 -31.25 12.54 11.25
C LEU A 208 -32.17 11.43 11.76
N SER A 209 -33.24 11.75 12.50
CA SER A 209 -34.27 10.76 12.88
C SER A 209 -34.88 10.10 11.65
N SER A 210 -35.25 10.86 10.60
CA SER A 210 -35.79 10.28 9.36
C SER A 210 -34.80 9.40 8.59
N ALA A 211 -33.49 9.61 8.75
CA ALA A 211 -32.49 8.71 8.17
C ALA A 211 -32.40 7.40 8.97
N PHE A 212 -32.44 7.48 10.31
CA PHE A 212 -32.44 6.30 11.18
C PHE A 212 -33.69 5.44 10.99
N HIS A 213 -34.87 6.06 10.86
CA HIS A 213 -36.11 5.37 10.48
C HIS A 213 -36.01 4.73 9.11
N SER A 214 -35.49 5.43 8.09
CA SER A 214 -35.32 4.86 6.75
C SER A 214 -34.45 3.60 6.77
N SER A 215 -33.39 3.55 7.58
CA SER A 215 -32.58 2.33 7.77
C SER A 215 -33.35 1.20 8.44
N VAL A 216 -34.14 1.47 9.48
CA VAL A 216 -34.98 0.45 10.14
C VAL A 216 -36.10 -0.04 9.23
N GLN A 217 -36.79 0.86 8.52
CA GLN A 217 -37.87 0.53 7.59
C GLN A 217 -37.37 -0.28 6.37
N THR A 218 -36.10 -0.08 5.96
CA THR A 218 -35.44 -0.93 4.96
C THR A 218 -35.08 -2.31 5.52
N PHE A 219 -34.83 -2.43 6.84
CA PHE A 219 -34.51 -3.70 7.50
C PHE A 219 -35.73 -4.62 7.68
N ILE A 220 -36.95 -4.07 7.78
CA ILE A 220 -38.19 -4.86 7.94
C ILE A 220 -39.02 -4.97 6.63
N SER A 221 -38.71 -4.23 5.56
CA SER A 221 -39.49 -4.31 4.31
C SER A 221 -39.59 -5.73 3.75
N SER A 222 -40.73 -6.05 3.12
CA SER A 222 -41.02 -7.40 2.59
C SER A 222 -40.04 -7.87 1.50
N SER A 223 -39.29 -6.95 0.88
CA SER A 223 -38.15 -7.24 -0.01
C SER A 223 -37.04 -8.03 0.71
N CYS A 224 -36.89 -7.87 2.04
CA CYS A 224 -35.96 -8.61 2.90
C CYS A 224 -36.43 -10.04 3.25
N VAL A 225 -37.26 -10.67 2.40
CA VAL A 225 -37.60 -12.10 2.50
C VAL A 225 -36.71 -12.96 1.59
N ASP A 226 -36.09 -12.40 0.54
CA ASP A 226 -35.15 -13.15 -0.29
C ASP A 226 -33.80 -13.36 0.43
N SER A 227 -33.42 -14.63 0.60
CA SER A 227 -32.26 -15.05 1.39
C SER A 227 -30.92 -14.48 0.92
N ASP A 228 -30.75 -14.25 -0.39
CA ASP A 228 -29.52 -13.65 -0.91
C ASP A 228 -29.48 -12.14 -0.61
N PHE A 229 -30.61 -11.42 -0.74
CA PHE A 229 -30.73 -10.01 -0.38
C PHE A 229 -30.55 -9.79 1.13
N VAL A 230 -31.13 -10.65 1.97
CA VAL A 230 -30.89 -10.66 3.43
C VAL A 230 -29.41 -10.83 3.75
N SER A 231 -28.69 -11.72 3.04
CA SER A 231 -27.25 -11.92 3.26
C SER A 231 -26.42 -10.67 2.87
N LEU A 232 -26.81 -10.00 1.79
CA LEU A 232 -26.20 -8.77 1.29
C LEU A 232 -26.42 -7.60 2.27
N PHE A 233 -27.66 -7.44 2.75
CA PHE A 233 -28.06 -6.40 3.68
C PHE A 233 -27.48 -6.60 5.08
N GLN A 234 -27.40 -7.85 5.56
CA GLN A 234 -26.66 -8.19 6.78
C GLN A 234 -25.14 -7.96 6.63
N SER A 235 -24.55 -8.18 5.45
CA SER A 235 -23.15 -7.83 5.18
C SER A 235 -22.90 -6.31 5.25
N LEU A 236 -23.88 -5.50 4.81
CA LEU A 236 -23.87 -4.05 4.94
C LEU A 236 -23.99 -3.62 6.41
N HIS A 237 -25.05 -4.03 7.11
CA HIS A 237 -25.31 -3.64 8.51
C HIS A 237 -24.27 -4.18 9.52
N SER A 238 -23.64 -5.33 9.25
CA SER A 238 -22.50 -5.82 10.05
C SER A 238 -21.17 -5.11 9.75
N THR A 239 -21.15 -4.15 8.82
CA THR A 239 -20.04 -3.21 8.69
C THR A 239 -20.08 -2.25 9.89
N PRO A 240 -19.00 -2.12 10.69
CA PRO A 240 -18.98 -1.21 11.82
C PRO A 240 -19.17 0.26 11.43
N SER A 241 -19.05 0.60 10.14
CA SER A 241 -19.27 1.94 9.60
C SER A 241 -20.56 2.59 10.10
N PHE A 242 -21.75 1.96 10.05
CA PHE A 242 -22.99 2.68 10.41
C PHE A 242 -23.10 2.98 11.92
N SER A 243 -22.74 2.00 12.77
CA SER A 243 -22.60 2.18 14.23
C SER A 243 -21.60 3.29 14.56
N ASP A 244 -20.42 3.22 13.95
CA ASP A 244 -19.28 4.02 14.36
C ASP A 244 -19.28 5.39 13.67
N ILE A 245 -19.97 5.55 12.53
CA ILE A 245 -20.40 6.84 11.96
C ILE A 245 -21.37 7.54 12.91
N SER A 246 -22.39 6.83 13.43
CA SER A 246 -23.34 7.43 14.37
C SER A 246 -22.63 7.89 15.64
N LYS A 247 -21.76 7.04 16.22
CA LYS A 247 -20.92 7.36 17.38
C LYS A 247 -19.94 8.50 17.10
N ALA A 248 -19.26 8.51 15.95
CA ALA A 248 -18.34 9.57 15.57
C ALA A 248 -19.05 10.91 15.28
N TYR A 249 -20.28 10.87 14.75
CA TYR A 249 -21.13 12.04 14.58
C TYR A 249 -21.54 12.63 15.94
N CYS A 250 -21.92 11.77 16.90
CA CYS A 250 -22.15 12.18 18.29
C CYS A 250 -20.89 12.76 18.96
N MET A 251 -19.70 12.18 18.71
CA MET A 251 -18.43 12.75 19.17
C MET A 251 -18.10 14.09 18.50
N ALA A 252 -18.41 14.26 17.21
CA ALA A 252 -18.18 15.50 16.47
C ALA A 252 -19.04 16.68 16.97
N LEU A 253 -20.21 16.39 17.55
CA LEU A 253 -21.04 17.39 18.25
C LEU A 253 -20.43 17.83 19.59
N ASN A 254 -19.57 17.02 20.22
CA ASN A 254 -18.90 17.29 21.50
C ASN A 254 -17.42 17.68 21.34
N ILE A 255 -17.20 18.88 20.77
CA ILE A 255 -16.00 19.74 20.84
C ILE A 255 -14.67 19.03 21.22
N THR A 256 -13.94 18.61 20.18
CA THR A 256 -12.46 18.52 20.12
C THR A 256 -11.70 18.13 21.39
N SER A 257 -12.02 16.98 21.99
CA SER A 257 -11.13 16.32 22.94
C SER A 257 -11.20 14.79 22.85
N LYS A 258 -10.10 14.11 23.22
CA LYS A 258 -10.09 12.64 23.27
C LYS A 258 -11.03 12.17 24.38
N VAL A 259 -11.92 11.23 24.09
CA VAL A 259 -12.60 10.41 25.11
C VAL A 259 -11.97 9.01 25.08
N PRO A 260 -10.99 8.69 25.95
CA PRO A 260 -10.37 7.37 25.98
C PRO A 260 -11.26 6.36 26.71
N ASP A 261 -11.78 5.35 26.00
CA ASP A 261 -12.57 4.18 26.49
C ASP A 261 -13.86 4.45 27.30
N LEU A 262 -14.08 5.69 27.74
CA LEU A 262 -15.28 6.17 28.43
C LEU A 262 -16.56 6.16 27.55
N ALA A 263 -16.46 5.89 26.25
CA ALA A 263 -17.63 5.65 25.39
C ALA A 263 -18.47 4.44 25.84
N SER A 264 -17.92 3.55 26.67
CA SER A 264 -18.68 2.48 27.34
C SER A 264 -19.62 2.96 28.46
N LEU A 265 -19.45 4.20 28.95
CA LEU A 265 -20.31 4.81 29.97
C LEU A 265 -21.51 5.56 29.37
N ASP A 266 -21.40 6.12 28.16
CA ASP A 266 -22.52 6.79 27.49
C ASP A 266 -23.67 5.79 27.20
N GLY A 267 -23.35 4.60 26.69
CA GLY A 267 -24.36 3.53 26.50
C GLY A 267 -25.01 3.05 27.81
N ALA A 268 -24.31 3.16 28.95
CA ALA A 268 -24.90 2.92 30.27
C ALA A 268 -25.83 4.07 30.70
N TYR A 269 -25.59 5.30 30.22
CA TYR A 269 -26.41 6.48 30.47
C TYR A 269 -27.71 6.48 29.64
N ASP A 270 -27.65 6.00 28.39
CA ASP A 270 -28.82 5.78 27.54
C ASP A 270 -29.72 4.68 28.11
N VAL A 271 -29.12 3.56 28.54
CA VAL A 271 -29.84 2.48 29.24
C VAL A 271 -30.44 2.97 30.56
N TYR A 272 -29.71 3.76 31.36
CA TYR A 272 -30.26 4.39 32.58
C TYR A 272 -31.42 5.34 32.27
N THR A 273 -31.43 5.98 31.09
CA THR A 273 -32.53 6.83 30.62
C THR A 273 -33.75 5.98 30.23
N LEU A 274 -33.56 4.88 29.49
CA LEU A 274 -34.59 3.88 29.23
C LEU A 274 -35.19 3.33 30.54
N GLN A 275 -34.34 2.99 31.52
CA GLN A 275 -34.77 2.49 32.83
C GLN A 275 -35.62 3.50 33.60
N ARG A 276 -35.21 4.77 33.65
CA ARG A 276 -35.95 5.83 34.34
C ARG A 276 -37.29 6.14 33.69
N ILE A 277 -37.38 6.12 32.36
CA ILE A 277 -38.63 6.37 31.64
C ILE A 277 -39.55 5.14 31.71
N GLY A 278 -39.00 3.94 31.45
CA GLY A 278 -39.73 2.67 31.56
C GLY A 278 -40.32 2.44 32.96
N PHE A 279 -39.52 2.62 34.02
CA PHE A 279 -40.01 2.49 35.41
C PHE A 279 -41.04 3.58 35.78
N LYS A 280 -40.92 4.80 35.24
CA LYS A 280 -41.85 5.91 35.54
C LYS A 280 -43.22 5.74 34.88
N TYR A 281 -43.26 5.24 33.64
CA TYR A 281 -44.49 5.18 32.83
C TYR A 281 -45.09 3.77 32.71
N TYR A 282 -44.27 2.72 32.84
CA TYR A 282 -44.69 1.31 32.77
C TYR A 282 -44.23 0.49 34.01
N PRO A 283 -44.49 0.96 35.25
CA PRO A 283 -43.96 0.35 36.46
C PRO A 283 -44.35 -1.12 36.66
N GLU A 284 -45.51 -1.55 36.17
CA GLU A 284 -46.02 -2.93 36.30
C GLU A 284 -45.40 -3.90 35.28
N LYS A 285 -45.08 -3.42 34.06
CA LYS A 285 -44.53 -4.24 32.98
C LYS A 285 -43.00 -4.24 32.93
N LEU A 286 -42.36 -3.13 33.33
CA LEU A 286 -40.90 -2.92 33.23
C LEU A 286 -40.21 -2.82 34.61
N THR A 287 -40.82 -3.33 35.68
CA THR A 287 -40.26 -3.25 37.05
C THR A 287 -38.86 -3.84 37.15
N ARG A 288 -38.61 -4.98 36.48
CA ARG A 288 -37.31 -5.66 36.47
C ARG A 288 -36.27 -4.88 35.69
N LEU A 289 -36.64 -4.36 34.52
CA LEU A 289 -35.78 -3.53 33.68
C LEU A 289 -35.23 -2.33 34.50
N GLY A 290 -36.06 -1.69 35.33
CA GLY A 290 -35.64 -0.62 36.24
C GLY A 290 -34.76 -1.04 37.43
N LEU A 291 -34.59 -2.34 37.69
CA LEU A 291 -33.75 -2.91 38.76
C LEU A 291 -32.48 -3.60 38.22
N MET A 292 -32.34 -3.75 36.91
CA MET A 292 -31.22 -4.47 36.28
C MET A 292 -29.96 -3.62 36.19
N GLY A 293 -28.83 -4.17 36.64
CA GLY A 293 -27.50 -3.55 36.42
C GLY A 293 -26.86 -3.88 35.06
N ARG A 294 -27.57 -4.61 34.18
CA ARG A 294 -27.10 -5.09 32.87
C ARG A 294 -28.27 -5.27 31.90
N ILE A 295 -27.97 -5.29 30.61
CA ILE A 295 -28.95 -5.34 29.52
C ILE A 295 -29.28 -6.79 29.06
N GLU A 296 -28.71 -7.79 29.73
CA GLU A 296 -28.94 -9.22 29.47
C GLU A 296 -30.44 -9.56 29.61
N GLY A 297 -31.14 -9.78 28.48
CA GLY A 297 -32.57 -10.11 28.44
C GLY A 297 -33.52 -8.96 28.08
N LEU A 298 -33.01 -7.78 27.67
CA LEU A 298 -33.81 -6.59 27.32
C LEU A 298 -34.97 -6.88 26.34
N GLU A 299 -34.71 -7.69 25.31
CA GLU A 299 -35.71 -8.13 24.31
C GLU A 299 -36.95 -8.73 24.97
N LYS A 300 -36.74 -9.59 25.97
CA LYS A 300 -37.80 -10.32 26.65
C LYS A 300 -38.66 -9.41 27.53
N GLU A 301 -38.06 -8.45 28.21
CA GLU A 301 -38.78 -7.48 29.04
C GLU A 301 -39.53 -6.45 28.17
N LEU A 302 -38.95 -5.99 27.05
CA LEU A 302 -39.67 -5.10 26.11
C LEU A 302 -40.76 -5.82 25.31
N SER A 303 -40.65 -7.14 25.08
CA SER A 303 -41.69 -7.93 24.41
C SER A 303 -43.04 -7.98 25.17
N LEU A 304 -43.06 -7.55 26.44
CA LEU A 304 -44.26 -7.46 27.28
C LEU A 304 -45.17 -6.26 26.94
N LEU A 305 -44.67 -5.28 26.18
CA LEU A 305 -45.40 -4.09 25.75
C LEU A 305 -46.23 -4.33 24.49
N THR A 306 -47.32 -3.59 24.27
CA THR A 306 -48.01 -3.54 22.95
C THR A 306 -47.21 -2.69 21.93
N ALA A 307 -47.66 -2.65 20.68
CA ALA A 307 -47.11 -1.71 19.69
C ALA A 307 -47.26 -0.27 20.18
N ASP A 308 -48.46 0.13 20.60
CA ASP A 308 -48.78 1.49 21.08
C ASP A 308 -47.95 1.89 22.31
N GLU A 309 -47.69 0.94 23.22
CA GLU A 309 -46.85 1.18 24.39
C GLU A 309 -45.36 1.33 24.02
N LEU A 310 -44.87 0.59 23.02
CA LEU A 310 -43.54 0.80 22.46
C LEU A 310 -43.46 2.13 21.69
N THR A 311 -44.53 2.54 21.01
CA THR A 311 -44.63 3.81 20.29
C THR A 311 -44.61 4.99 21.25
N ASP A 312 -45.43 4.97 22.32
CA ASP A 312 -45.40 5.99 23.38
C ASP A 312 -44.03 6.03 24.07
N LEU A 313 -43.47 4.89 24.48
CA LEU A 313 -42.14 4.82 25.08
C LEU A 313 -41.05 5.37 24.15
N GLY A 314 -41.11 5.02 22.86
CA GLY A 314 -40.18 5.49 21.83
C GLY A 314 -40.27 6.99 21.59
N SER A 315 -41.49 7.55 21.59
CA SER A 315 -41.71 9.00 21.45
C SER A 315 -41.21 9.77 22.68
N ARG A 316 -41.38 9.22 23.89
CA ARG A 316 -40.81 9.79 25.14
C ARG A 316 -39.28 9.78 25.16
N LEU A 317 -38.69 8.75 24.57
CA LEU A 317 -37.23 8.63 24.34
C LEU A 317 -36.76 9.46 23.12
N ARG A 318 -37.68 10.06 22.35
CA ARG A 318 -37.44 10.82 21.11
C ARG A 318 -36.79 10.01 19.98
N LEU A 319 -36.97 8.69 20.01
CA LEU A 319 -36.52 7.78 18.97
C LEU A 319 -37.43 7.85 17.73
N ILE A 320 -38.74 7.97 17.97
CA ILE A 320 -39.78 8.04 16.94
C ILE A 320 -40.66 9.29 17.09
N ALA A 321 -41.44 9.64 16.07
CA ALA A 321 -42.44 10.70 16.15
C ALA A 321 -43.77 10.17 16.75
N PRO A 322 -44.61 11.02 17.39
CA PRO A 322 -45.85 10.58 18.03
C PRO A 322 -46.95 10.09 17.08
N GLU A 323 -46.83 10.41 15.80
CA GLU A 323 -47.85 10.20 14.74
C GLU A 323 -47.44 9.08 13.78
N SER A 324 -46.51 8.20 14.19
CA SER A 324 -45.94 7.15 13.33
C SER A 324 -46.46 5.77 13.70
N GLU A 325 -47.13 5.14 12.75
CA GLU A 325 -47.52 3.72 12.81
C GLU A 325 -46.31 2.84 12.45
N TYR A 326 -45.98 1.90 13.33
CA TYR A 326 -44.92 0.91 13.16
C TYR A 326 -45.36 -0.43 13.73
N GLU A 327 -44.91 -1.53 13.13
CA GLU A 327 -45.16 -2.85 13.71
C GLU A 327 -44.36 -3.06 15.00
N LYS A 328 -44.90 -3.90 15.89
CA LYS A 328 -44.22 -4.29 17.14
C LYS A 328 -42.82 -4.88 16.88
N VAL A 329 -42.60 -5.54 15.75
CA VAL A 329 -41.29 -6.11 15.38
C VAL A 329 -40.29 -5.00 15.03
N GLU A 330 -40.69 -3.99 14.27
CA GLU A 330 -39.86 -2.81 13.94
C GLU A 330 -39.46 -2.05 15.20
N LEU A 331 -40.42 -1.83 16.10
CA LEU A 331 -40.19 -1.14 17.36
C LEU A 331 -39.25 -1.93 18.28
N LEU A 332 -39.44 -3.25 18.41
CA LEU A 332 -38.51 -4.09 19.19
C LEU A 332 -37.10 -4.09 18.56
N ALA A 333 -36.98 -4.16 17.23
CA ALA A 333 -35.70 -4.08 16.54
C ALA A 333 -35.00 -2.72 16.74
N LEU A 334 -35.74 -1.60 16.68
CA LEU A 334 -35.24 -0.25 16.96
C LEU A 334 -34.71 -0.13 18.39
N PHE A 335 -35.47 -0.60 19.39
CA PHE A 335 -35.03 -0.58 20.78
C PHE A 335 -33.84 -1.52 21.03
N MET A 336 -33.79 -2.70 20.42
CA MET A 336 -32.63 -3.58 20.48
C MET A 336 -31.40 -2.91 19.87
N HIS A 337 -31.51 -2.30 18.69
CA HIS A 337 -30.38 -1.65 18.03
C HIS A 337 -29.86 -0.44 18.83
N THR A 338 -30.75 0.29 19.50
CA THR A 338 -30.42 1.50 20.28
C THR A 338 -29.78 1.18 21.64
N PHE A 339 -30.29 0.18 22.38
CA PHE A 339 -29.94 -0.01 23.79
C PHE A 339 -29.18 -1.32 24.11
N ASN A 340 -29.11 -2.29 23.20
CA ASN A 340 -28.33 -3.51 23.40
C ASN A 340 -26.82 -3.15 23.38
N PRO A 341 -26.04 -3.45 24.43
CA PRO A 341 -24.63 -3.08 24.48
C PRO A 341 -23.88 -3.71 23.32
N SER A 342 -23.00 -2.94 22.68
CA SER A 342 -22.15 -3.43 21.59
C SER A 342 -21.18 -4.49 22.13
N VAL A 343 -21.61 -5.76 22.12
CA VAL A 343 -20.79 -6.90 22.53
C VAL A 343 -19.51 -6.91 21.70
N LYS A 344 -18.36 -6.89 22.38
CA LYS A 344 -17.05 -7.42 21.94
C LYS A 344 -17.18 -8.39 20.75
N PRO A 345 -17.14 -7.99 19.45
CA PRO A 345 -17.29 -8.98 18.39
C PRO A 345 -16.10 -9.95 18.48
N PRO A 346 -16.33 -11.26 18.26
CA PRO A 346 -15.25 -12.24 18.28
C PRO A 346 -14.16 -11.84 17.27
N ALA A 347 -12.92 -12.23 17.53
CA ALA A 347 -11.81 -11.96 16.62
C ALA A 347 -12.15 -12.36 15.18
N ARG A 348 -11.71 -11.57 14.18
CA ARG A 348 -12.03 -11.87 12.79
C ARG A 348 -11.20 -13.06 12.29
N SER A 349 -11.86 -14.05 11.69
CA SER A 349 -11.13 -15.07 10.94
C SER A 349 -10.43 -14.44 9.74
N ILE A 350 -9.13 -14.70 9.59
CA ILE A 350 -8.34 -14.28 8.42
C ILE A 350 -8.59 -15.19 7.21
N TYR A 351 -9.11 -16.40 7.43
CA TYR A 351 -9.39 -17.38 6.38
C TYR A 351 -10.86 -17.36 5.95
N PRO A 352 -11.15 -17.49 4.64
CA PRO A 352 -12.51 -17.62 4.15
C PRO A 352 -13.13 -18.99 4.47
N THR A 353 -14.46 -19.00 4.46
CA THR A 353 -15.29 -20.19 4.34
C THR A 353 -15.89 -20.29 2.92
N VAL A 354 -16.57 -21.40 2.60
CA VAL A 354 -17.29 -21.55 1.32
C VAL A 354 -18.35 -20.47 1.11
N GLN A 355 -18.95 -19.92 2.18
CA GLN A 355 -19.87 -18.79 2.05
C GLN A 355 -19.14 -17.57 1.44
N ASN A 356 -18.01 -17.18 2.03
CA ASN A 356 -17.19 -16.04 1.56
C ASN A 356 -16.68 -16.21 0.11
N LEU A 357 -16.48 -17.45 -0.34
CA LEU A 357 -16.02 -17.77 -1.70
C LEU A 357 -17.16 -17.91 -2.73
N SER A 358 -18.41 -18.06 -2.29
CA SER A 358 -19.54 -18.39 -3.17
C SER A 358 -20.64 -17.35 -3.26
N THR A 359 -20.85 -16.52 -2.22
CA THR A 359 -21.78 -15.38 -2.30
C THR A 359 -21.13 -14.17 -2.96
N THR A 360 -21.91 -13.43 -3.73
CA THR A 360 -21.57 -12.05 -4.10
C THR A 360 -21.50 -11.22 -2.82
N GLN A 361 -20.49 -10.37 -2.68
CA GLN A 361 -20.34 -9.51 -1.49
C GLN A 361 -20.40 -8.04 -1.87
N THR A 362 -20.89 -7.24 -0.93
CA THR A 362 -20.87 -5.77 -1.04
C THR A 362 -19.44 -5.24 -1.03
N LEU A 363 -19.18 -4.31 -1.94
CA LEU A 363 -17.83 -3.81 -2.22
C LEU A 363 -17.44 -2.71 -1.21
N PRO A 364 -16.33 -2.85 -0.48
CA PRO A 364 -15.90 -1.87 0.53
C PRO A 364 -15.22 -0.67 -0.15
N TYR A 365 -15.96 0.40 -0.38
CA TYR A 365 -15.44 1.65 -0.95
C TYR A 365 -14.29 2.26 -0.11
N LEU A 366 -13.15 2.54 -0.73
CA LEU A 366 -12.03 3.27 -0.12
C LEU A 366 -12.15 4.79 -0.39
N PRO A 367 -12.55 5.61 0.60
CA PRO A 367 -12.63 7.05 0.48
C PRO A 367 -11.24 7.74 0.52
N THR A 368 -11.20 9.03 0.18
CA THR A 368 -10.01 9.87 0.40
C THR A 368 -9.79 10.21 1.88
N GLN A 369 -10.85 10.22 2.69
CA GLN A 369 -10.86 10.55 4.12
C GLN A 369 -11.48 9.43 4.95
N TYR A 370 -10.93 9.16 6.14
CA TYR A 370 -11.38 8.08 7.03
C TYR A 370 -11.64 8.63 8.44
N VAL A 371 -12.80 8.29 9.01
CA VAL A 371 -13.26 8.78 10.34
C VAL A 371 -12.19 8.67 11.43
N ASP A 372 -11.63 7.47 11.60
CA ASP A 372 -10.52 7.18 12.52
C ASP A 372 -9.66 6.02 12.00
N LEU A 373 -8.64 5.62 12.77
CA LEU A 373 -7.76 4.50 12.43
C LEU A 373 -8.45 3.13 12.45
N LYS A 374 -9.52 2.95 13.23
CA LYS A 374 -10.28 1.69 13.27
C LYS A 374 -11.11 1.55 11.99
N HIS A 375 -11.85 2.57 11.60
CA HIS A 375 -12.58 2.65 10.35
C HIS A 375 -11.64 2.45 9.14
N TYR A 376 -10.48 3.11 9.15
CA TYR A 376 -9.43 2.91 8.14
C TYR A 376 -8.99 1.43 8.03
N ILE A 377 -8.66 0.79 9.15
CA ILE A 377 -8.26 -0.64 9.16
C ILE A 377 -9.42 -1.53 8.71
N ASP A 378 -10.64 -1.26 9.15
CA ASP A 378 -11.80 -2.12 8.88
C ASP A 378 -12.22 -2.11 7.41
N VAL A 379 -12.18 -0.96 6.75
CA VAL A 379 -12.40 -0.84 5.30
C VAL A 379 -11.28 -1.57 4.52
N ASN A 380 -10.02 -1.32 4.88
CA ASN A 380 -8.88 -1.97 4.22
C ASN A 380 -8.84 -3.49 4.45
N TYR A 381 -9.22 -3.96 5.64
CA TYR A 381 -9.35 -5.39 5.96
C TYR A 381 -10.43 -6.04 5.10
N LYS A 382 -11.61 -5.42 4.95
CA LYS A 382 -12.67 -5.95 4.06
C LYS A 382 -12.18 -6.01 2.61
N ALA A 383 -11.58 -4.94 2.08
CA ALA A 383 -11.11 -4.90 0.69
C ALA A 383 -10.01 -5.95 0.41
N TYR A 384 -8.98 -5.99 1.27
CA TYR A 384 -7.87 -6.93 1.13
C TYR A 384 -8.31 -8.39 1.35
N SER A 385 -9.31 -8.63 2.20
CA SER A 385 -9.94 -9.96 2.33
C SER A 385 -10.64 -10.38 1.04
N GLN A 386 -11.46 -9.53 0.44
CA GLN A 386 -12.21 -9.88 -0.78
C GLN A 386 -11.29 -10.11 -1.99
N GLU A 387 -10.21 -9.34 -2.14
CA GLU A 387 -9.18 -9.58 -3.17
C GLU A 387 -8.49 -10.94 -2.99
N TYR A 388 -8.08 -11.25 -1.75
CA TYR A 388 -7.54 -12.56 -1.39
C TYR A 388 -8.53 -13.71 -1.62
N TRP A 389 -9.82 -13.51 -1.32
CA TRP A 389 -10.86 -14.52 -1.53
C TRP A 389 -11.16 -14.76 -3.01
N TYR A 390 -11.13 -13.71 -3.85
CA TYR A 390 -11.22 -13.83 -5.30
C TYR A 390 -10.06 -14.65 -5.88
N ASP A 391 -8.83 -14.38 -5.44
CA ASP A 391 -7.62 -15.09 -5.84
C ASP A 391 -7.62 -16.56 -5.41
N LEU A 392 -7.92 -16.84 -4.13
CA LEU A 392 -8.04 -18.19 -3.61
C LEU A 392 -9.14 -18.99 -4.32
N LYS A 393 -10.26 -18.36 -4.69
CA LYS A 393 -11.37 -19.00 -5.39
C LYS A 393 -10.94 -19.61 -6.72
N SER A 394 -10.16 -18.86 -7.50
CA SER A 394 -9.66 -19.31 -8.80
C SER A 394 -8.64 -20.45 -8.65
N ASP A 395 -7.65 -20.28 -7.76
CA ASP A 395 -6.65 -21.34 -7.49
C ASP A 395 -7.32 -22.63 -7.01
N MET A 396 -8.28 -22.53 -6.09
CA MET A 396 -8.95 -23.69 -5.49
C MET A 396 -9.75 -24.47 -6.53
N ALA A 397 -10.56 -23.79 -7.35
CA ALA A 397 -11.32 -24.48 -8.40
C ALA A 397 -10.38 -25.17 -9.42
N ASN A 398 -9.36 -24.46 -9.89
CA ASN A 398 -8.37 -25.00 -10.83
C ASN A 398 -7.57 -26.19 -10.28
N HIS A 399 -7.20 -26.16 -8.99
CA HIS A 399 -6.37 -27.20 -8.39
C HIS A 399 -7.15 -28.38 -7.81
N VAL A 400 -8.41 -28.19 -7.43
CA VAL A 400 -9.30 -29.28 -7.00
C VAL A 400 -9.83 -30.06 -8.21
N GLN A 401 -10.24 -29.39 -9.31
CA GLN A 401 -10.69 -30.09 -10.52
C GLN A 401 -9.64 -31.08 -11.07
N ARG A 402 -8.34 -30.72 -10.99
CA ARG A 402 -7.23 -31.60 -11.41
C ARG A 402 -7.08 -32.88 -10.58
N THR A 403 -7.67 -32.94 -9.38
CA THR A 403 -7.71 -34.19 -8.59
C THR A 403 -8.75 -35.20 -9.08
N GLN A 404 -9.61 -34.80 -10.03
CA GLN A 404 -10.69 -35.63 -10.61
C GLN A 404 -11.47 -36.39 -9.52
N PRO A 405 -12.16 -35.67 -8.61
CA PRO A 405 -12.97 -36.29 -7.57
C PRO A 405 -14.14 -37.05 -8.20
N ARG A 406 -14.34 -38.30 -7.77
CA ARG A 406 -15.44 -39.17 -8.18
C ARG A 406 -16.17 -39.71 -6.96
N ALA A 407 -17.49 -39.78 -7.01
CA ALA A 407 -18.29 -40.44 -5.97
C ALA A 407 -18.22 -41.96 -6.17
N VAL A 408 -17.90 -42.69 -5.10
CA VAL A 408 -17.86 -44.16 -5.09
C VAL A 408 -18.83 -44.64 -4.01
N TYR A 409 -19.87 -45.36 -4.44
CA TYR A 409 -20.92 -45.91 -3.59
C TYR A 409 -20.64 -47.38 -3.32
N ASN A 410 -20.29 -47.73 -2.09
CA ASN A 410 -19.97 -49.11 -1.73
C ASN A 410 -21.25 -49.96 -1.64
N GLN A 411 -21.33 -51.06 -2.39
CA GLN A 411 -22.49 -51.96 -2.40
C GLN A 411 -22.29 -53.20 -1.51
N ASP A 412 -21.67 -53.03 -0.35
CA ASP A 412 -21.36 -54.12 0.59
C ASP A 412 -22.31 -54.12 1.80
N GLY A 413 -23.28 -55.04 1.82
CA GLY A 413 -23.71 -55.63 3.10
C GLY A 413 -25.04 -55.22 3.75
N GLY A 414 -26.11 -54.95 2.98
CA GLY A 414 -27.47 -55.24 3.46
C GLY A 414 -28.08 -54.39 4.59
N THR A 415 -27.54 -53.21 4.88
CA THR A 415 -28.20 -52.15 5.68
C THR A 415 -28.44 -50.90 4.83
N GLU A 416 -29.48 -50.12 5.14
CA GLU A 416 -29.99 -49.06 4.26
C GLU A 416 -29.09 -47.81 4.12
N ASP A 417 -28.05 -47.69 4.96
CA ASP A 417 -27.05 -46.62 4.90
C ASP A 417 -25.94 -46.92 3.88
N VAL A 418 -26.09 -46.41 2.64
CA VAL A 418 -25.04 -46.47 1.62
C VAL A 418 -23.93 -45.47 1.93
N GLU A 419 -22.80 -45.92 2.50
CA GLU A 419 -21.62 -45.08 2.70
C GLU A 419 -20.99 -44.68 1.35
N ALA A 420 -21.33 -43.47 0.89
CA ALA A 420 -20.72 -42.82 -0.26
C ALA A 420 -19.36 -42.22 0.12
N SER A 421 -18.32 -42.56 -0.65
CA SER A 421 -16.96 -42.06 -0.50
C SER A 421 -16.51 -41.23 -1.71
N VAL A 422 -15.36 -40.55 -1.60
CA VAL A 422 -14.76 -39.78 -2.70
C VAL A 422 -13.40 -40.35 -3.05
N GLU A 423 -13.25 -40.83 -4.29
CA GLU A 423 -11.97 -41.22 -4.89
C GLU A 423 -11.38 -40.04 -5.68
N PHE A 424 -10.06 -39.96 -5.77
CA PHE A 424 -9.34 -38.93 -6.52
C PHE A 424 -8.50 -39.59 -7.61
N ALA A 425 -9.02 -39.59 -8.85
CA ALA A 425 -8.38 -40.27 -9.98
C ALA A 425 -7.21 -39.45 -10.59
N GLY A 426 -7.14 -38.16 -10.30
CA GLY A 426 -6.14 -37.23 -10.80
C GLY A 426 -5.25 -36.65 -9.70
N TRP A 427 -4.19 -35.93 -10.09
CA TRP A 427 -3.21 -35.35 -9.18
C TRP A 427 -3.02 -33.85 -9.41
N SER A 428 -2.61 -33.13 -8.37
CA SER A 428 -2.40 -31.68 -8.41
C SER A 428 -1.15 -31.29 -7.61
N LYS A 429 -0.31 -30.39 -8.15
CA LYS A 429 0.94 -29.95 -7.49
C LYS A 429 0.72 -29.30 -6.10
N TYR A 430 -0.46 -28.74 -5.87
CA TYR A 430 -0.78 -27.98 -4.65
C TYR A 430 -1.95 -28.57 -3.84
N VAL A 431 -2.61 -29.63 -4.30
CA VAL A 431 -3.72 -30.29 -3.60
C VAL A 431 -3.45 -31.78 -3.53
N THR A 432 -3.51 -32.35 -2.34
CA THR A 432 -3.31 -33.78 -2.06
C THR A 432 -4.45 -34.31 -1.17
N PRO A 433 -4.86 -35.58 -1.28
CA PRO A 433 -5.78 -36.19 -0.32
C PRO A 433 -5.26 -36.13 1.11
N SER A 434 -6.16 -35.83 2.05
CA SER A 434 -5.88 -35.81 3.49
C SER A 434 -6.49 -37.01 4.20
N ARG A 435 -5.73 -37.59 5.12
CA ARG A 435 -6.12 -38.68 6.01
C ARG A 435 -6.04 -38.21 7.47
N ASP A 436 -6.78 -38.87 8.36
CA ASP A 436 -6.64 -38.75 9.82
C ASP A 436 -6.62 -37.32 10.40
N PHE A 437 -7.41 -36.39 9.86
CA PHE A 437 -7.53 -35.06 10.44
C PHE A 437 -8.11 -35.13 11.87
N LYS A 438 -7.36 -34.63 12.85
CA LYS A 438 -7.74 -34.67 14.28
C LYS A 438 -7.35 -33.36 14.97
N VAL A 439 -8.31 -32.71 15.63
CA VAL A 439 -8.04 -31.57 16.54
C VAL A 439 -7.32 -32.12 17.76
N SER A 440 -6.10 -31.64 18.02
CA SER A 440 -5.19 -32.20 19.03
C SER A 440 -5.21 -31.42 20.35
N LYS A 441 -5.48 -30.12 20.32
CA LYS A 441 -5.53 -29.25 21.51
C LYS A 441 -6.45 -28.05 21.27
N VAL A 442 -7.32 -27.77 22.24
CA VAL A 442 -8.09 -26.52 22.34
C VAL A 442 -7.63 -25.77 23.59
N GLY A 443 -7.16 -24.54 23.40
CA GLY A 443 -6.76 -23.64 24.48
C GLY A 443 -7.96 -23.08 25.24
N ARG A 444 -7.76 -22.63 26.48
CA ARG A 444 -8.80 -21.89 27.20
C ARG A 444 -8.93 -20.47 26.62
N PRO A 445 -10.12 -19.84 26.57
CA PRO A 445 -10.24 -18.43 26.22
C PRO A 445 -9.39 -17.52 27.09
N ARG A 446 -8.90 -16.41 26.52
CA ARG A 446 -8.29 -15.32 27.29
C ARG A 446 -9.37 -14.60 28.13
N LEU A 447 -8.96 -13.95 29.22
CA LEU A 447 -9.86 -13.10 30.00
C LEU A 447 -10.47 -12.02 29.09
N GLY A 448 -11.81 -11.93 29.07
CA GLY A 448 -12.55 -11.01 28.20
C GLY A 448 -12.75 -11.48 26.75
N ARG A 449 -12.36 -12.71 26.40
CA ARG A 449 -12.63 -13.35 25.10
C ARG A 449 -13.55 -14.55 25.26
N VAL A 450 -14.28 -14.88 24.19
CA VAL A 450 -15.21 -16.02 24.10
C VAL A 450 -14.63 -17.15 23.26
N GLU A 451 -13.80 -16.79 22.29
CA GLU A 451 -12.97 -17.66 21.47
C GLU A 451 -11.79 -18.26 22.28
N PRO A 452 -11.39 -19.52 22.00
CA PRO A 452 -10.23 -20.14 22.64
C PRO A 452 -8.92 -19.42 22.27
N ASP A 453 -7.89 -19.49 23.13
CA ASP A 453 -6.59 -18.84 22.87
C ASP A 453 -5.82 -19.44 21.67
N THR A 454 -5.86 -20.77 21.52
CA THR A 454 -5.19 -21.52 20.45
C THR A 454 -6.04 -22.72 20.05
N VAL A 455 -6.06 -23.13 18.79
CA VAL A 455 -6.64 -24.42 18.37
C VAL A 455 -5.64 -25.13 17.48
N GLU A 456 -5.05 -26.21 17.98
CA GLU A 456 -4.10 -27.04 17.23
C GLU A 456 -4.78 -28.29 16.70
N ALA A 457 -4.39 -28.69 15.49
CA ALA A 457 -4.80 -29.92 14.83
C ALA A 457 -3.60 -30.62 14.18
N THR A 458 -3.79 -31.88 13.82
CA THR A 458 -2.86 -32.64 12.98
C THR A 458 -3.61 -33.22 11.79
N VAL A 459 -3.00 -33.17 10.61
CA VAL A 459 -3.47 -33.83 9.39
C VAL A 459 -2.36 -34.73 8.85
N VAL A 460 -2.75 -35.87 8.28
CA VAL A 460 -1.81 -36.79 7.62
C VAL A 460 -2.00 -36.67 6.12
N VAL A 461 -0.89 -36.57 5.38
CA VAL A 461 -0.91 -36.62 3.91
C VAL A 461 0.09 -37.63 3.39
N ASP A 462 -0.24 -38.25 2.27
CA ASP A 462 0.56 -39.27 1.61
C ASP A 462 1.07 -38.72 0.27
N LEU A 463 2.38 -38.49 0.20
CA LEU A 463 3.04 -37.90 -0.96
C LEU A 463 3.54 -38.97 -1.94
N ALA A 464 3.16 -40.25 -1.77
CA ALA A 464 3.61 -41.35 -2.63
C ALA A 464 3.32 -41.10 -4.13
N GLN A 465 2.18 -40.48 -4.45
CA GLN A 465 1.79 -40.11 -5.81
C GLN A 465 2.74 -39.11 -6.51
N TYR A 466 3.54 -38.36 -5.76
CA TYR A 466 4.44 -37.34 -6.32
C TYR A 466 5.84 -37.89 -6.60
N ASN A 467 6.50 -37.36 -7.65
CA ASN A 467 7.90 -37.66 -7.93
C ASN A 467 8.86 -37.00 -6.91
N PHE A 468 10.13 -37.41 -6.88
CA PHE A 468 11.11 -36.92 -5.90
C PHE A 468 11.24 -35.38 -5.87
N GLY A 469 11.25 -34.73 -7.03
CA GLY A 469 11.32 -33.26 -7.13
C GLY A 469 10.10 -32.59 -6.50
N MET A 470 8.90 -33.07 -6.81
CA MET A 470 7.67 -32.57 -6.19
C MET A 470 7.59 -32.89 -4.70
N ARG A 471 8.04 -34.07 -4.24
CA ARG A 471 8.15 -34.35 -2.79
C ARG A 471 9.07 -33.34 -2.11
N ALA A 472 10.23 -33.04 -2.69
CA ALA A 472 11.13 -32.01 -2.18
C ALA A 472 10.51 -30.59 -2.21
N GLU A 473 9.70 -30.26 -3.21
CA GLU A 473 8.91 -29.01 -3.24
C GLU A 473 7.78 -28.97 -2.19
N TRP A 474 7.22 -30.11 -1.78
CA TRP A 474 6.29 -30.19 -0.65
C TRP A 474 7.05 -30.13 0.67
N ASP A 475 8.24 -30.72 0.78
CA ASP A 475 9.03 -30.80 2.01
C ASP A 475 9.78 -29.50 2.38
N ASP A 476 10.11 -28.65 1.40
CA ASP A 476 10.68 -27.32 1.63
C ASP A 476 9.57 -26.24 1.74
N GLY A 477 9.82 -25.17 2.50
CA GLY A 477 8.92 -24.00 2.59
C GLY A 477 7.67 -24.14 3.48
N TRP A 478 7.52 -25.19 4.29
CA TRP A 478 6.38 -25.36 5.20
C TRP A 478 6.26 -24.31 6.32
N GLN A 479 7.38 -23.82 6.86
CA GLN A 479 7.35 -23.02 8.09
C GLN A 479 6.61 -21.69 7.86
N ASP A 480 5.68 -21.36 8.76
CA ASP A 480 4.84 -20.16 8.73
C ASP A 480 3.96 -20.04 7.45
N SER A 481 3.79 -21.13 6.70
CA SER A 481 2.91 -21.20 5.52
C SER A 481 1.44 -21.39 5.90
N TYR A 482 0.54 -20.99 5.00
CA TYR A 482 -0.92 -21.16 5.17
C TYR A 482 -1.46 -22.25 4.24
N VAL A 483 -2.38 -23.06 4.75
CA VAL A 483 -3.02 -24.18 4.03
C VAL A 483 -4.53 -24.17 4.21
N TYR A 484 -5.24 -24.90 3.37
CA TYR A 484 -6.70 -24.96 3.33
C TYR A 484 -7.15 -26.43 3.37
N LEU A 485 -7.95 -26.74 4.38
CA LEU A 485 -8.65 -28.01 4.57
C LEU A 485 -9.95 -27.95 3.78
N ILE A 486 -10.18 -28.93 2.92
CA ILE A 486 -11.30 -28.96 1.97
C ILE A 486 -12.09 -30.26 2.17
N ASN A 487 -13.42 -30.15 2.15
CA ASN A 487 -14.36 -31.28 2.09
C ASN A 487 -15.11 -31.24 0.75
N ILE A 488 -14.92 -32.26 -0.08
CA ILE A 488 -15.80 -32.56 -1.21
C ILE A 488 -16.86 -33.57 -0.75
N ASN A 489 -18.12 -33.24 -0.99
CA ASN A 489 -19.25 -34.11 -0.69
C ASN A 489 -19.60 -34.97 -1.93
N PRO A 490 -19.64 -36.32 -1.83
CA PRO A 490 -19.86 -37.19 -2.99
C PRO A 490 -21.21 -36.93 -3.68
N SER A 491 -22.26 -36.64 -2.90
CA SER A 491 -23.60 -36.32 -3.41
C SER A 491 -23.70 -34.96 -4.11
N LYS A 492 -22.58 -34.24 -4.29
CA LYS A 492 -22.47 -32.95 -4.99
C LYS A 492 -21.44 -32.97 -6.11
N ILE A 493 -20.87 -34.13 -6.44
CA ILE A 493 -20.01 -34.31 -7.61
C ILE A 493 -20.93 -34.48 -8.84
N PRO A 494 -20.74 -33.73 -9.95
CA PRO A 494 -21.55 -33.90 -11.15
C PRO A 494 -21.40 -35.29 -11.79
N GLU A 495 -22.49 -35.80 -12.35
CA GLU A 495 -22.48 -37.08 -13.07
C GLU A 495 -21.82 -36.93 -14.46
N GLY A 496 -20.55 -37.36 -14.57
CA GLY A 496 -19.86 -37.58 -15.84
C GLY A 496 -18.44 -37.00 -15.93
N ASP A 497 -17.55 -37.70 -16.65
CA ASP A 497 -16.11 -37.40 -16.77
C ASP A 497 -15.74 -36.11 -17.54
N LYS A 498 -16.71 -35.24 -17.88
CA LYS A 498 -16.44 -34.02 -18.65
C LYS A 498 -16.01 -32.88 -17.73
N ALA A 499 -14.72 -32.54 -17.78
CA ALA A 499 -14.18 -31.38 -17.09
C ALA A 499 -14.94 -30.09 -17.47
N VAL A 500 -15.67 -29.52 -16.52
CA VAL A 500 -16.36 -28.24 -16.66
C VAL A 500 -15.36 -27.15 -17.03
N LYS A 501 -15.67 -26.37 -18.05
CA LYS A 501 -14.87 -25.20 -18.45
C LYS A 501 -15.15 -24.04 -17.49
N ASP A 502 -14.09 -23.46 -16.93
CA ASP A 502 -14.15 -22.38 -15.93
C ASP A 502 -15.03 -22.74 -14.70
N PRO A 503 -14.70 -23.83 -13.97
CA PRO A 503 -15.55 -24.40 -12.92
C PRO A 503 -15.65 -23.48 -11.70
N THR A 504 -16.82 -23.42 -11.06
CA THR A 504 -16.96 -22.84 -9.72
C THR A 504 -16.69 -23.88 -8.63
N ILE A 505 -16.44 -23.40 -7.41
CA ILE A 505 -16.24 -24.25 -6.22
C ILE A 505 -17.48 -25.13 -5.93
N LYS A 506 -18.70 -24.66 -6.25
CA LYS A 506 -19.93 -25.45 -6.10
C LYS A 506 -19.97 -26.62 -7.10
N ASP A 507 -19.52 -26.41 -8.34
CA ASP A 507 -19.59 -27.41 -9.42
C ASP A 507 -18.61 -28.58 -9.24
N ILE A 508 -17.60 -28.43 -8.38
CA ILE A 508 -16.63 -29.48 -8.04
C ILE A 508 -16.97 -30.13 -6.68
N GLY A 509 -18.23 -30.01 -6.22
CA GLY A 509 -18.75 -30.65 -5.01
C GLY A 509 -18.15 -30.17 -3.68
N VAL A 510 -17.38 -29.07 -3.67
CA VAL A 510 -16.74 -28.56 -2.45
C VAL A 510 -17.79 -27.96 -1.51
N GLU A 511 -18.00 -28.64 -0.38
CA GLU A 511 -19.01 -28.27 0.61
C GLU A 511 -18.41 -27.39 1.72
N ARG A 512 -17.16 -27.66 2.14
CA ARG A 512 -16.53 -26.98 3.29
C ARG A 512 -15.06 -26.65 3.01
N VAL A 513 -14.63 -25.49 3.52
CA VAL A 513 -13.27 -24.96 3.45
C VAL A 513 -12.93 -24.35 4.81
N ARG A 514 -11.75 -24.64 5.36
CA ARG A 514 -11.17 -23.97 6.54
C ARG A 514 -9.68 -23.73 6.32
N GLY A 515 -9.20 -22.52 6.58
CA GLY A 515 -7.76 -22.23 6.55
C GLY A 515 -7.06 -22.54 7.86
N ALA A 516 -5.75 -22.77 7.78
CA ALA A 516 -4.86 -23.03 8.91
C ALA A 516 -3.42 -22.55 8.63
N LYS A 517 -2.65 -22.32 9.69
CA LYS A 517 -1.20 -22.00 9.64
C LYS A 517 -0.38 -23.24 9.99
N VAL A 518 0.73 -23.49 9.30
CA VAL A 518 1.56 -24.69 9.52
C VAL A 518 2.60 -24.44 10.62
N LEU A 519 2.43 -25.14 11.74
CA LEU A 519 3.32 -25.08 12.92
C LEU A 519 4.58 -25.96 12.77
N GLY A 520 4.54 -26.92 11.85
CA GLY A 520 5.67 -27.78 11.51
C GLY A 520 5.22 -29.15 11.00
N VAL A 521 6.14 -29.84 10.33
CA VAL A 521 5.88 -31.12 9.67
C VAL A 521 6.89 -32.16 10.16
N THR A 522 6.44 -33.40 10.36
CA THR A 522 7.30 -34.54 10.63
C THR A 522 7.04 -35.70 9.68
N ASP A 523 8.00 -36.60 9.56
CA ASP A 523 7.76 -37.95 9.03
C ASP A 523 7.13 -38.87 10.09
N VAL A 524 6.98 -40.15 9.73
CA VAL A 524 6.34 -41.20 10.55
C VAL A 524 7.10 -41.55 11.82
N ASP A 525 8.42 -41.33 11.85
CA ASP A 525 9.27 -41.54 13.02
C ASP A 525 9.35 -40.29 13.93
N GLY A 526 8.69 -39.21 13.52
CA GLY A 526 8.71 -37.93 14.23
C GLY A 526 9.92 -37.04 13.92
N ASN A 527 10.75 -37.38 12.92
CA ASN A 527 11.82 -36.47 12.48
C ASN A 527 11.20 -35.21 11.86
N VAL A 528 11.75 -34.04 12.17
CA VAL A 528 11.31 -32.77 11.57
C VAL A 528 11.67 -32.71 10.09
N VAL A 529 10.71 -32.32 9.25
CA VAL A 529 10.87 -32.16 7.80
C VAL A 529 10.88 -30.67 7.44
N GLY A 530 11.79 -30.29 6.53
CA GLY A 530 11.97 -28.91 6.06
C GLY A 530 13.09 -28.14 6.78
N ASN A 531 13.30 -26.88 6.40
CA ASN A 531 14.32 -26.03 7.02
C ASN A 531 13.80 -25.43 8.33
N ARG A 532 14.56 -25.56 9.41
CA ARG A 532 14.47 -24.70 10.60
C ARG A 532 15.70 -23.80 10.71
N TRP A 533 15.54 -22.66 11.37
CA TRP A 533 16.58 -21.61 11.47
C TRP A 533 17.87 -22.06 12.20
N ASP A 534 17.79 -23.06 13.07
CA ASP A 534 18.91 -23.53 13.91
C ASP A 534 19.44 -24.95 13.55
N ASP A 535 18.76 -25.72 12.70
CA ASP A 535 19.08 -27.14 12.46
C ASP A 535 20.09 -27.34 11.31
N GLN A 536 21.35 -27.62 11.66
CA GLN A 536 22.46 -27.86 10.71
C GLN A 536 22.37 -29.19 9.94
N GLN A 537 21.35 -30.02 10.15
CA GLN A 537 21.19 -31.32 9.49
C GLN A 537 19.82 -31.46 8.83
N LYS A 538 19.77 -31.23 7.51
CA LYS A 538 18.69 -31.76 6.67
C LYS A 538 18.75 -33.29 6.67
N ARG A 539 17.90 -33.93 7.48
CA ARG A 539 17.61 -35.36 7.31
C ARG A 539 16.65 -35.54 6.14
N GLN A 540 16.89 -36.54 5.30
CA GLN A 540 15.89 -36.94 4.31
C GLN A 540 14.73 -37.64 5.05
N PRO A 541 13.46 -37.35 4.73
CA PRO A 541 12.32 -38.01 5.38
C PRO A 541 12.31 -39.51 5.12
N VAL A 542 12.03 -40.31 6.15
CA VAL A 542 12.15 -41.79 6.06
C VAL A 542 11.06 -42.43 5.19
N SER A 543 9.92 -41.76 5.00
CA SER A 543 8.80 -42.26 4.18
C SER A 543 8.22 -41.18 3.26
N ALA A 544 7.16 -41.51 2.50
CA ALA A 544 6.38 -40.54 1.72
C ALA A 544 5.24 -39.87 2.53
N VAL A 545 4.98 -40.32 3.75
CA VAL A 545 3.89 -39.81 4.59
C VAL A 545 4.36 -38.63 5.43
N ARG A 546 3.50 -37.63 5.63
CA ARG A 546 3.76 -36.45 6.46
C ARG A 546 2.67 -36.26 7.50
N HIS A 547 3.08 -36.00 8.74
CA HIS A 547 2.23 -35.50 9.80
C HIS A 547 2.42 -33.98 9.89
N ILE A 548 1.40 -33.23 9.49
CA ILE A 548 1.44 -31.77 9.44
C ILE A 548 0.66 -31.24 10.64
N ARG A 549 1.33 -30.49 11.52
CA ARG A 549 0.70 -29.80 12.65
C ARG A 549 0.24 -28.40 12.25
N LEU A 550 -1.01 -28.10 12.58
CA LEU A 550 -1.75 -26.96 12.10
C LEU A 550 -2.30 -26.13 13.26
N GLU A 551 -2.30 -24.82 13.11
CA GLU A 551 -3.08 -23.88 13.93
C GLU A 551 -4.32 -23.43 13.15
N LEU A 552 -5.50 -23.68 13.72
CA LEU A 552 -6.79 -23.31 13.15
C LEU A 552 -7.22 -21.92 13.65
N SER A 553 -8.02 -21.21 12.85
CA SER A 553 -8.68 -19.98 13.29
C SER A 553 -9.60 -20.25 14.49
N ALA A 554 -9.14 -19.85 15.68
CA ALA A 554 -9.87 -20.02 16.94
C ALA A 554 -11.26 -19.36 16.90
N ALA A 555 -11.37 -18.21 16.24
CA ALA A 555 -12.65 -17.55 15.99
C ALA A 555 -13.59 -18.39 15.13
N GLN A 556 -13.10 -18.96 14.03
CA GLN A 556 -13.92 -19.82 13.18
C GLN A 556 -14.33 -21.11 13.90
N PHE A 557 -13.42 -21.70 14.68
CA PHE A 557 -13.70 -22.87 15.51
C PHE A 557 -14.79 -22.56 16.56
N HIS A 558 -14.75 -21.39 17.19
CA HIS A 558 -15.79 -20.93 18.13
C HIS A 558 -17.15 -20.77 17.43
N LEU A 559 -17.20 -20.12 16.26
CA LEU A 559 -18.43 -19.98 15.46
C LEU A 559 -19.00 -21.32 14.99
N ASP A 560 -18.14 -22.27 14.60
CA ASP A 560 -18.54 -23.62 14.20
C ASP A 560 -19.08 -24.42 15.39
N THR A 561 -18.52 -24.20 16.58
CA THR A 561 -18.97 -24.82 17.84
C THR A 561 -20.35 -24.28 18.27
N ILE A 562 -20.57 -22.96 18.18
CA ILE A 562 -21.88 -22.33 18.47
C ILE A 562 -22.98 -22.89 17.55
N LYS A 563 -22.66 -23.15 16.28
CA LYS A 563 -23.58 -23.78 15.32
C LYS A 563 -23.75 -25.30 15.55
N ASN A 564 -23.29 -25.84 16.68
CA ASN A 564 -23.26 -27.27 17.03
C ASN A 564 -22.60 -28.19 15.97
N ASN A 565 -21.82 -27.63 15.04
CA ASN A 565 -21.38 -28.32 13.84
C ASN A 565 -19.93 -28.81 13.95
N LEU A 566 -19.55 -29.37 15.10
CA LEU A 566 -18.22 -29.95 15.33
C LEU A 566 -17.89 -31.11 14.34
N PHE A 567 -18.91 -31.70 13.72
CA PHE A 567 -18.78 -32.69 12.64
C PHE A 567 -18.06 -32.14 11.40
N ILE A 568 -18.01 -30.81 11.20
CA ILE A 568 -17.14 -30.16 10.19
C ILE A 568 -15.71 -30.70 10.24
N TYR A 569 -15.17 -30.88 11.43
CA TYR A 569 -13.77 -31.25 11.64
C TYR A 569 -13.49 -32.75 11.50
N LYS A 570 -14.47 -33.58 11.10
CA LYS A 570 -14.24 -35.00 10.77
C LYS A 570 -14.08 -35.25 9.26
N ASN A 571 -14.60 -34.37 8.40
CA ASN A 571 -14.88 -34.71 7.00
C ASN A 571 -13.90 -34.04 5.99
N PHE A 572 -12.69 -33.65 6.40
CA PHE A 572 -11.71 -33.06 5.48
C PHE A 572 -10.96 -34.15 4.71
N ASN A 573 -11.25 -34.26 3.40
CA ASN A 573 -10.68 -35.26 2.48
C ASN A 573 -9.60 -34.71 1.54
N LEU A 574 -9.40 -33.39 1.47
CA LEU A 574 -8.30 -32.75 0.75
C LEU A 574 -7.54 -31.73 1.61
N LEU A 575 -6.21 -31.69 1.46
CA LEU A 575 -5.35 -30.60 1.90
C LEU A 575 -4.81 -29.82 0.69
N MET A 576 -5.04 -28.52 0.68
CA MET A 576 -4.52 -27.57 -0.30
C MET A 576 -3.45 -26.67 0.32
N ARG A 577 -2.32 -26.53 -0.37
CA ARG A 577 -1.35 -25.43 -0.18
C ARG A 577 -1.47 -24.43 -1.34
N ARG A 578 -0.71 -23.35 -1.32
CA ARG A 578 -0.54 -22.42 -2.46
C ARG A 578 0.95 -22.17 -2.71
N ASP A 579 1.25 -21.61 -3.88
CA ASP A 579 2.55 -21.02 -4.16
C ASP A 579 2.92 -19.94 -3.11
N GLY A 580 4.11 -20.05 -2.52
CA GLY A 580 4.59 -19.17 -1.46
C GLY A 580 4.71 -17.69 -1.87
N VAL A 581 4.84 -17.38 -3.16
CA VAL A 581 4.82 -15.99 -3.64
C VAL A 581 3.40 -15.40 -3.55
N ASN A 582 2.38 -16.18 -3.88
CA ASN A 582 0.97 -15.76 -3.88
C ASN A 582 0.24 -15.99 -2.54
N ASN A 583 0.81 -16.77 -1.61
CA ASN A 583 0.15 -17.14 -0.35
C ASN A 583 0.36 -16.15 0.82
N ASN A 584 0.84 -14.94 0.55
CA ASN A 584 1.22 -13.98 1.60
C ASN A 584 0.03 -13.22 2.22
N HIS A 585 -1.13 -13.19 1.55
CA HIS A 585 -2.31 -12.42 1.99
C HIS A 585 -2.75 -12.66 3.44
N PRO A 586 -2.82 -13.90 3.98
CA PRO A 586 -3.27 -14.12 5.35
C PRO A 586 -2.37 -13.45 6.40
N SER A 587 -1.06 -13.31 6.12
CA SER A 587 -0.13 -12.63 7.04
C SER A 587 -0.38 -11.12 7.17
N ILE A 588 -0.92 -10.49 6.12
CA ILE A 588 -1.30 -9.07 6.16
C ILE A 588 -2.62 -8.92 6.93
N LEU A 589 -3.57 -9.85 6.80
CA LEU A 589 -4.79 -9.88 7.61
C LEU A 589 -4.53 -10.20 9.09
N GLU A 590 -3.60 -11.13 9.37
CA GLU A 590 -3.07 -11.43 10.71
C GLU A 590 -2.43 -10.18 11.33
N THR A 591 -1.58 -9.50 10.57
CA THR A 591 -0.98 -8.21 10.93
C THR A 591 -2.03 -7.12 11.20
N LEU A 592 -3.05 -6.97 10.36
CA LEU A 592 -4.12 -6.01 10.57
C LEU A 592 -4.90 -6.28 11.86
N ASN A 593 -5.26 -7.54 12.15
CA ASN A 593 -5.96 -7.91 13.39
C ASN A 593 -5.12 -7.60 14.66
N HIS A 594 -3.80 -7.78 14.60
CA HIS A 594 -2.91 -7.32 15.68
C HIS A 594 -2.93 -5.79 15.82
N ILE A 595 -2.84 -5.06 14.69
CA ILE A 595 -2.87 -3.59 14.70
C ILE A 595 -4.22 -3.06 15.23
N THR A 596 -5.37 -3.67 14.88
CA THR A 596 -6.69 -3.32 15.44
C THR A 596 -6.70 -3.43 16.96
N SER A 597 -6.06 -4.46 17.52
CA SER A 597 -5.95 -4.64 18.97
C SER A 597 -5.10 -3.54 19.61
N GLU A 598 -4.00 -3.13 18.96
CA GLU A 598 -3.15 -2.02 19.42
C GLU A 598 -3.80 -0.63 19.28
N VAL A 599 -4.80 -0.44 18.40
CA VAL A 599 -5.61 0.80 18.32
C VAL A 599 -6.43 0.99 19.60
N GLU A 600 -7.02 -0.08 20.15
CA GLU A 600 -7.75 -0.01 21.42
C GLU A 600 -6.82 0.37 22.59
N GLU A 601 -5.53 -0.01 22.51
CA GLU A 601 -4.53 0.27 23.56
C GLU A 601 -3.86 1.67 23.44
N GLY A 602 -3.90 2.35 22.29
CA GLY A 602 -3.50 3.76 22.21
C GLY A 602 -3.04 4.34 20.86
N LYS A 603 -2.19 5.37 20.93
CA LYS A 603 -1.75 6.16 19.76
C LYS A 603 -0.70 5.44 18.91
N LEU A 604 -1.14 4.73 17.88
CA LEU A 604 -0.23 4.11 16.90
C LEU A 604 0.67 5.13 16.16
N LEU A 605 0.08 6.09 15.45
CA LEU A 605 0.82 7.03 14.60
C LEU A 605 1.36 8.26 15.38
N PRO A 606 2.46 8.89 14.93
CA PRO A 606 2.90 10.18 15.44
C PRO A 606 1.80 11.25 15.32
N SER A 607 1.67 12.12 16.32
CA SER A 607 0.60 13.13 16.36
C SER A 607 0.70 14.23 15.29
N TRP A 608 1.82 14.32 14.57
CA TRP A 608 1.96 15.18 13.41
C TRP A 608 1.46 14.52 12.11
N LEU A 609 1.47 13.18 12.05
CA LEU A 609 1.04 12.39 10.89
C LEU A 609 -0.42 11.95 10.98
N HIS A 610 -0.92 11.63 12.18
CA HIS A 610 -2.23 11.03 12.43
C HIS A 610 -3.38 11.67 11.63
N ASP A 611 -3.56 12.98 11.75
CA ASP A 611 -4.73 13.66 11.18
C ASP A 611 -4.61 13.74 9.64
N VAL A 612 -3.39 14.03 9.14
CA VAL A 612 -3.05 14.05 7.72
C VAL A 612 -3.23 12.67 7.08
N PHE A 613 -2.84 11.60 7.78
CA PHE A 613 -3.02 10.22 7.34
C PHE A 613 -4.49 9.86 7.12
N LEU A 614 -5.37 10.30 8.03
CA LEU A 614 -6.83 10.16 7.91
C LEU A 614 -7.45 11.09 6.84
N GLY A 615 -6.69 12.06 6.33
CA GLY A 615 -7.12 13.03 5.32
C GLY A 615 -7.75 14.31 5.90
N TYR A 616 -7.53 14.59 7.18
CA TYR A 616 -8.04 15.75 7.91
C TYR A 616 -6.93 16.73 8.32
N GLY A 617 -7.33 17.90 8.83
CA GLY A 617 -6.41 18.94 9.31
C GLY A 617 -5.87 19.83 8.18
N ASN A 618 -4.73 20.48 8.43
CA ASN A 618 -4.06 21.33 7.43
C ASN A 618 -3.08 20.50 6.60
N VAL A 619 -3.08 20.67 5.28
CA VAL A 619 -2.12 20.06 4.33
C VAL A 619 -0.66 20.26 4.76
N ASP A 620 -0.30 21.43 5.30
CA ASP A 620 1.06 21.74 5.74
C ASP A 620 1.41 21.18 7.15
N ASP A 621 0.47 20.58 7.90
CA ASP A 621 0.70 20.14 9.30
C ASP A 621 1.80 19.08 9.45
N ALA A 622 1.99 18.24 8.44
CA ALA A 622 3.05 17.24 8.40
C ALA A 622 4.29 17.72 7.64
N SER A 623 4.25 18.87 6.96
CA SER A 623 5.41 19.44 6.26
C SER A 623 6.36 20.11 7.25
N PHE A 624 7.67 20.01 7.06
CA PHE A 624 8.66 20.64 7.94
C PHE A 624 8.51 22.17 8.05
N THR A 625 7.85 22.82 7.09
CA THR A 625 7.53 24.25 7.14
C THR A 625 6.33 24.59 8.02
N GLY A 626 5.46 23.62 8.33
CA GLY A 626 4.23 23.81 9.09
C GLY A 626 4.46 24.08 10.58
N ALA A 627 3.53 24.83 11.20
CA ALA A 627 3.66 25.24 12.60
C ALA A 627 3.69 24.05 13.59
N LYS A 628 2.97 22.97 13.28
CA LYS A 628 2.94 21.71 14.05
C LYS A 628 4.31 21.01 14.03
N MET A 629 4.96 20.95 12.86
CA MET A 629 6.31 20.41 12.73
C MET A 629 7.40 21.29 13.35
N LYS A 630 7.32 22.62 13.21
CA LYS A 630 8.26 23.54 13.89
C LYS A 630 8.27 23.30 15.41
N ARG A 631 7.08 23.25 16.03
CA ARG A 631 6.93 22.94 17.47
C ARG A 631 7.42 21.54 17.83
N TYR A 632 7.16 20.54 17.00
CA TYR A 632 7.68 19.17 17.20
C TYR A 632 9.22 19.13 17.19
N ALA A 633 9.85 19.86 16.26
CA ALA A 633 11.31 19.96 16.17
C ALA A 633 11.94 20.69 17.36
N GLU A 634 11.27 21.72 17.89
CA GLU A 634 11.73 22.47 19.08
C GLU A 634 11.78 21.59 20.34
N ILE A 635 10.80 20.71 20.54
CA ILE A 635 10.67 19.87 21.76
C ILE A 635 11.31 18.48 21.65
N THR A 636 11.58 17.96 20.45
CA THR A 636 12.02 16.56 20.27
C THR A 636 13.55 16.45 20.20
N PRO A 637 14.22 15.71 21.11
CA PRO A 637 15.67 15.57 21.10
C PRO A 637 16.18 14.78 19.88
N GLY A 638 17.31 15.21 19.33
CA GLY A 638 17.91 14.62 18.13
C GLY A 638 17.10 14.88 16.85
N VAL A 639 16.37 15.99 16.78
CA VAL A 639 15.68 16.46 15.57
C VAL A 639 16.28 17.80 15.17
N THR A 640 16.46 18.03 13.87
CA THR A 640 16.91 19.30 13.30
C THR A 640 15.87 20.39 13.56
N LYS A 641 16.25 21.44 14.31
CA LYS A 641 15.38 22.59 14.59
C LYS A 641 15.41 23.58 13.41
N PRO A 642 14.41 24.47 13.27
CA PRO A 642 14.42 25.53 12.25
C PRO A 642 15.63 26.49 12.33
N SER A 643 16.31 26.55 13.47
CA SER A 643 17.50 27.35 13.75
C SER A 643 18.83 26.67 13.41
N ASP A 644 18.83 25.37 13.12
CA ASP A 644 20.05 24.58 13.10
C ASP A 644 20.72 24.59 11.73
N PHE A 645 21.97 24.16 11.67
CA PHE A 645 22.64 23.84 10.42
C PHE A 645 22.30 22.39 10.05
N ILE A 646 21.83 22.18 8.82
CA ILE A 646 21.54 20.87 8.24
C ILE A 646 22.77 20.45 7.45
N ASP A 647 23.32 19.26 7.70
CA ASP A 647 24.42 18.75 6.88
C ASP A 647 23.90 18.18 5.55
N PHE A 648 24.41 18.68 4.43
CA PHE A 648 24.11 18.21 3.08
C PHE A 648 25.26 17.39 2.48
N GLY A 649 26.36 17.20 3.21
CA GLY A 649 27.51 16.45 2.73
C GLY A 649 28.06 17.04 1.42
N SER A 650 28.41 16.15 0.51
CA SER A 650 28.89 16.42 -0.85
C SER A 650 27.76 16.65 -1.87
N SER A 651 26.53 16.99 -1.44
CA SER A 651 25.39 17.25 -2.36
C SER A 651 25.58 18.44 -3.30
N PHE A 652 26.60 19.26 -3.11
CA PHE A 652 26.92 20.40 -3.96
C PHE A 652 28.33 20.30 -4.55
N LYS A 653 28.44 20.26 -5.88
CA LYS A 653 29.74 20.16 -6.57
C LYS A 653 30.57 21.46 -6.52
N SER A 654 29.94 22.59 -6.25
CA SER A 654 30.61 23.91 -6.18
C SER A 654 29.73 24.97 -5.52
N VAL A 655 30.33 26.11 -5.16
CA VAL A 655 29.59 27.29 -4.68
C VAL A 655 28.59 27.82 -5.72
N ASN A 656 28.90 27.68 -7.02
CA ASN A 656 28.00 28.10 -8.09
C ASN A 656 26.80 27.15 -8.21
N HIS A 657 27.01 25.85 -8.00
CA HIS A 657 25.91 24.87 -7.91
C HIS A 657 25.04 25.11 -6.67
N LEU A 658 25.65 25.41 -5.51
CA LEU A 658 24.92 25.82 -4.30
C LEU A 658 24.06 27.09 -4.53
N LYS A 659 24.61 28.11 -5.20
CA LYS A 659 23.87 29.33 -5.57
C LYS A 659 22.70 29.03 -6.51
N ALA A 660 22.91 28.20 -7.53
CA ALA A 660 21.85 27.80 -8.47
C ALA A 660 20.74 26.96 -7.80
N SER A 661 21.07 26.18 -6.77
CA SER A 661 20.14 25.30 -6.06
C SER A 661 19.12 26.04 -5.18
N PHE A 662 19.36 27.32 -4.85
CA PHE A 662 18.47 28.16 -4.04
C PHE A 662 18.05 29.44 -4.77
N PRO A 663 17.28 29.33 -5.88
CA PRO A 663 16.87 30.49 -6.67
C PRO A 663 16.09 31.51 -5.83
N GLY A 664 16.47 32.78 -5.92
CA GLY A 664 15.85 33.88 -5.16
C GLY A 664 16.27 33.99 -3.69
N PHE A 665 17.28 33.22 -3.24
CA PHE A 665 17.88 33.38 -1.90
C PHE A 665 19.26 34.06 -1.97
N LYS A 666 19.57 34.90 -0.97
CA LYS A 666 20.93 35.44 -0.79
C LYS A 666 21.79 34.41 -0.06
N VAL A 667 22.67 33.75 -0.81
CA VAL A 667 23.64 32.77 -0.26
C VAL A 667 24.87 33.48 0.27
N THR A 668 25.19 33.24 1.55
CA THR A 668 26.43 33.69 2.20
C THR A 668 27.43 32.54 2.22
N SER A 669 28.30 32.52 1.20
CA SER A 669 29.44 31.61 1.06
C SER A 669 30.52 32.28 0.20
N THR A 670 31.78 32.16 0.62
CA THR A 670 32.94 32.83 0.03
C THR A 670 33.99 31.88 -0.58
N SER A 671 33.97 30.59 -0.24
CA SER A 671 34.94 29.59 -0.71
C SER A 671 34.28 28.25 -1.04
N SER A 672 34.94 27.47 -1.90
CA SER A 672 34.56 26.10 -2.26
C SER A 672 35.25 25.08 -1.37
N GLY A 673 34.53 24.01 -1.02
CA GLY A 673 35.04 22.90 -0.22
C GLY A 673 34.24 21.62 -0.47
N ALA A 674 34.67 20.52 0.14
CA ALA A 674 34.21 19.17 -0.17
C ALA A 674 32.84 18.81 0.46
N GLY A 675 32.46 19.44 1.57
CA GLY A 675 31.13 19.30 2.18
C GLY A 675 30.53 20.62 2.67
N TYR A 676 29.20 20.68 2.69
CA TYR A 676 28.43 21.89 3.04
C TYR A 676 27.38 21.59 4.12
N SER A 677 27.39 22.39 5.18
CA SER A 677 26.32 22.44 6.18
C SER A 677 25.57 23.78 6.07
N LEU A 678 24.25 23.73 5.88
CA LEU A 678 23.42 24.87 5.52
C LEU A 678 22.37 25.19 6.58
N ARG A 679 22.26 26.46 6.96
CA ARG A 679 21.08 27.02 7.63
C ARG A 679 20.32 27.89 6.62
N VAL A 680 19.03 27.64 6.44
CA VAL A 680 18.21 28.33 5.43
C VAL A 680 17.02 29.02 6.07
N ASN A 681 17.06 30.36 6.13
CA ASN A 681 15.98 31.18 6.63
C ASN A 681 15.02 31.54 5.49
N ASN A 682 13.84 30.93 5.49
CA ASN A 682 12.81 31.12 4.46
C ASN A 682 12.18 32.53 4.50
N GLU A 683 12.07 33.13 5.68
CA GLU A 683 11.41 34.44 5.89
C GLU A 683 12.29 35.59 5.38
N LYS A 684 13.61 35.53 5.68
CA LYS A 684 14.62 36.49 5.20
C LYS A 684 15.20 36.14 3.81
N LYS A 685 14.77 35.02 3.21
CA LYS A 685 15.34 34.44 1.97
C LYS A 685 16.88 34.40 1.96
N THR A 686 17.47 33.91 3.05
CA THR A 686 18.94 33.81 3.21
C THR A 686 19.40 32.38 3.46
N VAL A 687 20.58 32.04 2.91
CA VAL A 687 21.30 30.79 3.18
C VAL A 687 22.64 31.13 3.84
N GLU A 688 22.85 30.64 5.05
CA GLU A 688 24.15 30.61 5.72
C GLU A 688 24.80 29.25 5.43
N ALA A 689 25.98 29.25 4.80
CA ALA A 689 26.72 28.03 4.49
C ALA A 689 28.00 27.95 5.32
N LYS A 690 28.22 26.81 5.98
CA LYS A 690 29.49 26.42 6.58
C LYS A 690 30.13 25.34 5.74
N LEU A 691 31.43 25.46 5.51
CA LEU A 691 32.23 24.45 4.85
C LEU A 691 33.03 23.64 5.88
N TYR A 692 33.36 22.42 5.49
CA TYR A 692 34.32 21.56 6.16
C TYR A 692 34.95 20.64 5.11
N GLU A 693 36.07 20.01 5.45
CA GLU A 693 36.75 19.04 4.58
C GLU A 693 36.21 17.62 4.80
N THR A 694 36.26 16.80 3.76
CA THR A 694 35.89 15.38 3.82
C THR A 694 37.01 14.54 3.21
N LYS A 695 37.33 13.41 3.84
CA LYS A 695 38.33 12.44 3.35
C LYS A 695 37.97 11.88 1.97
N GLU A 696 36.69 11.93 1.62
CA GLU A 696 36.15 11.46 0.34
C GLU A 696 35.42 12.61 -0.36
N THR A 697 35.56 12.68 -1.68
CA THR A 697 34.61 13.36 -2.57
C THR A 697 33.83 12.30 -3.35
N PRO A 698 32.69 11.80 -2.82
CA PRO A 698 31.89 10.80 -3.53
C PRO A 698 31.47 11.27 -4.93
N ALA A 699 31.20 10.32 -5.83
CA ALA A 699 30.76 10.58 -7.20
C ALA A 699 29.28 11.03 -7.28
N VAL A 700 28.90 12.01 -6.47
CA VAL A 700 27.51 12.51 -6.36
C VAL A 700 27.04 13.11 -7.69
N PRO A 701 25.77 12.90 -8.11
CA PRO A 701 25.20 13.62 -9.26
C PRO A 701 25.01 15.13 -8.99
N LYS A 702 24.86 15.91 -10.07
CA LYS A 702 24.56 17.36 -10.00
C LYS A 702 23.06 17.54 -9.81
N PHE A 703 22.59 17.64 -8.57
CA PHE A 703 21.15 17.73 -8.27
C PHE A 703 20.50 19.04 -8.77
N THR A 704 19.24 18.97 -9.20
CA THR A 704 18.42 20.15 -9.57
C THR A 704 17.94 20.92 -8.33
N PRO A 705 17.48 22.19 -8.45
CA PRO A 705 16.94 22.94 -7.31
C PRO A 705 15.73 22.25 -6.66
N VAL A 706 14.93 21.50 -7.43
CA VAL A 706 13.80 20.72 -6.91
C VAL A 706 14.28 19.46 -6.18
N GLN A 707 15.28 18.75 -6.72
CA GLN A 707 15.91 17.62 -6.01
C GLN A 707 16.56 18.08 -4.69
N ILE A 708 17.28 19.20 -4.67
CA ILE A 708 17.82 19.79 -3.43
C ILE A 708 16.72 20.21 -2.45
N SER A 709 15.57 20.70 -2.95
CA SER A 709 14.41 21.03 -2.12
C SER A 709 13.77 19.77 -1.50
N ALA A 710 13.69 18.67 -2.24
CA ALA A 710 13.26 17.37 -1.74
C ALA A 710 14.26 16.79 -0.71
N ILE A 711 15.56 16.87 -0.97
CA ILE A 711 16.63 16.48 -0.02
C ILE A 711 16.52 17.30 1.27
N ARG A 712 16.38 18.63 1.16
CA ARG A 712 16.16 19.52 2.32
C ARG A 712 14.94 19.09 3.13
N SER A 713 13.84 18.70 2.48
CA SER A 713 12.65 18.20 3.17
C SER A 713 12.93 16.88 3.88
N GLY A 714 13.56 15.91 3.22
CA GLY A 714 13.87 14.58 3.77
C GLY A 714 14.90 14.56 4.90
N LEU A 715 15.70 15.61 5.07
CA LEU A 715 16.62 15.77 6.21
C LEU A 715 15.94 16.39 7.45
N ASN A 716 14.84 17.12 7.25
CA ASN A 716 14.02 17.68 8.31
C ASN A 716 12.98 16.67 8.82
N PRO A 717 12.38 16.90 10.01
CA PRO A 717 11.27 16.07 10.49
C PRO A 717 10.00 16.27 9.65
N GLY A 718 9.14 15.24 9.61
CA GLY A 718 7.81 15.28 8.99
C GLY A 718 7.63 14.34 7.81
N LEU A 719 6.61 14.62 6.99
CA LEU A 719 6.29 13.93 5.74
C LEU A 719 6.95 14.66 4.56
N THR A 720 7.69 13.91 3.75
CA THR A 720 8.26 14.36 2.47
C THR A 720 7.73 13.46 1.36
N MET A 721 7.02 14.03 0.39
CA MET A 721 6.54 13.30 -0.78
C MET A 721 7.27 13.76 -2.03
N VAL A 722 7.79 12.82 -2.81
CA VAL A 722 8.53 13.07 -4.05
C VAL A 722 7.85 12.34 -5.19
N VAL A 723 7.22 13.09 -6.08
CA VAL A 723 6.73 12.60 -7.38
C VAL A 723 7.91 12.68 -8.33
N GLY A 724 8.34 11.55 -8.89
CA GLY A 724 9.43 11.54 -9.85
C GLY A 724 9.02 10.90 -11.16
N PRO A 725 8.89 11.67 -12.25
CA PRO A 725 8.72 11.14 -13.60
C PRO A 725 9.82 10.14 -14.01
N PRO A 726 9.68 9.41 -15.12
CA PRO A 726 10.73 8.54 -15.64
C PRO A 726 12.06 9.30 -15.83
N GLY A 727 13.18 8.69 -15.39
CA GLY A 727 14.52 9.24 -15.59
C GLY A 727 14.93 10.44 -14.71
N THR A 728 14.09 10.90 -13.77
CA THR A 728 14.31 12.14 -12.98
C THR A 728 15.15 11.98 -11.70
N GLY A 729 15.85 10.86 -11.52
CA GLY A 729 16.76 10.65 -10.40
C GLY A 729 16.09 10.49 -9.01
N LYS A 730 14.90 9.89 -8.94
CA LYS A 730 14.21 9.54 -7.67
C LYS A 730 15.15 8.83 -6.70
N THR A 731 15.72 7.73 -7.16
CA THR A 731 16.55 6.83 -6.36
C THR A 731 17.80 7.54 -5.88
N ASP A 732 18.42 8.36 -6.73
CA ASP A 732 19.64 9.12 -6.39
C ASP A 732 19.34 10.26 -5.39
N THR A 733 18.14 10.83 -5.46
CA THR A 733 17.61 11.78 -4.47
C THR A 733 17.35 11.08 -3.12
N ALA A 734 16.79 9.86 -3.13
CA ALA A 734 16.57 9.05 -1.94
C ALA A 734 17.89 8.63 -1.28
N VAL A 735 18.87 8.18 -2.07
CA VAL A 735 20.23 7.83 -1.60
C VAL A 735 20.90 9.04 -0.93
N SER A 736 20.80 10.24 -1.51
CA SER A 736 21.33 11.46 -0.88
C SER A 736 20.68 11.79 0.46
N ILE A 737 19.39 11.54 0.63
CA ILE A 737 18.73 11.66 1.95
C ILE A 737 19.25 10.59 2.91
N ILE A 738 19.35 9.33 2.49
CA ILE A 738 19.79 8.21 3.34
C ILE A 738 21.22 8.42 3.85
N THR A 739 22.17 8.78 2.97
CA THR A 739 23.58 8.99 3.35
C THR A 739 23.77 10.22 4.23
N ASN A 740 23.12 11.34 3.91
CA ASN A 740 23.15 12.53 4.75
C ASN A 740 22.43 12.33 6.10
N LEU A 741 21.39 11.50 6.18
CA LEU A 741 20.76 11.12 7.46
C LEU A 741 21.70 10.24 8.31
N PHE A 742 22.34 9.24 7.71
CA PHE A 742 23.34 8.39 8.38
C PHE A 742 24.47 9.24 8.97
N ARG A 743 25.02 10.16 8.16
CA ARG A 743 26.07 11.12 8.53
C ARG A 743 25.63 12.11 9.61
N SER A 744 24.46 12.74 9.45
CA SER A 744 23.95 13.75 10.40
C SER A 744 23.49 13.18 11.73
N PHE A 745 23.03 11.92 11.74
CA PHE A 745 22.35 11.31 12.89
C PHE A 745 22.82 9.86 13.12
N PRO A 746 24.11 9.60 13.43
CA PRO A 746 24.67 8.24 13.54
C PRO A 746 24.05 7.37 14.66
N THR A 747 23.26 7.97 15.58
CA THR A 747 22.49 7.26 16.61
C THR A 747 21.09 6.84 16.15
N GLN A 748 20.65 7.27 14.97
CA GLN A 748 19.32 6.99 14.41
C GLN A 748 19.36 5.78 13.47
N ARG A 749 18.18 5.27 13.11
CA ARG A 749 18.04 4.28 12.04
C ARG A 749 17.06 4.72 10.97
N THR A 750 17.38 4.34 9.74
CA THR A 750 16.54 4.49 8.56
C THR A 750 16.03 3.12 8.15
N LEU A 751 14.71 2.94 8.19
CA LEU A 751 14.02 1.83 7.57
C LEU A 751 13.84 2.16 6.09
N LEU A 752 14.30 1.27 5.20
CA LEU A 752 14.11 1.37 3.76
C LEU A 752 13.09 0.32 3.30
N VAL A 753 12.09 0.74 2.54
CA VAL A 753 11.03 -0.12 2.03
C VAL A 753 10.83 0.07 0.53
N THR A 754 10.56 -1.00 -0.18
CA THR A 754 10.17 -0.97 -1.59
C THR A 754 9.00 -1.93 -1.86
N HIS A 755 8.39 -1.79 -3.03
CA HIS A 755 7.59 -2.86 -3.62
C HIS A 755 8.50 -4.02 -4.10
N SER A 756 9.47 -3.73 -4.98
CA SER A 756 10.27 -4.77 -5.65
C SER A 756 11.64 -5.05 -5.02
N ASN A 757 12.10 -6.30 -5.16
CA ASN A 757 13.48 -6.69 -4.84
C ASN A 757 14.53 -6.04 -5.76
N ALA A 758 14.15 -5.62 -6.97
CA ALA A 758 15.05 -4.96 -7.92
C ALA A 758 15.36 -3.52 -7.51
N ALA A 759 14.37 -2.76 -7.02
CA ALA A 759 14.59 -1.42 -6.46
C ALA A 759 15.52 -1.45 -5.24
N LEU A 760 15.45 -2.49 -4.40
CA LEU A 760 16.41 -2.69 -3.31
C LEU A 760 17.85 -2.87 -3.81
N ASN A 761 18.06 -3.55 -4.95
CA ASN A 761 19.41 -3.73 -5.49
C ASN A 761 20.00 -2.38 -5.95
N ASP A 762 19.28 -1.62 -6.80
CA ASP A 762 19.73 -0.29 -7.29
C ASP A 762 20.00 0.68 -6.11
N LEU A 763 19.17 0.64 -5.07
CA LEU A 763 19.39 1.42 -3.85
C LEU A 763 20.65 1.00 -3.08
N PHE A 764 20.88 -0.30 -2.86
CA PHE A 764 22.07 -0.76 -2.13
C PHE A 764 23.35 -0.47 -2.91
N GLU A 765 23.37 -0.78 -4.21
CA GLU A 765 24.50 -0.53 -5.10
C GLU A 765 24.86 0.96 -5.13
N LYS A 766 23.86 1.84 -5.20
CA LYS A 766 24.08 3.29 -5.16
C LYS A 766 24.48 3.84 -3.79
N ILE A 767 23.96 3.31 -2.69
CA ILE A 767 24.43 3.68 -1.34
C ILE A 767 25.91 3.30 -1.19
N MET A 768 26.29 2.07 -1.57
CA MET A 768 27.68 1.63 -1.53
C MET A 768 28.59 2.46 -2.44
N ALA A 769 28.14 2.81 -3.65
CA ALA A 769 28.86 3.68 -4.57
C ALA A 769 29.09 5.12 -4.04
N THR A 770 28.50 5.50 -2.91
CA THR A 770 28.83 6.78 -2.24
C THR A 770 30.05 6.72 -1.32
N GLY A 771 30.53 5.55 -0.89
CA GLY A 771 31.58 5.41 0.14
C GLY A 771 31.14 5.75 1.58
N VAL A 772 30.21 6.69 1.75
CA VAL A 772 29.76 7.26 3.04
C VAL A 772 29.22 6.24 4.05
N VAL A 773 28.78 5.05 3.61
CA VAL A 773 28.18 4.03 4.48
C VAL A 773 28.94 2.71 4.39
N ASP A 774 29.50 2.28 5.52
CA ASP A 774 30.07 0.94 5.68
C ASP A 774 28.98 -0.15 5.66
N GLU A 775 29.22 -1.22 4.90
CA GLU A 775 28.32 -2.37 4.77
C GLU A 775 27.91 -3.00 6.12
N ARG A 776 28.73 -2.86 7.18
CA ARG A 776 28.45 -3.36 8.55
C ARG A 776 27.22 -2.73 9.18
N TYR A 777 26.81 -1.56 8.68
CA TYR A 777 25.61 -0.85 9.12
C TYR A 777 24.40 -1.08 8.20
N MET A 778 24.54 -1.88 7.14
CA MET A 778 23.48 -2.20 6.18
C MET A 778 23.03 -3.66 6.31
N ILE A 779 21.72 -3.89 6.30
CA ILE A 779 21.16 -5.26 6.31
C ILE A 779 19.86 -5.35 5.53
N ARG A 780 19.72 -6.43 4.75
CA ARG A 780 18.53 -6.75 3.96
C ARG A 780 17.71 -7.84 4.62
N LEU A 781 16.40 -7.64 4.60
CA LEU A 781 15.38 -8.59 5.02
C LEU A 781 14.61 -9.12 3.80
N GLY A 782 14.38 -10.42 3.76
CA GLY A 782 13.60 -11.08 2.70
C GLY A 782 13.34 -12.55 3.04
N SER A 783 12.29 -13.12 2.46
CA SER A 783 11.81 -14.49 2.78
C SER A 783 12.48 -15.60 1.96
N GLY A 784 13.57 -15.30 1.24
CA GLY A 784 14.17 -16.21 0.25
C GLY A 784 15.67 -15.96 0.04
N GLU A 785 16.49 -16.21 1.06
CA GLU A 785 17.96 -16.02 1.02
C GLU A 785 18.69 -16.90 -0.04
N LYS A 786 17.98 -17.76 -0.79
CA LYS A 786 18.53 -18.55 -1.92
C LYS A 786 18.39 -17.87 -3.28
N ASP A 787 17.30 -17.13 -3.50
CA ASP A 787 17.01 -16.45 -4.77
C ASP A 787 17.64 -15.04 -4.80
N LEU A 788 18.16 -14.59 -3.66
CA LEU A 788 18.96 -13.38 -3.52
C LEU A 788 20.43 -13.59 -3.94
N ASN A 789 20.67 -14.43 -4.96
CA ASN A 789 21.95 -14.51 -5.66
C ASN A 789 22.17 -13.20 -6.42
N ILE A 790 22.76 -12.21 -5.75
CA ILE A 790 23.18 -10.96 -6.39
C ILE A 790 24.44 -11.27 -7.22
N GLU A 791 24.51 -10.75 -8.45
CA GLU A 791 25.74 -10.78 -9.25
C GLU A 791 26.80 -9.80 -8.71
N SER A 792 26.49 -9.07 -7.63
CA SER A 792 27.42 -8.21 -6.91
C SER A 792 28.19 -8.96 -5.81
N SER A 793 29.38 -8.46 -5.47
CA SER A 793 30.31 -9.04 -4.49
C SER A 793 29.85 -9.02 -3.02
N HIS A 794 28.63 -8.56 -2.71
CA HIS A 794 28.24 -8.20 -1.34
C HIS A 794 26.94 -8.89 -0.88
N ASP A 795 27.06 -9.94 -0.07
CA ASP A 795 25.92 -10.61 0.56
C ASP A 795 25.37 -9.79 1.74
N PHE A 796 24.29 -9.04 1.49
CA PHE A 796 23.57 -8.22 2.49
C PHE A 796 22.49 -8.99 3.28
N THR A 797 22.34 -10.30 3.08
CA THR A 797 21.39 -11.12 3.87
C THR A 797 21.79 -11.18 5.35
N LYS A 798 20.91 -11.69 6.22
CA LYS A 798 21.24 -11.82 7.65
C LYS A 798 22.43 -12.74 7.86
N GLN A 799 22.49 -13.84 7.11
CA GLN A 799 23.61 -14.78 7.16
C GLN A 799 24.87 -14.16 6.55
N GLY A 800 24.76 -13.46 5.42
CA GLY A 800 25.84 -12.75 4.75
C GLY A 800 26.55 -11.74 5.65
N ARG A 801 25.77 -10.88 6.32
CA ARG A 801 26.33 -9.88 7.26
C ARG A 801 27.01 -10.51 8.47
N VAL A 802 26.53 -11.65 8.99
CA VAL A 802 27.26 -12.39 10.04
C VAL A 802 28.57 -12.98 9.51
N LYS A 803 28.57 -13.60 8.32
CA LYS A 803 29.78 -14.17 7.69
C LYS A 803 30.83 -13.07 7.43
N TYR A 804 30.41 -11.97 6.79
CA TYR A 804 31.23 -10.78 6.54
C TYR A 804 31.83 -10.23 7.84
N THR A 805 31.03 -10.05 8.88
CA THR A 805 31.49 -9.53 10.17
C THR A 805 32.55 -10.43 10.80
N LEU A 806 32.39 -11.75 10.73
CA LEU A 806 33.38 -12.70 11.27
C LEU A 806 34.69 -12.68 10.47
N GLN A 807 34.63 -12.66 9.13
CA GLN A 807 35.80 -12.59 8.25
C GLN A 807 36.54 -11.25 8.37
N LYS A 808 35.81 -10.13 8.41
CA LYS A 808 36.36 -8.79 8.62
C LYS A 808 37.00 -8.68 10.02
N ARG A 809 36.36 -9.19 11.08
CA ARG A 809 36.96 -9.29 12.43
C ARG A 809 38.27 -10.07 12.42
N GLU A 810 38.32 -11.22 11.75
CA GLU A 810 39.53 -12.04 11.64
C GLU A 810 40.66 -11.27 10.94
N LYS A 811 40.38 -10.58 9.83
CA LYS A 811 41.36 -9.71 9.14
C LYS A 811 41.86 -8.57 10.04
N LEU A 812 40.96 -7.85 10.72
CA LEU A 812 41.33 -6.74 11.61
C LEU A 812 42.18 -7.22 12.80
N LEU A 813 41.90 -8.41 13.37
CA LEU A 813 42.72 -8.97 14.45
C LEU A 813 44.12 -9.40 13.95
N MET A 814 44.27 -9.79 12.69
CA MET A 814 45.58 -9.98 12.05
C MET A 814 46.31 -8.66 11.79
N GLU A 815 45.60 -7.59 11.46
CA GLU A 815 46.17 -6.23 11.35
C GLU A 815 46.65 -5.71 12.72
N VAL A 816 45.91 -5.97 13.81
CA VAL A 816 46.35 -5.67 15.19
C VAL A 816 47.58 -6.52 15.60
N GLN A 817 47.63 -7.80 15.24
CA GLN A 817 48.81 -8.66 15.46
C GLN A 817 50.04 -8.07 14.75
N SER A 818 49.90 -7.69 13.47
CA SER A 818 50.96 -7.03 12.68
C SER A 818 51.41 -5.70 13.29
N LEU A 819 50.46 -4.87 13.75
CA LEU A 819 50.75 -3.62 14.44
C LEU A 819 51.52 -3.85 15.75
N SER A 820 51.15 -4.88 16.53
CA SER A 820 51.84 -5.25 17.77
C SER A 820 53.26 -5.75 17.53
N GLU A 821 53.47 -6.57 16.50
CA GLU A 821 54.78 -7.02 16.04
C GLU A 821 55.64 -5.84 15.57
N SER A 822 55.09 -4.93 14.75
CA SER A 822 55.80 -3.72 14.27
C SER A 822 56.21 -2.75 15.37
N LEU A 823 55.57 -2.84 16.54
CA LEU A 823 55.85 -2.02 17.73
C LEU A 823 56.72 -2.73 18.78
N GLY A 824 57.17 -3.96 18.50
CA GLY A 824 57.96 -4.79 19.43
C GLY A 824 57.21 -5.18 20.70
N VAL A 825 55.87 -5.26 20.66
CA VAL A 825 55.02 -5.58 21.81
C VAL A 825 54.66 -7.08 21.88
N SER A 826 54.59 -7.77 20.74
CA SER A 826 54.45 -9.23 20.65
C SER A 826 55.38 -9.81 19.58
N ASN A 827 55.76 -11.08 19.75
CA ASN A 827 56.62 -11.80 18.82
C ASN A 827 55.79 -12.66 17.85
N VAL A 828 56.34 -12.93 16.66
CA VAL A 828 55.71 -13.82 15.65
C VAL A 828 55.47 -15.24 16.20
N LEU A 829 56.26 -15.66 17.20
CA LEU A 829 56.13 -16.95 17.90
C LEU A 829 54.92 -17.01 18.87
N GLU A 830 54.30 -15.87 19.19
CA GLU A 830 53.16 -15.77 20.12
C GLU A 830 51.81 -15.84 19.38
N ARG A 831 51.83 -15.97 18.05
CA ARG A 831 50.63 -16.20 17.23
C ARG A 831 49.93 -17.51 17.60
N GLY A 832 48.61 -17.53 17.43
CA GLY A 832 47.77 -18.68 17.69
C GLY A 832 48.03 -19.85 16.73
N ALA A 833 47.54 -21.04 17.10
CA ALA A 833 47.68 -22.25 16.29
C ALA A 833 47.19 -22.01 14.84
N GLY A 834 48.01 -22.40 13.86
CA GLY A 834 47.77 -22.13 12.44
C GLY A 834 48.21 -20.73 11.97
N GLY A 835 48.87 -19.93 12.81
CA GLY A 835 49.34 -18.58 12.47
C GLY A 835 48.29 -17.48 12.64
N LEU A 836 47.16 -17.81 13.27
CA LEU A 836 46.08 -16.88 13.62
C LEU A 836 46.53 -15.81 14.63
N SER A 837 45.79 -14.71 14.71
CA SER A 837 46.04 -13.66 15.70
C SER A 837 45.89 -14.20 17.13
N SER A 838 46.78 -13.76 18.02
CA SER A 838 46.64 -13.99 19.46
C SER A 838 45.55 -13.12 20.09
N TYR A 839 45.16 -12.03 19.41
CA TYR A 839 44.23 -11.04 19.91
C TYR A 839 42.76 -11.42 19.73
N THR A 840 41.97 -11.07 20.73
CA THR A 840 40.50 -10.99 20.74
C THR A 840 40.06 -9.53 20.58
N CYS A 841 38.77 -9.27 20.34
CA CYS A 841 38.27 -7.88 20.30
C CYS A 841 38.58 -7.12 21.61
N GLU A 842 38.45 -7.80 22.75
CA GLU A 842 38.69 -7.22 24.08
C GLU A 842 40.17 -6.92 24.34
N THR A 843 41.07 -7.85 24.00
CA THR A 843 42.53 -7.64 24.17
C THR A 843 43.09 -6.65 23.15
N ALA A 844 42.51 -6.57 21.94
CA ALA A 844 42.83 -5.53 20.97
C ALA A 844 42.45 -4.12 21.50
N MET A 845 41.31 -3.99 22.17
CA MET A 845 40.91 -2.71 22.79
C MET A 845 41.82 -2.34 23.98
N LEU A 846 42.20 -3.31 24.83
CA LEU A 846 43.21 -3.09 25.87
C LEU A 846 44.56 -2.64 25.27
N PHE A 847 45.00 -3.26 24.18
CA PHE A 847 46.21 -2.86 23.45
C PHE A 847 46.10 -1.44 22.87
N TYR A 848 44.95 -1.06 22.30
CA TYR A 848 44.72 0.31 21.83
C TYR A 848 44.86 1.34 22.95
N THR A 849 44.22 1.12 24.10
CA THR A 849 44.30 2.05 25.25
C THR A 849 45.72 2.14 25.83
N HIS A 850 46.39 1.01 26.07
CA HIS A 850 47.67 1.00 26.79
C HIS A 850 48.90 1.26 25.90
N HIS A 851 48.86 0.87 24.62
CA HIS A 851 50.02 0.93 23.73
C HIS A 851 49.90 1.92 22.56
N ILE A 852 48.70 2.13 22.00
CA ILE A 852 48.50 3.03 20.85
C ILE A 852 48.22 4.45 21.33
N GLN A 853 47.23 4.66 22.20
CA GLN A 853 46.90 5.99 22.73
C GLN A 853 48.08 6.62 23.48
N ALA A 854 48.82 5.83 24.27
CA ALA A 854 50.04 6.30 24.94
C ALA A 854 51.11 6.81 23.96
N ARG A 855 51.35 6.09 22.84
CA ARG A 855 52.29 6.52 21.79
C ARG A 855 51.80 7.78 21.05
N ILE A 856 50.50 7.90 20.80
CA ILE A 856 49.91 9.12 20.19
C ILE A 856 50.05 10.33 21.13
N GLN A 857 49.82 10.17 22.44
CA GLN A 857 50.03 11.23 23.43
C GLN A 857 51.51 11.64 23.51
N LEU A 858 52.43 10.67 23.50
CA LEU A 858 53.88 10.93 23.48
C LEU A 858 54.29 11.71 22.22
N PHE A 859 53.80 11.33 21.04
CA PHE A 859 54.02 12.06 19.78
C PHE A 859 53.60 13.53 19.87
N PHE A 860 52.37 13.82 20.31
CA PHE A 860 51.89 15.19 20.50
C PHE A 860 52.57 15.95 21.65
N SER A 861 53.21 15.25 22.60
CA SER A 861 54.06 15.89 23.62
C SER A 861 55.42 16.29 23.05
N LYS A 862 56.06 15.43 22.26
CA LYS A 862 57.36 15.70 21.62
C LYS A 862 57.26 16.79 20.55
N LEU A 863 56.20 16.83 19.76
CA LEU A 863 55.95 17.91 18.79
C LEU A 863 55.89 19.32 19.43
N LYS A 864 55.58 19.41 20.73
CA LYS A 864 55.62 20.70 21.47
C LYS A 864 57.01 21.06 22.00
N GLY A 865 57.99 20.15 21.89
CA GLY A 865 59.38 20.35 22.31
C GLY A 865 60.24 21.08 21.27
N GLY A 866 59.91 20.96 19.97
CA GLY A 866 60.44 21.82 18.89
C GLY A 866 61.59 21.27 18.04
N ASP A 867 62.36 20.28 18.51
CA ASP A 867 63.65 19.91 17.87
C ASP A 867 63.61 18.81 16.78
N GLU A 868 62.51 18.06 16.63
CA GLU A 868 62.44 16.90 15.69
C GLU A 868 61.31 17.05 14.65
N GLY A 869 61.59 16.67 13.40
CA GLY A 869 60.63 16.72 12.28
C GLY A 869 59.53 15.64 12.36
N VAL A 870 58.32 15.97 11.90
CA VAL A 870 57.09 15.18 12.12
C VAL A 870 57.23 13.70 11.72
N GLY A 871 57.79 13.42 10.54
CA GLY A 871 57.98 12.05 10.05
C GLY A 871 58.96 11.20 10.88
N GLY A 872 59.99 11.81 11.47
CA GLY A 872 60.94 11.12 12.36
C GLY A 872 60.34 10.79 13.73
N LEU A 873 59.36 11.58 14.17
CA LEU A 873 58.62 11.37 15.42
C LEU A 873 57.52 10.31 15.30
N PHE A 874 57.06 9.98 14.09
CA PHE A 874 55.82 9.23 13.87
C PHE A 874 55.92 7.74 14.30
N PRO A 875 55.19 7.30 15.35
CA PRO A 875 55.49 6.05 16.04
C PRO A 875 54.99 4.77 15.35
N PHE A 876 54.36 4.86 14.17
CA PHE A 876 53.73 3.72 13.47
C PHE A 876 54.25 3.49 12.04
N GLY A 877 55.38 4.10 11.66
CA GLY A 877 55.90 4.06 10.29
C GLY A 877 56.18 2.64 9.75
N GLY A 878 56.57 1.71 10.63
CA GLY A 878 56.79 0.29 10.29
C GLY A 878 55.51 -0.48 9.95
N PHE A 879 54.38 -0.15 10.59
CA PHE A 879 53.07 -0.73 10.25
C PHE A 879 52.54 -0.18 8.91
N PHE A 880 52.65 1.14 8.72
CA PHE A 880 52.20 1.82 7.51
C PHE A 880 53.15 1.70 6.32
N GLY A 881 54.11 0.75 6.34
CA GLY A 881 54.97 0.44 5.20
C GLY A 881 55.80 1.63 4.68
N GLY A 882 56.14 2.59 5.55
CA GLY A 882 56.88 3.79 5.16
C GLY A 882 56.07 4.85 4.39
N ARG A 883 54.73 4.88 4.48
CA ARG A 883 53.94 6.06 4.04
C ARG A 883 54.57 7.34 4.58
N VAL A 884 54.84 8.30 3.69
CA VAL A 884 55.52 9.55 4.04
C VAL A 884 54.60 10.43 4.87
N VAL A 885 55.07 10.83 6.06
CA VAL A 885 54.41 11.80 6.96
C VAL A 885 55.26 13.07 6.95
N GLN A 886 54.76 14.14 6.34
CA GLN A 886 55.45 15.43 6.27
C GLN A 886 54.81 16.43 7.25
N GLU A 887 53.48 16.45 7.31
CA GLU A 887 52.71 17.36 8.14
C GLU A 887 51.99 16.66 9.30
N VAL A 888 51.53 17.46 10.28
CA VAL A 888 50.76 16.95 11.43
C VAL A 888 49.38 16.43 11.01
N GLU A 889 48.84 16.92 9.88
CA GLU A 889 47.57 16.45 9.31
C GLU A 889 47.67 15.05 8.70
N ASP A 890 48.81 14.71 8.07
CA ASP A 890 49.10 13.33 7.63
C ASP A 890 49.06 12.37 8.82
N ALA A 891 49.76 12.74 9.91
CA ALA A 891 49.84 11.93 11.12
C ALA A 891 48.46 11.74 11.79
N LYS A 892 47.65 12.80 11.86
CA LYS A 892 46.25 12.72 12.32
C LYS A 892 45.43 11.77 11.44
N GLY A 893 45.57 11.86 10.11
CA GLY A 893 44.90 10.98 9.16
C GLY A 893 45.16 9.49 9.43
N LEU A 894 46.43 9.13 9.66
CA LEU A 894 46.86 7.77 10.01
C LEU A 894 46.42 7.35 11.43
N PHE A 895 46.41 8.26 12.40
CA PHE A 895 45.87 7.98 13.74
C PHE A 895 44.36 7.72 13.71
N GLU A 896 43.61 8.38 12.83
CA GLU A 896 42.19 8.10 12.61
C GLU A 896 41.95 6.79 11.84
N GLU A 897 42.83 6.39 10.93
CA GLU A 897 42.81 5.07 10.28
C GLU A 897 43.01 3.95 11.32
N LEU A 898 44.00 4.10 12.21
CA LEU A 898 44.17 3.21 13.37
C LEU A 898 42.94 3.23 14.30
N LYS A 899 42.43 4.41 14.66
CA LYS A 899 41.25 4.50 15.53
C LYS A 899 40.03 3.80 14.91
N SER A 900 39.79 4.00 13.61
CA SER A 900 38.68 3.34 12.90
C SER A 900 38.80 1.82 13.03
N MET A 901 39.97 1.25 12.77
CA MET A 901 40.24 -0.20 12.91
C MET A 901 39.83 -0.76 14.28
N PHE A 902 40.16 -0.05 15.37
CA PHE A 902 39.77 -0.45 16.73
C PHE A 902 38.29 -0.19 17.05
N ASP A 903 37.70 0.88 16.52
CA ASP A 903 36.27 1.17 16.65
C ASP A 903 35.40 0.07 15.97
N GLU A 904 35.82 -0.50 14.82
CA GLU A 904 35.11 -1.64 14.20
C GLU A 904 35.27 -2.93 15.02
N LEU A 905 36.44 -3.13 15.65
CA LEU A 905 36.68 -4.29 16.51
C LEU A 905 35.79 -4.29 17.77
N GLU A 906 35.47 -3.13 18.36
CA GLU A 906 34.51 -3.04 19.47
C GLU A 906 33.07 -3.27 18.98
N ASP A 907 32.68 -2.72 17.82
CA ASP A 907 31.39 -3.03 17.15
C ASP A 907 31.21 -4.56 16.95
N PHE A 908 32.31 -5.27 16.67
CA PHE A 908 32.33 -6.72 16.45
C PHE A 908 32.48 -7.57 17.74
N ARG A 909 32.81 -6.98 18.89
CA ARG A 909 33.01 -7.70 20.17
C ARG A 909 31.80 -8.55 20.57
N ALA A 910 30.59 -8.08 20.27
CA ALA A 910 29.36 -8.82 20.57
C ALA A 910 29.27 -10.18 19.84
N PHE A 911 29.88 -10.34 18.66
CA PHE A 911 29.87 -11.58 17.88
C PHE A 911 30.78 -12.65 18.48
N GLU A 912 31.79 -12.25 19.26
CA GLU A 912 32.63 -13.15 20.05
C GLU A 912 31.84 -13.75 21.23
N LEU A 913 31.04 -12.93 21.90
CA LEU A 913 30.18 -13.33 23.02
C LEU A 913 28.99 -14.21 22.60
N MET A 914 28.39 -13.94 21.45
CA MET A 914 27.23 -14.69 20.94
C MET A 914 27.67 -15.91 20.12
N ARG A 915 27.29 -17.12 20.56
CA ARG A 915 27.66 -18.37 19.86
C ARG A 915 26.71 -18.80 18.74
N SER A 916 25.40 -18.62 18.87
CA SER A 916 24.45 -19.06 17.83
C SER A 916 24.21 -17.99 16.74
N MET A 917 23.96 -18.46 15.52
CA MET A 917 23.70 -17.58 14.37
C MET A 917 22.45 -16.73 14.58
N GLY A 918 21.36 -17.29 15.11
CA GLY A 918 20.14 -16.54 15.46
C GLY A 918 20.44 -15.30 16.30
N LYS A 919 21.14 -15.46 17.44
CA LYS A 919 21.49 -14.35 18.34
C LYS A 919 22.36 -13.29 17.66
N ARG A 920 23.34 -13.70 16.84
CA ARG A 920 24.17 -12.78 16.04
C ARG A 920 23.30 -11.98 15.05
N THR A 921 22.32 -12.61 14.39
CA THR A 921 21.39 -11.90 13.49
C THR A 921 20.43 -10.98 14.23
N ASP A 922 19.97 -11.35 15.43
CA ASP A 922 19.08 -10.51 16.23
C ASP A 922 19.83 -9.28 16.80
N TYR A 923 21.11 -9.39 17.14
CA TYR A 923 21.97 -8.25 17.52
C TYR A 923 22.23 -7.29 16.34
N LEU A 924 22.55 -7.81 15.14
CA LEU A 924 22.66 -7.01 13.92
C LEU A 924 21.41 -6.14 13.73
N MET A 925 20.23 -6.77 13.82
CA MET A 925 18.93 -6.11 13.64
C MET A 925 18.59 -5.07 14.73
N THR A 926 18.94 -5.35 15.99
CA THR A 926 18.45 -4.55 17.14
C THR A 926 19.47 -3.55 17.68
N LYS A 927 20.76 -3.72 17.38
CA LYS A 927 21.86 -2.86 17.88
C LYS A 927 22.71 -2.27 16.76
N GLN A 928 23.37 -3.08 15.94
CA GLN A 928 24.41 -2.59 15.02
C GLN A 928 23.87 -1.84 13.80
N ALA A 929 22.93 -2.44 13.05
CA ALA A 929 22.45 -1.90 11.78
C ALA A 929 21.87 -0.48 11.92
N LYS A 930 22.09 0.35 10.90
CA LYS A 930 21.59 1.74 10.80
C LYS A 930 20.67 1.90 9.60
N ILE A 931 20.96 1.21 8.50
CA ILE A 931 20.08 1.08 7.35
C ILE A 931 19.56 -0.36 7.35
N VAL A 932 18.25 -0.51 7.55
CA VAL A 932 17.55 -1.80 7.55
C VAL A 932 16.56 -1.76 6.41
N ALA A 933 16.63 -2.72 5.48
CA ALA A 933 15.82 -2.69 4.28
C ALA A 933 14.98 -3.95 4.07
N CYS A 934 13.77 -3.80 3.55
CA CYS A 934 12.83 -4.90 3.27
C CYS A 934 11.94 -4.59 2.07
N THR A 935 11.41 -5.61 1.41
CA THR A 935 10.18 -5.42 0.61
C THR A 935 8.98 -5.29 1.55
N VAL A 936 7.93 -4.60 1.10
CA VAL A 936 6.72 -4.40 1.92
C VAL A 936 6.06 -5.72 2.35
N THR A 937 6.04 -6.73 1.48
CA THR A 937 5.53 -8.07 1.81
C THR A 937 6.27 -8.67 3.01
N HIS A 938 7.60 -8.50 3.06
CA HIS A 938 8.41 -8.95 4.19
C HIS A 938 8.25 -8.05 5.42
N ALA A 939 7.97 -6.75 5.25
CA ALA A 939 7.65 -5.84 6.36
C ALA A 939 6.41 -6.30 7.13
N ALA A 940 5.36 -6.75 6.42
CA ALA A 940 4.17 -7.33 7.03
C ALA A 940 4.48 -8.68 7.72
N LEU A 941 5.03 -9.66 6.97
CA LEU A 941 5.41 -10.98 7.50
C LEU A 941 6.29 -10.90 8.77
N ALA A 942 7.24 -9.96 8.80
CA ALA A 942 8.19 -9.84 9.89
C ALA A 942 7.72 -8.96 11.06
N ARG A 943 6.58 -8.24 10.94
CA ARG A 943 6.16 -7.20 11.90
C ARG A 943 6.20 -7.69 13.35
N GLN A 944 5.53 -8.81 13.64
CA GLN A 944 5.41 -9.34 14.99
C GLN A 944 6.78 -9.69 15.58
N ARG A 945 7.64 -10.42 14.82
CA ARG A 945 9.00 -10.75 15.25
C ARG A 945 9.87 -9.51 15.44
N LEU A 946 9.76 -8.49 14.58
CA LEU A 946 10.48 -7.22 14.74
C LEU A 946 10.07 -6.49 16.03
N ILE A 947 8.77 -6.47 16.33
CA ILE A 947 8.21 -5.89 17.56
C ILE A 947 8.66 -6.65 18.81
N GLU A 948 8.73 -7.98 18.77
CA GLU A 948 9.20 -8.82 19.88
C GLU A 948 10.71 -8.69 20.12
N LEU A 949 11.49 -8.55 19.06
CA LEU A 949 12.93 -8.25 19.12
C LEU A 949 13.23 -6.82 19.63
N GLY A 950 12.22 -5.95 19.76
CA GLY A 950 12.41 -4.55 20.13
C GLY A 950 13.07 -3.73 19.01
N PHE A 951 12.75 -4.04 17.76
CA PHE A 951 13.15 -3.24 16.60
C PHE A 951 12.62 -1.81 16.72
N ASN A 952 13.44 -0.84 16.30
CA ASN A 952 13.22 0.59 16.48
C ASN A 952 13.92 1.39 15.37
N TYR A 953 13.25 2.40 14.83
CA TYR A 953 13.71 3.27 13.75
C TYR A 953 13.19 4.71 13.88
N ASP A 954 13.96 5.66 13.35
CA ASP A 954 13.72 7.11 13.49
C ASP A 954 13.20 7.73 12.18
N SER A 955 13.60 7.18 11.05
CA SER A 955 13.19 7.62 9.71
C SER A 955 12.73 6.42 8.88
N ILE A 956 11.75 6.60 8.00
CA ILE A 956 11.40 5.63 6.96
C ILE A 956 11.53 6.29 5.58
N VAL A 957 12.13 5.55 4.63
CA VAL A 957 12.17 5.88 3.20
C VAL A 957 11.43 4.76 2.46
N VAL A 958 10.45 5.11 1.65
CA VAL A 958 9.68 4.18 0.81
C VAL A 958 9.88 4.56 -0.65
N GLU A 959 10.44 3.66 -1.47
CA GLU A 959 10.43 3.79 -2.93
C GLU A 959 9.34 2.91 -3.55
N GLU A 960 8.88 3.28 -4.75
CA GLU A 960 7.75 2.65 -5.45
C GLU A 960 6.40 2.83 -4.73
N ALA A 961 6.28 3.80 -3.80
CA ALA A 961 5.10 4.04 -2.96
C ALA A 961 3.78 4.26 -3.74
N GLY A 962 3.87 4.65 -5.02
CA GLY A 962 2.73 4.77 -5.94
C GLY A 962 2.16 3.42 -6.42
N GLN A 963 2.99 2.37 -6.48
CA GLN A 963 2.62 0.98 -6.85
C GLN A 963 2.16 0.14 -5.66
N MET A 964 2.36 0.61 -4.42
CA MET A 964 2.03 -0.13 -3.19
C MET A 964 0.61 0.17 -2.73
N LEU A 965 -0.12 -0.82 -2.23
CA LEU A 965 -1.48 -0.65 -1.70
C LEU A 965 -1.54 0.34 -0.53
N GLU A 966 -2.74 0.84 -0.21
CA GLU A 966 -2.98 1.70 0.96
C GLU A 966 -2.48 1.04 2.26
N VAL A 967 -2.91 -0.20 2.55
CA VAL A 967 -2.43 -0.99 3.72
C VAL A 967 -0.92 -1.27 3.69
N GLU A 968 -0.35 -1.48 2.50
CA GLU A 968 1.08 -1.75 2.30
C GLU A 968 1.95 -0.52 2.61
N ASN A 969 1.45 0.69 2.39
CA ASN A 969 2.14 1.90 2.86
C ASN A 969 2.00 2.10 4.39
N PHE A 970 0.92 1.60 5.01
CA PHE A 970 0.62 1.78 6.43
C PHE A 970 1.40 0.84 7.36
N VAL A 971 1.43 -0.46 7.07
CA VAL A 971 2.09 -1.46 7.93
C VAL A 971 3.57 -1.12 8.25
N PRO A 972 4.39 -0.63 7.29
CA PRO A 972 5.76 -0.18 7.56
C PRO A 972 5.90 1.04 8.49
N LEU A 973 4.83 1.78 8.78
CA LEU A 973 4.84 2.86 9.78
C LEU A 973 4.78 2.31 11.23
N LEU A 974 4.48 1.01 11.38
CA LEU A 974 4.12 0.35 12.64
C LEU A 974 4.98 -0.89 12.95
N LEU A 975 6.24 -0.95 12.49
CA LEU A 975 7.17 -2.08 12.77
C LEU A 975 7.92 -1.94 14.11
N GLN A 976 7.53 -0.98 14.96
CA GLN A 976 8.15 -0.71 16.25
C GLN A 976 7.08 -0.40 17.31
N LYS A 977 7.39 -0.70 18.58
CA LYS A 977 6.52 -0.35 19.72
C LYS A 977 6.73 1.10 20.16
N ASN A 978 5.64 1.77 20.48
CA ASN A 978 5.67 3.08 21.15
C ASN A 978 6.41 2.98 22.48
N THR A 979 7.27 3.96 22.77
CA THR A 979 8.08 4.00 23.99
C THR A 979 7.73 5.26 24.78
N GLY A 980 7.38 5.12 26.05
CA GLY A 980 7.01 6.25 26.91
C GLY A 980 5.75 7.02 26.44
N GLY A 981 4.83 6.35 25.74
CA GLY A 981 3.60 6.97 25.21
C GLY A 981 3.80 7.82 23.94
N SER A 982 4.97 7.76 23.31
CA SER A 982 5.26 8.42 22.02
C SER A 982 5.79 7.45 20.98
N ASN A 983 5.54 7.76 19.70
CA ASN A 983 6.13 7.07 18.56
C ASN A 983 7.52 7.68 18.26
N ARG A 984 8.50 6.82 17.96
CA ARG A 984 9.89 7.22 17.67
C ARG A 984 10.07 7.88 16.29
N LEU A 985 9.13 7.64 15.37
CA LEU A 985 9.22 8.05 13.97
C LEU A 985 9.20 9.58 13.80
N LYS A 986 10.31 10.13 13.31
CA LYS A 986 10.55 11.56 13.05
C LYS A 986 10.36 11.95 11.59
N ARG A 987 10.55 11.02 10.65
CA ARG A 987 10.55 11.28 9.20
C ARG A 987 9.87 10.16 8.42
N VAL A 988 9.07 10.55 7.43
CA VAL A 988 8.49 9.67 6.42
C VAL A 988 8.79 10.27 5.04
N CYS A 989 9.60 9.58 4.24
CA CYS A 989 9.94 10.00 2.88
C CYS A 989 9.34 9.01 1.88
N LEU A 990 8.40 9.46 1.05
CA LEU A 990 7.71 8.62 0.06
C LEU A 990 8.11 9.04 -1.35
N PHE A 991 8.69 8.11 -2.11
CA PHE A 991 9.09 8.28 -3.51
C PHE A 991 8.18 7.43 -4.39
N GLY A 992 7.51 8.07 -5.35
CA GLY A 992 6.55 7.41 -6.21
C GLY A 992 6.29 8.15 -7.50
N ASP A 993 5.38 7.62 -8.30
CA ASP A 993 4.86 8.29 -9.47
C ASP A 993 3.40 7.86 -9.70
N HIS A 994 2.47 8.76 -9.44
CA HIS A 994 1.03 8.57 -9.60
C HIS A 994 0.54 8.77 -11.05
N HIS A 995 1.46 8.94 -12.00
CA HIS A 995 1.20 8.90 -13.44
C HIS A 995 1.84 7.67 -14.12
N GLN A 996 2.49 6.79 -13.36
CA GLN A 996 2.82 5.41 -13.75
C GLN A 996 1.80 4.43 -13.13
N LEU A 997 2.00 3.13 -13.36
CA LEU A 997 1.03 2.08 -13.00
C LEU A 997 0.71 2.06 -11.48
N PRO A 998 -0.57 1.79 -11.13
CA PRO A 998 -1.03 1.62 -9.74
C PRO A 998 -0.68 0.22 -9.18
N PRO A 999 -1.05 -0.09 -7.93
CA PRO A 999 -1.06 -1.46 -7.42
C PRO A 999 -1.91 -2.40 -8.32
N ILE A 1000 -1.48 -3.64 -8.44
CA ILE A 1000 -2.16 -4.65 -9.27
C ILE A 1000 -3.25 -5.34 -8.42
N ILE A 1001 -4.51 -5.08 -8.75
CA ILE A 1001 -5.68 -5.78 -8.19
C ILE A 1001 -6.15 -6.84 -9.20
N LYS A 1002 -6.34 -8.09 -8.76
CA LYS A 1002 -6.85 -9.20 -9.57
C LYS A 1002 -8.36 -9.05 -9.77
N ASN A 1003 -9.10 -8.70 -8.72
CA ASN A 1003 -10.52 -8.38 -8.80
C ASN A 1003 -10.75 -6.98 -9.39
N ARG A 1004 -11.30 -6.92 -10.60
CA ARG A 1004 -11.55 -5.66 -11.31
C ARG A 1004 -12.58 -4.76 -10.62
N ASP A 1005 -13.58 -5.32 -9.95
CA ASP A 1005 -14.60 -4.53 -9.25
C ASP A 1005 -14.02 -3.80 -8.03
N LEU A 1006 -13.08 -4.45 -7.31
CA LEU A 1006 -12.35 -3.79 -6.22
C LEU A 1006 -11.45 -2.66 -6.74
N SER A 1007 -10.85 -2.79 -7.91
CA SER A 1007 -10.15 -1.66 -8.54
C SER A 1007 -11.11 -0.53 -8.94
N THR A 1008 -12.11 -0.80 -9.78
CA THR A 1008 -12.84 0.27 -10.48
C THR A 1008 -14.01 0.88 -9.72
N LYS A 1009 -14.67 0.11 -8.84
CA LYS A 1009 -15.79 0.58 -8.01
C LYS A 1009 -15.32 0.97 -6.62
N ALA A 1010 -14.51 0.11 -5.99
CA ALA A 1010 -14.06 0.30 -4.62
C ALA A 1010 -12.79 1.19 -4.45
N ASN A 1011 -12.15 1.62 -5.55
CA ASN A 1011 -10.89 2.40 -5.56
C ASN A 1011 -9.69 1.70 -4.89
N MET A 1012 -9.64 0.36 -4.86
CA MET A 1012 -8.53 -0.38 -4.23
C MET A 1012 -7.17 -0.19 -4.93
N ASP A 1013 -7.15 0.29 -6.19
CA ASP A 1013 -5.92 0.69 -6.89
C ASP A 1013 -5.41 2.10 -6.47
N MET A 1014 -6.09 2.79 -5.54
CA MET A 1014 -5.61 4.04 -4.96
C MET A 1014 -4.57 3.78 -3.87
N SER A 1015 -3.28 3.85 -4.24
CA SER A 1015 -2.17 3.85 -3.29
C SER A 1015 -2.23 5.04 -2.31
N PHE A 1016 -1.72 4.86 -1.09
CA PHE A 1016 -1.64 5.92 -0.07
C PHE A 1016 -0.96 7.19 -0.61
N PHE A 1017 0.11 7.01 -1.39
CA PHE A 1017 0.81 8.07 -2.11
C PHE A 1017 -0.12 8.86 -3.04
N THR A 1018 -0.97 8.17 -3.82
CA THR A 1018 -1.95 8.79 -4.71
C THR A 1018 -3.06 9.50 -3.93
N ARG A 1019 -3.55 8.90 -2.83
CA ARG A 1019 -4.57 9.51 -1.96
C ARG A 1019 -4.07 10.81 -1.32
N MET A 1020 -2.84 10.83 -0.81
CA MET A 1020 -2.22 12.03 -0.25
C MET A 1020 -2.07 13.15 -1.29
N ILE A 1021 -1.67 12.84 -2.54
CA ILE A 1021 -1.63 13.85 -3.62
C ILE A 1021 -3.03 14.39 -3.93
N ARG A 1022 -4.06 13.51 -4.00
CA ARG A 1022 -5.47 13.92 -4.17
C ARG A 1022 -6.00 14.80 -3.03
N LEU A 1023 -5.45 14.67 -1.82
CA LEU A 1023 -5.78 15.50 -0.64
C LEU A 1023 -5.05 16.85 -0.59
N GLY A 1024 -4.22 17.18 -1.59
CA GLY A 1024 -3.43 18.43 -1.61
C GLY A 1024 -2.05 18.31 -0.95
N ILE A 1025 -1.75 17.20 -0.28
CA ILE A 1025 -0.42 16.58 -0.09
C ILE A 1025 0.76 17.34 -0.73
N LYS A 1026 1.31 18.36 -0.07
CA LYS A 1026 2.50 19.09 -0.53
C LYS A 1026 3.64 18.14 -0.88
N HIS A 1027 3.98 18.10 -2.17
CA HIS A 1027 4.95 17.19 -2.76
C HIS A 1027 5.94 17.93 -3.65
N TYR A 1028 7.06 17.28 -3.94
CA TYR A 1028 8.09 17.75 -4.86
C TYR A 1028 8.03 16.94 -6.15
N THR A 1029 7.60 17.55 -7.25
CA THR A 1029 7.61 16.91 -8.58
C THR A 1029 8.95 17.17 -9.26
N LEU A 1030 9.77 16.13 -9.42
CA LEU A 1030 11.09 16.25 -10.03
C LEU A 1030 10.96 16.65 -11.51
N ASP A 1031 11.72 17.67 -11.91
CA ASP A 1031 11.48 18.49 -13.10
C ASP A 1031 12.25 18.08 -14.36
N SER A 1032 13.36 17.36 -14.19
CA SER A 1032 14.37 17.17 -15.24
C SER A 1032 14.80 15.70 -15.35
N GLN A 1033 14.69 15.11 -16.54
CA GLN A 1033 15.08 13.72 -16.82
C GLN A 1033 16.50 13.61 -17.40
N GLY A 1034 17.22 12.54 -17.04
CA GLY A 1034 18.57 12.24 -17.53
C GLY A 1034 18.73 10.81 -18.05
N ARG A 1035 17.66 10.23 -18.63
CA ARG A 1035 17.60 8.81 -19.04
C ARG A 1035 17.53 8.64 -20.56
N ALA A 1036 16.71 9.43 -21.25
CA ALA A 1036 16.36 9.27 -22.66
C ALA A 1036 16.70 10.51 -23.50
N ARG A 1037 16.71 10.38 -24.84
CA ARG A 1037 16.78 11.54 -25.77
C ARG A 1037 15.67 12.55 -25.47
N GLU A 1038 15.93 13.83 -25.72
CA GLU A 1038 14.97 14.89 -25.41
C GLU A 1038 13.63 14.71 -26.14
N ASP A 1039 13.61 14.42 -27.44
CA ASP A 1039 12.35 14.22 -28.19
C ASP A 1039 11.59 12.96 -27.78
N MET A 1040 12.30 11.89 -27.40
CA MET A 1040 11.67 10.70 -26.80
C MET A 1040 11.03 11.02 -25.45
N SER A 1041 11.59 11.96 -24.68
CA SER A 1041 11.00 12.39 -23.40
C SER A 1041 9.69 13.18 -23.59
N LYS A 1042 9.53 13.89 -24.72
CA LYS A 1042 8.30 14.64 -25.04
C LYS A 1042 7.08 13.72 -25.20
N LEU A 1043 7.28 12.45 -25.62
CA LEU A 1043 6.24 11.42 -25.76
C LEU A 1043 5.46 11.13 -24.46
N TYR A 1044 6.05 11.36 -23.29
CA TYR A 1044 5.39 11.20 -21.99
C TYR A 1044 5.51 12.45 -21.08
N GLY A 1045 6.35 13.42 -21.42
CA GLY A 1045 6.61 14.64 -20.65
C GLY A 1045 5.42 15.61 -20.56
N TRP A 1046 4.50 15.56 -21.53
CA TRP A 1046 3.23 16.30 -21.50
C TRP A 1046 2.44 16.02 -20.22
N ARG A 1047 2.41 14.75 -19.79
CA ARG A 1047 1.64 14.29 -18.63
C ARG A 1047 2.08 14.90 -17.30
N TYR A 1048 3.27 15.48 -17.24
CA TYR A 1048 3.87 16.07 -16.04
C TYR A 1048 3.92 17.61 -16.06
N GLY A 1049 3.25 18.25 -17.03
CA GLY A 1049 3.25 19.72 -17.17
C GLY A 1049 4.50 20.29 -17.83
N GLY A 1050 5.27 19.47 -18.55
CA GLY A 1050 6.53 19.86 -19.20
C GLY A 1050 7.75 19.31 -18.48
N LEU A 1051 8.16 18.09 -18.86
CA LEU A 1051 9.38 17.44 -18.35
C LEU A 1051 10.62 17.98 -19.08
N ALA A 1052 11.54 18.60 -18.36
CA ALA A 1052 12.81 19.11 -18.92
C ALA A 1052 13.85 17.99 -19.08
N SER A 1053 14.93 18.28 -19.82
CA SER A 1053 16.06 17.35 -20.00
C SER A 1053 17.36 17.90 -19.42
N LEU A 1054 18.04 17.05 -18.63
CA LEU A 1054 19.33 17.34 -18.00
C LEU A 1054 20.46 17.40 -19.03
N ASP A 1055 21.54 18.10 -18.68
CA ASP A 1055 22.70 18.32 -19.57
C ASP A 1055 23.32 16.99 -20.06
N CYS A 1056 23.29 15.94 -19.23
CA CYS A 1056 23.83 14.61 -19.55
C CYS A 1056 23.11 13.85 -20.70
N VAL A 1057 21.95 14.31 -21.18
CA VAL A 1057 21.30 13.76 -22.39
C VAL A 1057 21.43 14.68 -23.61
N LYS A 1058 22.20 15.76 -23.49
CA LYS A 1058 22.54 16.69 -24.59
C LYS A 1058 23.96 16.47 -25.12
N GLU A 1059 24.59 15.36 -24.74
CA GLU A 1059 25.99 15.05 -25.04
C GLU A 1059 26.18 13.59 -25.48
N GLY A 1060 27.26 13.35 -26.22
CA GLY A 1060 27.73 12.02 -26.60
C GLY A 1060 26.68 11.16 -27.29
N ARG A 1061 26.43 9.96 -26.75
CA ARG A 1061 25.59 8.92 -27.37
C ARG A 1061 24.13 9.33 -27.61
N TYR A 1062 23.62 10.33 -26.91
CA TYR A 1062 22.24 10.82 -27.07
C TYR A 1062 22.06 11.70 -28.32
N LEU A 1063 23.16 12.20 -28.90
CA LEU A 1063 23.15 13.00 -30.13
C LEU A 1063 23.41 12.19 -31.41
N LYS A 1064 23.87 10.92 -31.33
CA LYS A 1064 24.10 10.06 -32.50
C LYS A 1064 22.80 9.36 -32.92
N ALA A 1065 22.52 9.26 -34.21
CA ALA A 1065 21.35 8.54 -34.73
C ALA A 1065 21.44 7.02 -34.45
N ASN A 1066 20.29 6.36 -34.42
CA ASN A 1066 20.23 4.90 -34.43
C ASN A 1066 20.68 4.35 -35.80
N ALA A 1067 21.82 3.65 -35.83
CA ALA A 1067 22.40 3.09 -37.05
C ALA A 1067 21.42 2.17 -37.80
N GLY A 1068 21.33 2.33 -39.12
CA GLY A 1068 20.45 1.55 -40.00
C GLY A 1068 18.99 2.02 -40.00
N LEU A 1069 18.65 3.04 -39.21
CA LEU A 1069 17.27 3.46 -38.98
C LEU A 1069 17.16 4.97 -39.23
N VAL A 1070 16.15 5.40 -39.99
CA VAL A 1070 15.99 6.84 -40.32
C VAL A 1070 15.66 7.62 -39.05
N HIS A 1071 14.66 7.13 -38.31
CA HIS A 1071 14.13 7.79 -37.11
C HIS A 1071 14.60 7.11 -35.83
N ASP A 1072 14.89 7.90 -34.79
CA ASP A 1072 15.23 7.37 -33.47
C ASP A 1072 14.02 6.76 -32.73
N PHE A 1073 12.80 7.19 -33.07
CA PHE A 1073 11.56 6.52 -32.67
C PHE A 1073 10.52 6.59 -33.79
N GLN A 1074 9.69 5.56 -33.92
CA GLN A 1074 8.70 5.45 -34.98
C GLN A 1074 7.50 4.58 -34.56
N ILE A 1075 6.31 4.89 -35.10
CA ILE A 1075 5.15 4.00 -35.15
C ILE A 1075 5.11 3.24 -36.48
N ILE A 1076 4.98 1.92 -36.39
CA ILE A 1076 4.90 0.99 -37.53
C ILE A 1076 3.48 0.41 -37.52
N ASP A 1077 2.75 0.65 -38.61
CA ASP A 1077 1.41 0.07 -38.81
C ASP A 1077 1.55 -1.37 -39.32
N VAL A 1078 0.89 -2.30 -38.64
CA VAL A 1078 0.98 -3.74 -38.92
C VAL A 1078 -0.41 -4.25 -39.28
N GLU A 1079 -0.66 -4.32 -40.59
CA GLU A 1079 -1.90 -4.84 -41.17
C GLU A 1079 -2.11 -6.34 -40.94
N ASP A 1080 -3.27 -6.87 -41.34
CA ASP A 1080 -3.65 -8.27 -41.09
C ASP A 1080 -2.75 -9.26 -41.85
N TYR A 1081 -2.00 -10.08 -41.10
CA TYR A 1081 -1.08 -11.08 -41.64
C TYR A 1081 -1.79 -12.42 -41.82
N GLU A 1082 -1.61 -13.07 -42.97
CA GLU A 1082 -2.39 -14.27 -43.38
C GLU A 1082 -3.92 -14.08 -43.24
N GLY A 1083 -4.40 -12.84 -43.41
CA GLY A 1083 -5.82 -12.47 -43.22
C GLY A 1083 -6.26 -12.41 -41.76
N ARG A 1084 -5.34 -12.22 -40.81
CA ARG A 1084 -5.62 -12.16 -39.37
C ARG A 1084 -4.85 -11.05 -38.65
N GLY A 1085 -5.58 -10.22 -37.90
CA GLY A 1085 -5.05 -9.34 -36.85
C GLY A 1085 -5.02 -10.02 -35.49
N GLU A 1086 -5.71 -9.45 -34.49
CA GLU A 1086 -5.74 -10.03 -33.13
C GLU A 1086 -6.49 -11.38 -33.07
N HIS A 1087 -5.88 -12.34 -32.39
CA HIS A 1087 -6.41 -13.67 -32.07
C HIS A 1087 -6.19 -14.00 -30.57
N ALA A 1088 -6.86 -15.03 -30.06
CA ALA A 1088 -6.67 -15.55 -28.71
C ALA A 1088 -6.93 -17.07 -28.69
N PRO A 1089 -5.88 -17.92 -28.64
CA PRO A 1089 -6.04 -19.38 -28.66
C PRO A 1089 -6.80 -19.93 -27.44
N THR A 1090 -6.67 -19.25 -26.30
CA THR A 1090 -7.47 -19.45 -25.09
C THR A 1090 -8.06 -18.12 -24.62
N PRO A 1091 -9.17 -18.11 -23.86
CA PRO A 1091 -9.80 -16.88 -23.38
C PRO A 1091 -8.80 -15.92 -22.73
N HIS A 1092 -8.90 -14.64 -23.07
CA HIS A 1092 -8.02 -13.54 -22.63
C HIS A 1092 -6.52 -13.66 -23.02
N TYR A 1093 -6.09 -14.73 -23.71
CA TYR A 1093 -4.69 -14.95 -24.11
C TYR A 1093 -4.36 -14.30 -25.46
N ILE A 1094 -4.50 -12.97 -25.53
CA ILE A 1094 -4.46 -12.22 -26.80
C ILE A 1094 -3.05 -12.20 -27.41
N GLN A 1095 -3.01 -12.41 -28.72
CA GLN A 1095 -1.84 -12.52 -29.61
C GLN A 1095 -2.11 -11.84 -30.96
N ASN A 1096 -1.03 -11.49 -31.67
CA ASN A 1096 -1.04 -10.99 -33.05
C ASN A 1096 0.24 -11.51 -33.74
N LEU A 1097 0.09 -12.43 -34.69
CA LEU A 1097 1.22 -13.10 -35.36
C LEU A 1097 2.02 -12.15 -36.26
N GLY A 1098 1.33 -11.25 -36.98
CA GLY A 1098 1.98 -10.25 -37.83
C GLY A 1098 2.89 -9.33 -37.02
N GLU A 1099 2.42 -8.81 -35.89
CA GLU A 1099 3.27 -8.02 -34.98
C GLU A 1099 4.42 -8.84 -34.38
N ALA A 1100 4.22 -10.13 -34.09
CA ALA A 1100 5.26 -10.97 -33.49
C ALA A 1100 6.41 -11.25 -34.48
N GLU A 1101 6.09 -11.63 -35.73
CA GLU A 1101 7.10 -11.85 -36.78
C GLU A 1101 7.79 -10.52 -37.17
N TYR A 1102 7.07 -9.39 -37.24
CA TYR A 1102 7.68 -8.08 -37.55
C TYR A 1102 8.65 -7.63 -36.45
N VAL A 1103 8.29 -7.78 -35.18
CA VAL A 1103 9.18 -7.47 -34.05
C VAL A 1103 10.42 -8.37 -34.04
N VAL A 1104 10.29 -9.65 -34.40
CA VAL A 1104 11.45 -10.56 -34.49
C VAL A 1104 12.32 -10.26 -35.71
N ALA A 1105 11.74 -9.99 -36.87
CA ALA A 1105 12.48 -9.56 -38.06
C ALA A 1105 13.25 -8.24 -37.82
N MET A 1106 12.65 -7.29 -37.09
CA MET A 1106 13.32 -6.05 -36.67
C MET A 1106 14.49 -6.33 -35.73
N PHE A 1107 14.32 -7.22 -34.74
CA PHE A 1107 15.42 -7.65 -33.87
C PHE A 1107 16.55 -8.31 -34.68
N GLN A 1108 16.21 -9.21 -35.62
CA GLN A 1108 17.20 -9.87 -36.49
C GLN A 1108 17.96 -8.85 -37.35
N TYR A 1109 17.26 -7.88 -37.96
CA TYR A 1109 17.87 -6.79 -38.71
C TYR A 1109 18.89 -6.01 -37.87
N MET A 1110 18.49 -5.55 -36.68
CA MET A 1110 19.37 -4.80 -35.78
C MET A 1110 20.63 -5.59 -35.39
N VAL A 1111 20.49 -6.88 -35.08
CA VAL A 1111 21.65 -7.72 -34.71
C VAL A 1111 22.55 -8.00 -35.92
N LEU A 1112 21.98 -8.21 -37.12
CA LEU A 1112 22.76 -8.43 -38.35
C LEU A 1112 23.57 -7.19 -38.78
N ILE A 1113 23.09 -5.97 -38.50
CA ILE A 1113 23.88 -4.74 -38.67
C ILE A 1113 24.77 -4.42 -37.45
N GLY A 1114 24.88 -5.31 -36.47
CA GLY A 1114 25.89 -5.29 -35.40
C GLY A 1114 25.45 -4.76 -34.03
N TYR A 1115 24.15 -4.57 -33.76
CA TYR A 1115 23.69 -4.20 -32.42
C TYR A 1115 23.90 -5.36 -31.42
N ASP A 1116 24.41 -5.05 -30.23
CA ASP A 1116 24.47 -5.98 -29.09
C ASP A 1116 23.04 -6.40 -28.68
N PRO A 1117 22.67 -7.71 -28.76
CA PRO A 1117 21.35 -8.19 -28.37
C PRO A 1117 20.94 -7.82 -26.93
N LYS A 1118 21.91 -7.67 -26.02
CA LYS A 1118 21.64 -7.28 -24.62
C LYS A 1118 21.11 -5.85 -24.49
N ARG A 1119 21.38 -4.97 -25.47
CA ARG A 1119 20.89 -3.58 -25.52
C ARG A 1119 19.47 -3.44 -26.08
N ILE A 1120 18.88 -4.54 -26.54
CA ILE A 1120 17.52 -4.59 -27.09
C ILE A 1120 16.60 -5.32 -26.10
N SER A 1121 15.45 -4.72 -25.80
CA SER A 1121 14.36 -5.39 -25.08
C SER A 1121 13.07 -5.37 -25.90
N ILE A 1122 12.36 -6.49 -25.89
CA ILE A 1122 11.07 -6.62 -26.59
C ILE A 1122 9.97 -6.60 -25.55
N LEU A 1123 9.05 -5.65 -25.69
CA LEU A 1123 7.95 -5.42 -24.77
C LEU A 1123 6.60 -5.59 -25.49
N THR A 1124 5.60 -5.98 -24.72
CA THR A 1124 4.23 -6.04 -25.20
C THR A 1124 3.23 -5.82 -24.07
N THR A 1125 1.99 -5.50 -24.41
CA THR A 1125 0.88 -5.32 -23.47
C THR A 1125 0.36 -6.66 -22.91
N TYR A 1126 0.43 -7.78 -23.65
CA TYR A 1126 -0.24 -9.04 -23.28
C TYR A 1126 0.72 -10.21 -23.02
N ASN A 1127 0.42 -11.05 -22.02
CA ASN A 1127 1.20 -12.26 -21.73
C ASN A 1127 1.18 -13.27 -22.89
N GLY A 1128 0.08 -13.37 -23.64
CA GLY A 1128 -0.03 -14.28 -24.79
C GLY A 1128 0.93 -13.90 -25.91
N GLN A 1129 0.98 -12.62 -26.28
CA GLN A 1129 1.97 -12.11 -27.22
C GLN A 1129 3.41 -12.27 -26.72
N LYS A 1130 3.64 -12.06 -25.41
CA LYS A 1130 4.96 -12.21 -24.78
C LYS A 1130 5.53 -13.63 -24.91
N ASP A 1131 4.68 -14.66 -24.94
CA ASP A 1131 5.12 -16.04 -25.21
C ASP A 1131 5.21 -16.31 -26.72
N LEU A 1132 4.26 -15.85 -27.54
CA LEU A 1132 4.34 -16.00 -29.01
C LEU A 1132 5.64 -15.41 -29.58
N ILE A 1133 6.05 -14.23 -29.12
CA ILE A 1133 7.33 -13.60 -29.49
C ILE A 1133 8.52 -14.49 -29.09
N LYS A 1134 8.47 -15.15 -27.92
CA LYS A 1134 9.53 -16.09 -27.50
C LYS A 1134 9.55 -17.34 -28.35
N ASP A 1135 8.41 -17.84 -28.79
CA ASP A 1135 8.31 -19.02 -29.66
C ASP A 1135 8.84 -18.68 -31.08
N VAL A 1136 8.48 -17.52 -31.62
CA VAL A 1136 9.00 -17.01 -32.90
C VAL A 1136 10.51 -16.76 -32.81
N LEU A 1137 11.03 -16.14 -31.74
CA LEU A 1137 12.49 -16.03 -31.50
C LEU A 1137 13.17 -17.41 -31.45
N GLN A 1138 12.63 -18.35 -30.68
CA GLN A 1138 13.16 -19.71 -30.57
C GLN A 1138 13.04 -20.52 -31.86
N SER A 1139 12.23 -20.09 -32.82
CA SER A 1139 12.15 -20.68 -34.16
C SER A 1139 13.14 -20.01 -35.13
N ARG A 1140 13.03 -18.69 -35.29
CA ARG A 1140 13.78 -17.88 -36.28
C ARG A 1140 15.25 -17.66 -35.92
N CYS A 1141 15.59 -17.56 -34.63
CA CYS A 1141 16.89 -17.09 -34.14
C CYS A 1141 17.79 -18.19 -33.53
N ARG A 1142 17.63 -19.47 -33.93
CA ARG A 1142 18.45 -20.59 -33.40
C ARG A 1142 19.94 -20.53 -33.75
N ASN A 1143 20.31 -19.75 -34.77
CA ASN A 1143 21.69 -19.68 -35.27
C ASN A 1143 22.58 -18.84 -34.36
N ARG A 1144 23.84 -19.29 -34.17
CA ARG A 1144 24.83 -18.63 -33.28
C ARG A 1144 25.06 -17.13 -33.57
N ILE A 1145 24.79 -16.68 -34.79
CA ILE A 1145 24.84 -15.28 -35.23
C ILE A 1145 24.08 -14.35 -34.27
N PHE A 1146 22.91 -14.78 -33.78
CA PHE A 1146 22.04 -13.94 -32.95
C PHE A 1146 22.45 -13.89 -31.46
N GLY A 1147 23.53 -14.59 -31.09
CA GLY A 1147 24.11 -14.51 -29.74
C GLY A 1147 23.17 -14.94 -28.62
N ALA A 1148 23.01 -14.07 -27.62
CA ALA A 1148 22.05 -14.27 -26.53
C ALA A 1148 20.70 -13.64 -26.90
N LEU A 1149 19.59 -14.36 -26.69
CA LEU A 1149 18.25 -13.86 -26.98
C LEU A 1149 17.91 -12.61 -26.14
N PRO A 1150 17.11 -11.67 -26.68
CA PRO A 1150 16.78 -10.42 -26.01
C PRO A 1150 15.82 -10.64 -24.84
N THR A 1151 15.75 -9.66 -23.93
CA THR A 1151 14.77 -9.71 -22.83
C THR A 1151 13.36 -9.48 -23.37
N VAL A 1152 12.48 -10.49 -23.28
CA VAL A 1152 11.07 -10.41 -23.67
C VAL A 1152 10.16 -10.39 -22.44
N SER A 1153 9.42 -9.30 -22.24
CA SER A 1153 8.55 -9.08 -21.07
C SER A 1153 7.26 -8.34 -21.42
N THR A 1154 6.31 -8.27 -20.48
CA THR A 1154 5.18 -7.33 -20.59
C THR A 1154 5.57 -5.95 -20.04
N VAL A 1155 4.93 -4.90 -20.54
CA VAL A 1155 5.12 -3.50 -20.06
C VAL A 1155 5.02 -3.42 -18.52
N ASP A 1156 3.94 -3.97 -17.96
CA ASP A 1156 3.67 -3.96 -16.52
C ASP A 1156 4.75 -4.70 -15.71
N LYS A 1157 5.38 -5.76 -16.27
CA LYS A 1157 6.50 -6.47 -15.62
C LYS A 1157 7.88 -5.84 -15.86
N PHE A 1158 7.96 -4.84 -16.74
CA PHE A 1158 9.20 -4.10 -17.06
C PHE A 1158 9.20 -2.68 -16.46
N GLN A 1159 8.31 -2.41 -15.50
CA GLN A 1159 8.36 -1.20 -14.67
C GLN A 1159 9.67 -1.14 -13.87
N GLY A 1160 10.15 0.07 -13.57
CA GLY A 1160 11.50 0.34 -13.04
C GLY A 1160 12.61 0.17 -14.11
N GLN A 1161 12.64 -1.00 -14.75
CA GLN A 1161 13.59 -1.42 -15.77
C GLN A 1161 13.61 -0.51 -17.02
N GLN A 1162 14.68 -0.65 -17.80
CA GLN A 1162 15.01 0.17 -18.97
C GLN A 1162 15.98 -0.57 -19.88
N ASN A 1163 15.98 -0.27 -21.18
CA ASN A 1163 17.09 -0.64 -22.06
C ASN A 1163 17.39 0.49 -23.06
N ASP A 1164 18.48 0.38 -23.81
CA ASP A 1164 18.84 1.39 -24.81
C ASP A 1164 17.83 1.40 -25.96
N TYR A 1165 17.46 0.23 -26.48
CA TYR A 1165 16.48 0.07 -27.56
C TYR A 1165 15.29 -0.78 -27.12
N VAL A 1166 14.08 -0.36 -27.48
CA VAL A 1166 12.84 -1.08 -27.17
C VAL A 1166 12.01 -1.29 -28.43
N LEU A 1167 11.64 -2.54 -28.68
CA LEU A 1167 10.63 -2.93 -29.67
C LEU A 1167 9.32 -3.22 -28.92
N LEU A 1168 8.22 -2.55 -29.27
CA LEU A 1168 6.97 -2.56 -28.50
C LEU A 1168 5.79 -3.01 -29.36
N SER A 1169 5.22 -4.19 -29.06
CA SER A 1169 4.00 -4.71 -29.71
C SER A 1169 2.74 -4.39 -28.89
N LEU A 1170 1.78 -3.67 -29.49
CA LEU A 1170 0.52 -3.27 -28.82
C LEU A 1170 -0.62 -4.29 -29.00
N VAL A 1171 -0.46 -5.25 -29.91
CA VAL A 1171 -1.27 -6.46 -30.19
C VAL A 1171 -2.65 -6.21 -30.79
N ARG A 1172 -3.34 -5.15 -30.34
CA ARG A 1172 -4.78 -5.02 -30.55
C ARG A 1172 -5.13 -4.34 -31.87
N THR A 1173 -6.07 -4.94 -32.59
CA THR A 1173 -6.62 -4.42 -33.85
C THR A 1173 -8.09 -4.01 -33.73
N LYS A 1174 -8.83 -4.50 -32.71
CA LYS A 1174 -10.29 -4.26 -32.58
C LYS A 1174 -10.69 -3.27 -31.49
N ASN A 1175 -9.94 -3.19 -30.39
CA ASN A 1175 -10.09 -2.13 -29.38
C ASN A 1175 -8.79 -1.95 -28.60
N VAL A 1176 -8.57 -0.75 -28.06
CA VAL A 1176 -7.36 -0.35 -27.31
C VAL A 1176 -7.05 -1.24 -26.09
N GLY A 1177 -8.07 -1.86 -25.49
CA GLY A 1177 -7.93 -2.67 -24.27
C GLY A 1177 -7.37 -1.89 -23.08
N HIS A 1178 -6.55 -2.53 -22.26
CA HIS A 1178 -6.00 -1.95 -21.03
C HIS A 1178 -4.87 -0.91 -21.26
N LEU A 1179 -4.46 -0.66 -22.51
CA LEU A 1179 -3.56 0.45 -22.84
C LEU A 1179 -4.27 1.82 -22.78
N ARG A 1180 -5.61 1.83 -22.75
CA ARG A 1180 -6.42 3.05 -22.53
C ARG A 1180 -6.10 3.74 -21.21
N ASP A 1181 -5.58 2.99 -20.24
CA ASP A 1181 -4.98 3.57 -19.04
C ASP A 1181 -3.67 4.28 -19.39
N VAL A 1182 -3.72 5.61 -19.44
CA VAL A 1182 -2.56 6.50 -19.72
C VAL A 1182 -1.35 6.17 -18.85
N ARG A 1183 -1.56 5.67 -17.61
CA ARG A 1183 -0.48 5.23 -16.72
C ARG A 1183 0.38 4.12 -17.34
N ARG A 1184 -0.25 3.22 -18.10
CA ARG A 1184 0.41 2.11 -18.82
C ARG A 1184 1.11 2.59 -20.08
N LEU A 1185 0.52 3.52 -20.82
CA LEU A 1185 1.15 4.17 -21.96
C LEU A 1185 2.44 4.91 -21.53
N VAL A 1186 2.37 5.71 -20.46
CA VAL A 1186 3.52 6.42 -19.89
C VAL A 1186 4.63 5.47 -19.45
N VAL A 1187 4.31 4.31 -18.85
CA VAL A 1187 5.33 3.28 -18.57
C VAL A 1187 5.91 2.74 -19.87
N ALA A 1188 5.10 2.34 -20.85
CA ALA A 1188 5.56 1.74 -22.11
C ALA A 1188 6.53 2.65 -22.89
N LEU A 1189 6.17 3.93 -23.09
CA LEU A 1189 6.96 4.89 -23.86
C LEU A 1189 8.26 5.33 -23.15
N SER A 1190 8.38 5.09 -21.85
CA SER A 1190 9.53 5.51 -21.02
C SER A 1190 10.55 4.41 -20.68
N ARG A 1191 10.47 3.24 -21.35
CA ARG A 1191 11.41 2.13 -21.16
C ARG A 1191 12.71 2.25 -21.97
N ALA A 1192 12.68 2.98 -23.09
CA ALA A 1192 13.82 3.19 -23.98
C ALA A 1192 14.70 4.37 -23.55
N LYS A 1193 15.99 4.32 -23.88
CA LYS A 1193 16.92 5.46 -23.74
C LYS A 1193 17.29 6.10 -25.08
N LEU A 1194 17.49 5.29 -26.12
CA LEU A 1194 18.03 5.69 -27.43
C LEU A 1194 17.11 5.34 -28.61
N GLY A 1195 16.26 4.30 -28.53
CA GLY A 1195 15.29 4.05 -29.60
C GLY A 1195 14.03 3.30 -29.20
N LEU A 1196 12.91 3.66 -29.81
CA LEU A 1196 11.59 3.09 -29.53
C LEU A 1196 10.80 2.87 -30.82
N TYR A 1197 10.53 1.60 -31.14
CA TYR A 1197 9.83 1.19 -32.36
C TYR A 1197 8.54 0.48 -31.98
N VAL A 1198 7.40 1.06 -32.33
CA VAL A 1198 6.07 0.66 -31.84
C VAL A 1198 5.26 0.01 -32.95
N PHE A 1199 4.93 -1.26 -32.80
CA PHE A 1199 4.20 -2.08 -33.75
C PHE A 1199 2.75 -2.22 -33.29
N CYS A 1200 1.79 -1.85 -34.14
CA CYS A 1200 0.36 -1.85 -33.80
C CYS A 1200 -0.53 -1.70 -35.05
N ARG A 1201 -1.87 -1.79 -34.90
CA ARG A 1201 -2.80 -1.22 -35.90
C ARG A 1201 -3.03 0.26 -35.62
N LYS A 1202 -2.34 1.15 -36.33
CA LYS A 1202 -2.33 2.61 -36.12
C LYS A 1202 -3.76 3.18 -36.02
N ALA A 1203 -4.61 2.84 -36.99
CA ALA A 1203 -6.00 3.29 -37.07
C ALA A 1203 -6.92 2.81 -35.91
N ASN A 1204 -6.52 1.82 -35.10
CA ASN A 1204 -7.26 1.42 -33.88
C ASN A 1204 -6.88 2.32 -32.69
N PHE A 1205 -5.62 2.75 -32.58
CA PHE A 1205 -5.13 3.54 -31.45
C PHE A 1205 -5.36 5.04 -31.64
N GLU A 1206 -5.24 5.59 -32.85
CA GLU A 1206 -5.50 7.01 -33.16
C GLU A 1206 -6.93 7.45 -32.83
N ARG A 1207 -7.89 6.52 -32.83
CA ARG A 1207 -9.29 6.77 -32.43
C ARG A 1207 -9.46 7.03 -30.92
N CYS A 1208 -8.41 6.85 -30.12
CA CYS A 1208 -8.46 6.99 -28.67
C CYS A 1208 -8.03 8.39 -28.21
N SER A 1209 -9.01 9.21 -27.82
CA SER A 1209 -8.79 10.54 -27.21
C SER A 1209 -7.71 10.52 -26.13
N ASP A 1210 -7.72 9.49 -25.30
CA ASP A 1210 -6.94 9.40 -24.07
C ASP A 1210 -5.46 9.13 -24.33
N LEU A 1211 -5.10 8.69 -25.55
CA LEU A 1211 -3.72 8.42 -25.98
C LEU A 1211 -3.20 9.44 -27.00
N LYS A 1212 -4.07 10.35 -27.47
CA LYS A 1212 -3.83 11.21 -28.63
C LYS A 1212 -2.53 12.00 -28.56
N GLU A 1213 -2.26 12.70 -27.46
CA GLU A 1213 -1.05 13.55 -27.32
C GLU A 1213 0.26 12.79 -27.55
N SER A 1214 0.31 11.49 -27.25
CA SER A 1214 1.49 10.66 -27.48
C SER A 1214 1.53 10.08 -28.89
N LEU A 1215 0.38 9.71 -29.45
CA LEU A 1215 0.25 9.15 -30.80
C LEU A 1215 0.50 10.22 -31.87
N ASP A 1216 -0.03 11.43 -31.68
CA ASP A 1216 0.24 12.62 -32.52
C ASP A 1216 1.73 12.99 -32.55
N LEU A 1217 2.51 12.64 -31.53
CA LEU A 1217 3.97 12.82 -31.50
C LEU A 1217 4.71 11.65 -32.15
N LEU A 1218 4.29 10.40 -31.91
CA LEU A 1218 4.85 9.21 -32.57
C LEU A 1218 4.63 9.24 -34.10
N GLY A 1219 3.46 9.69 -34.54
CA GLY A 1219 3.05 9.75 -35.94
C GLY A 1219 3.70 10.86 -36.78
N LYS A 1220 4.54 11.72 -36.18
CA LYS A 1220 5.34 12.70 -36.94
C LYS A 1220 6.47 12.06 -37.73
N ASN A 1221 6.93 10.89 -37.29
CA ASN A 1221 8.05 10.15 -37.88
C ASN A 1221 7.51 8.95 -38.69
N GLY A 1222 8.01 8.76 -39.91
CA GLY A 1222 7.63 7.61 -40.76
C GLY A 1222 6.30 7.72 -41.51
N GLY A 1223 5.75 8.93 -41.65
CA GLY A 1223 4.63 9.25 -42.56
C GLY A 1223 3.38 8.38 -42.37
N GLU A 1224 3.06 7.55 -43.35
CA GLU A 1224 1.89 6.65 -43.30
C GLU A 1224 1.98 5.63 -42.16
N GLY A 1225 3.18 5.34 -41.65
CA GLY A 1225 3.44 4.32 -40.62
C GLY A 1225 4.31 3.16 -41.13
N LYS A 1226 5.11 3.38 -42.18
CA LYS A 1226 5.92 2.36 -42.87
C LYS A 1226 7.36 2.44 -42.38
N LEU A 1227 7.97 1.31 -41.99
CA LEU A 1227 9.31 1.29 -41.39
C LEU A 1227 10.36 1.85 -42.36
N GLU A 1228 11.15 2.84 -41.92
CA GLU A 1228 12.16 3.51 -42.74
C GLU A 1228 13.58 3.16 -42.29
N LEU A 1229 14.30 2.44 -43.14
CA LEU A 1229 15.67 1.96 -42.92
C LEU A 1229 16.70 2.82 -43.67
N VAL A 1230 17.96 2.74 -43.24
CA VAL A 1230 19.14 3.30 -43.93
C VAL A 1230 20.06 2.15 -44.35
N MET A 1231 20.19 1.92 -45.65
CA MET A 1231 20.98 0.80 -46.17
C MET A 1231 22.48 1.12 -46.13
N GLY A 1232 23.27 0.17 -45.61
CA GLY A 1232 24.74 0.29 -45.51
C GLY A 1232 25.26 0.94 -44.20
N GLU A 1233 24.40 1.36 -43.28
CA GLU A 1233 24.83 1.79 -41.95
C GLU A 1233 25.03 0.60 -40.99
N GLY A 1234 26.26 0.41 -40.50
CA GLY A 1234 26.60 -0.57 -39.47
C GLY A 1234 26.69 0.04 -38.05
N TYR A 1235 26.30 -0.72 -37.04
CA TYR A 1235 26.40 -0.31 -35.63
C TYR A 1235 27.84 0.00 -35.23
N GLY A 1236 28.03 1.08 -34.46
CA GLY A 1236 29.36 1.57 -34.07
C GLY A 1236 30.06 2.45 -35.12
N GLY A 1237 29.78 2.26 -36.41
CA GLY A 1237 30.35 3.07 -37.51
C GLY A 1237 29.63 4.39 -37.80
N VAL A 1238 28.46 4.63 -37.21
CA VAL A 1238 27.63 5.80 -37.53
C VAL A 1238 28.06 7.06 -36.77
N GLU A 1239 28.28 8.12 -37.53
CA GLU A 1239 28.56 9.49 -37.08
C GLU A 1239 27.36 10.44 -37.29
N ARG A 1240 26.34 10.00 -38.05
CA ARG A 1240 25.11 10.77 -38.33
C ARG A 1240 24.44 11.22 -37.04
N ALA A 1241 24.03 12.49 -36.99
CA ALA A 1241 23.34 13.07 -35.85
C ALA A 1241 21.86 12.62 -35.78
N SER A 1242 21.34 12.56 -34.55
CA SER A 1242 19.93 12.33 -34.24
C SER A 1242 19.05 13.34 -35.01
N GLY A 1243 18.06 12.84 -35.76
CA GLY A 1243 17.19 13.67 -36.60
C GLY A 1243 17.83 14.30 -37.85
N ALA A 1244 19.08 13.96 -38.21
CA ALA A 1244 19.67 14.43 -39.46
C ALA A 1244 19.06 13.72 -40.68
N GLU A 1245 18.87 14.48 -41.77
CA GLU A 1245 18.36 13.97 -43.04
C GLU A 1245 19.24 12.85 -43.61
N VAL A 1246 18.59 11.91 -44.32
CA VAL A 1246 19.23 10.77 -44.96
C VAL A 1246 19.14 10.95 -46.47
N GLU A 1247 20.27 10.78 -47.17
CA GLU A 1247 20.31 10.80 -48.64
C GLU A 1247 19.26 9.84 -49.23
N GLU A 1248 18.45 10.34 -50.15
CA GLU A 1248 17.26 9.65 -50.66
C GLU A 1248 17.59 8.26 -51.26
N GLY A 1249 18.74 8.13 -51.93
CA GLY A 1249 19.23 6.84 -52.48
C GLY A 1249 19.74 5.82 -51.45
N LYS A 1250 19.86 6.17 -50.16
CA LYS A 1250 20.20 5.25 -49.06
C LYS A 1250 18.98 4.86 -48.21
N LYS A 1251 17.86 5.57 -48.34
CA LYS A 1251 16.62 5.33 -47.62
C LYS A 1251 15.88 4.14 -48.24
N TYR A 1252 15.45 3.18 -47.42
CA TYR A 1252 14.62 2.05 -47.85
C TYR A 1252 13.35 1.98 -47.00
N VAL A 1253 12.18 1.95 -47.65
CA VAL A 1253 10.88 1.92 -46.97
C VAL A 1253 10.31 0.50 -47.08
N CYS A 1254 10.03 -0.13 -45.95
CA CYS A 1254 9.36 -1.42 -45.90
C CYS A 1254 7.84 -1.21 -45.96
N GLU A 1255 7.25 -1.44 -47.13
CA GLU A 1255 5.80 -1.43 -47.32
C GLU A 1255 5.11 -2.53 -46.50
N LYS A 1256 5.71 -3.73 -46.41
CA LYS A 1256 5.18 -4.86 -45.63
C LYS A 1256 6.26 -5.65 -44.89
N LEU A 1257 5.80 -6.58 -44.04
CA LEU A 1257 6.64 -7.53 -43.31
C LEU A 1257 7.56 -8.34 -44.23
N GLU A 1258 7.05 -8.76 -45.40
CA GLU A 1258 7.81 -9.55 -46.37
C GLU A 1258 9.03 -8.78 -46.92
N ASP A 1259 9.00 -7.45 -46.94
CA ASP A 1259 10.11 -6.62 -47.42
C ASP A 1259 11.25 -6.55 -46.41
N LEU A 1260 10.94 -6.36 -45.13
CA LEU A 1260 11.92 -6.51 -44.05
C LEU A 1260 12.46 -7.96 -44.01
N GLY A 1261 11.61 -8.96 -44.24
CA GLY A 1261 12.02 -10.36 -44.34
C GLY A 1261 13.05 -10.63 -45.44
N LYS A 1262 12.91 -10.01 -46.62
CA LYS A 1262 13.90 -10.06 -47.71
C LYS A 1262 15.24 -9.44 -47.30
N VAL A 1263 15.21 -8.28 -46.63
CA VAL A 1263 16.40 -7.58 -46.14
C VAL A 1263 17.13 -8.39 -45.05
N VAL A 1264 16.39 -8.96 -44.09
CA VAL A 1264 16.95 -9.84 -43.05
C VAL A 1264 17.59 -11.09 -43.70
N HIS A 1265 16.93 -11.72 -44.66
CA HIS A 1265 17.45 -12.90 -45.34
C HIS A 1265 18.72 -12.59 -46.15
N SER A 1266 18.79 -11.46 -46.86
CA SER A 1266 19.98 -11.08 -47.64
C SER A 1266 21.16 -10.72 -46.74
N LEU A 1267 20.94 -9.98 -45.66
CA LEU A 1267 21.97 -9.68 -44.66
C LEU A 1267 22.44 -10.95 -43.94
N GLN A 1268 21.53 -11.86 -43.57
CA GLN A 1268 21.91 -13.14 -42.94
C GLN A 1268 22.76 -14.00 -43.89
N ALA A 1269 22.45 -14.02 -45.19
CA ALA A 1269 23.26 -14.71 -46.18
C ALA A 1269 24.65 -14.07 -46.36
N GLN A 1270 24.77 -12.75 -46.30
CA GLN A 1270 26.05 -12.03 -46.36
C GLN A 1270 26.91 -12.29 -45.10
N VAL A 1271 26.31 -12.27 -43.91
CA VAL A 1271 26.98 -12.63 -42.65
C VAL A 1271 27.44 -14.09 -42.68
N LEU A 1272 26.59 -15.03 -43.12
CA LEU A 1272 26.97 -16.45 -43.27
C LEU A 1272 28.06 -16.69 -44.34
N ALA A 1273 28.19 -15.81 -45.33
CA ALA A 1273 29.25 -15.90 -46.34
C ALA A 1273 30.58 -15.22 -45.90
N SER A 1274 30.60 -14.56 -44.74
CA SER A 1274 31.77 -13.87 -44.18
C SER A 1274 32.25 -14.45 -42.84
N SER A 1275 31.59 -15.52 -42.35
CA SER A 1275 31.86 -16.22 -41.09
C SER A 1275 32.30 -17.67 -41.29
#